data_AF-A0A397JGB5-F1
#
_entry.id   AF-A0A397JGB5-F1
#
_cell.length_a   1.000
_cell.length_b   1.000
_cell.length_c   1.000
_cell.angle_alpha   90.00
_cell.angle_beta   90.00
_cell.angle_gamma   90.00
#
_symmetry.space_group_name_H-M   'P 1'
#
loop_
_entity.id
_entity.type
_entity.pdbx_description
1 polymer ?
#
loop_
_entity_poly.entity_id
_entity_poly.type
_entity_poly.pdbx_seq_one_letter_code
_entity_poly.pdbx_strand_id
1 'polypeptide(L)'
;MLSYHFSSKNNETSNEGSNEENEGLLEVERKRIKRGRNMIISKISDGASHISEVNTSSDEPEFKRLKSDRLFREEETEECEDEIPEIPDEDEIIDDQLLESGFVGESDNENDSDNDYENENVHIHENEDYTKDYCDNDDDENEDDYEDNTNENYYESYYDDDGDDDDDENYNDECYQDYKDDDDYNESENDDEDYNESENDDDSDDDFEMEDSESRETSLDSNFSMRMKMIEEDNAIKTKDLPERMLLRPNIITDRKLTDEEITEATKIISDNFSEYYGCHRSSKLQAAINKVLKCLSQEFLEVPYIYSYRRYYIADFHKDFSISREILSRQNLWDIYDWEYEYRLLIENRELIQLKLLNRYYDNDDYNEYILNILNSSSSEETLSDLNDYILHVYSKRLAEAAIKDPSTHQHLKDYSFYIECLSKGTHELVKYMGVDVELFSRSLVEENPKLYQVTESEFGPSIAKEFSEFNPKEALTTATKLLSLDIAFDPLFRKYVRQNFIKRSMIIVNPLQEIDESDPCWQFRCSRKHIKKFRNSGIFAEMMSAEKKGQIEIKVVLENECKFFETLKKRIINNSSESNNNNNNNNNNRSWNKYRISAIKQAFNNELRPIMESWIKSRLNKFAERWIMTKTMENFENKLNVCHFRTSKMSRSEISRVAALSWGSGINCNTECVFLDENCNLADYLSFNNLRDNRDMEEFYKVIQFIRKNKPHVIVIRCFDGRTRYLLEIVQEVVDYYKLQGGDHIPVIAINNEVAKLHMSSPRAKKEFPNYNDLTRYCISLARMLQNPIGEYAVLEENIASIIHHPLQCLLSHEKLIECLQRGFINIINEIGVDFNKEMNRENKIDLLQYVSGLGPHKADDLIGKILTNGKNELEKRDHILKNYSMGNIVYTNCAGFIRVQSYRCGPFDNTRIHPRYYALASKMVRDSFDLDEEGDGVINDSCLKLWTRRLTSEPEKINDLVLDDYAKRLSKYHRFTSNLIMHNIKMELVRPYADPRRNFEIPSPEQVYEMEMEETYEMLNTELRDALTFNGNNKHGVTVRESSIQYASPITPPPSTPPPPPPKITSYSSFHQINYKEAIQNLANKSIGSYIIRPSSKGYGFISITWKIYSNIFQHVDIVEKEKYGDSIGKKLEVEGGKYVYSDLKELLKEYLEQKVQTAFDLMIHKRFFSSEEDSRRFIYLFMKTNTSKLAYGFCFDREIPGRFCFIYRMDQTSNIEVLKGSIRPEGYKFSGSVYPTLSHLVKAIKNLIGYKRKPLTAKSYLSFFAEE
;
A
#
# COMPACT_ATOMS: atom_id res chain seq x y z
N MET A 1 -9.59 6.78 59.60
CA MET A 1 -10.00 7.98 60.37
C MET A 1 -10.94 8.76 59.45
N LEU A 2 -12.21 8.91 59.81
CA LEU A 2 -12.87 10.13 60.35
C LEU A 2 -13.23 11.13 59.22
N SER A 3 -14.42 11.75 59.15
CA SER A 3 -15.64 11.85 60.01
C SER A 3 -16.72 12.68 59.24
N TYR A 4 -18.02 12.86 59.53
CA TYR A 4 -19.15 12.32 60.37
C TYR A 4 -20.41 13.15 59.92
N HIS A 5 -21.70 12.90 60.17
CA HIS A 5 -22.61 11.84 60.69
C HIS A 5 -24.01 12.11 60.03
N PHE A 6 -25.04 11.24 60.02
CA PHE A 6 -26.09 10.97 61.04
C PHE A 6 -27.05 9.90 60.42
N SER A 7 -27.57 8.86 61.08
CA SER A 7 -28.70 8.79 62.06
C SER A 7 -30.10 9.11 61.47
N SER A 8 -31.22 8.39 61.73
CA SER A 8 -31.48 7.25 62.65
C SER A 8 -32.82 6.51 62.40
N LYS A 9 -32.97 5.24 62.85
CA LYS A 9 -34.20 4.58 63.42
C LYS A 9 -35.43 4.30 62.48
N ASN A 10 -36.27 3.25 62.66
CA ASN A 10 -36.22 1.98 63.44
C ASN A 10 -37.35 0.97 63.04
N ASN A 11 -37.34 -0.25 63.63
CA ASN A 11 -38.40 -1.29 63.74
C ASN A 11 -38.73 -2.10 62.45
N GLU A 12 -38.46 -3.43 62.41
CA GLU A 12 -39.32 -4.61 62.78
C GLU A 12 -40.18 -5.10 61.58
N THR A 13 -40.38 -6.39 61.25
CA THR A 13 -40.05 -7.75 61.79
C THR A 13 -40.25 -8.78 60.62
N SER A 14 -39.80 -10.05 60.58
CA SER A 14 -38.94 -10.94 61.40
C SER A 14 -38.75 -12.32 60.72
N ASN A 15 -37.65 -13.04 60.99
CA ASN A 15 -37.45 -14.51 60.83
C ASN A 15 -37.42 -15.06 59.36
N GLU A 16 -36.80 -16.21 59.00
CA GLU A 16 -35.98 -17.21 59.75
C GLU A 16 -35.07 -18.03 58.80
N GLY A 17 -33.88 -18.47 59.27
CA GLY A 17 -33.06 -19.57 58.71
C GLY A 17 -32.40 -19.37 57.32
N SER A 18 -31.51 -20.25 56.84
CA SER A 18 -30.61 -21.21 57.52
C SER A 18 -29.74 -21.96 56.48
N ASN A 19 -28.45 -22.20 56.77
CA ASN A 19 -27.57 -23.27 56.24
C ASN A 19 -27.34 -23.30 54.70
N GLU A 20 -26.10 -23.10 54.22
CA GLU A 20 -25.00 -24.10 54.06
C GLU A 20 -25.08 -24.96 52.79
N GLU A 21 -23.96 -24.93 52.06
CA GLU A 21 -23.33 -26.04 51.33
C GLU A 21 -23.80 -26.60 49.96
N ASN A 22 -22.75 -26.94 49.20
CA ASN A 22 -22.56 -28.00 48.19
C ASN A 22 -23.17 -27.92 46.77
N GLU A 23 -22.25 -27.76 45.82
CA GLU A 23 -21.89 -28.69 44.73
C GLU A 23 -22.97 -29.51 43.97
N GLY A 24 -22.72 -29.70 42.66
CA GLY A 24 -23.13 -30.93 41.96
C GLY A 24 -24.33 -30.84 41.01
N LEU A 25 -24.18 -30.13 39.88
CA LEU A 25 -25.09 -30.27 38.72
C LEU A 25 -24.33 -30.43 37.38
N LEU A 26 -23.57 -31.52 37.30
CA LEU A 26 -23.47 -32.30 36.06
C LEU A 26 -24.45 -33.48 36.14
N GLU A 27 -24.73 -34.13 35.00
CA GLU A 27 -25.42 -35.43 34.90
C GLU A 27 -26.93 -35.51 35.24
N VAL A 28 -27.77 -34.70 34.56
CA VAL A 28 -29.21 -35.04 34.36
C VAL A 28 -29.67 -34.97 32.89
N GLU A 29 -29.25 -33.98 32.10
CA GLU A 29 -29.83 -33.77 30.75
C GLU A 29 -29.41 -34.76 29.65
N ARG A 30 -28.48 -35.69 29.91
CA ARG A 30 -28.16 -36.80 28.99
C ARG A 30 -29.23 -37.92 28.96
N LYS A 31 -30.53 -37.61 28.86
CA LYS A 31 -31.60 -38.63 28.78
C LYS A 31 -32.98 -38.24 28.23
N ARG A 32 -33.13 -37.26 27.31
CA ARG A 32 -34.46 -36.94 26.73
C ARG A 32 -34.62 -36.66 25.22
N ILE A 33 -33.58 -36.73 24.39
CA ILE A 33 -33.69 -36.57 22.92
C ILE A 33 -33.42 -37.90 22.19
N LYS A 34 -34.31 -38.89 22.41
CA LYS A 34 -34.37 -40.14 21.62
C LYS A 34 -35.75 -40.82 21.74
N ARG A 35 -36.79 -40.17 21.19
CA ARG A 35 -38.15 -40.69 20.86
C ARG A 35 -38.98 -39.51 20.32
N GLY A 36 -39.54 -39.63 19.11
CA GLY A 36 -40.30 -38.52 18.50
C GLY A 36 -40.34 -38.45 16.97
N ARG A 37 -39.98 -39.53 16.25
CA ARG A 37 -40.04 -39.57 14.78
C ARG A 37 -40.45 -40.98 14.32
N ASN A 38 -41.75 -41.27 14.44
CA ASN A 38 -42.50 -42.36 13.77
C ASN A 38 -43.97 -42.34 14.25
N MET A 39 -44.88 -41.87 13.38
CA MET A 39 -46.37 -41.92 13.39
C MET A 39 -46.88 -40.67 12.63
N ILE A 40 -47.89 -40.72 11.75
CA ILE A 40 -48.59 -41.85 11.12
C ILE A 40 -49.12 -41.41 9.73
N ILE A 41 -49.44 -42.36 8.84
CA ILE A 41 -49.96 -42.08 7.49
C ILE A 41 -51.50 -42.08 7.45
N SER A 42 -52.09 -41.22 6.61
CA SER A 42 -53.53 -41.15 6.25
C SER A 42 -54.48 -40.66 7.38
N LYS A 43 -55.74 -40.27 7.15
CA LYS A 43 -56.68 -40.41 6.00
C LYS A 43 -57.84 -39.39 6.16
N ILE A 44 -58.75 -39.30 5.17
CA ILE A 44 -60.08 -38.61 5.22
C ILE A 44 -59.94 -37.07 5.30
N SER A 45 -60.17 -36.25 4.27
CA SER A 45 -61.21 -36.17 3.22
C SER A 45 -62.54 -35.56 3.69
N ASP A 46 -63.01 -34.53 2.95
CA ASP A 46 -64.34 -34.37 2.35
C ASP A 46 -64.65 -32.88 2.09
N GLY A 47 -65.50 -32.58 1.10
CA GLY A 47 -66.03 -31.21 0.87
C GLY A 47 -65.72 -30.56 -0.49
N ALA A 48 -66.30 -31.09 -1.57
CA ALA A 48 -66.55 -30.31 -2.80
C ALA A 48 -67.76 -29.34 -2.55
N SER A 49 -68.16 -28.41 -3.42
CA SER A 49 -68.22 -28.42 -4.89
C SER A 49 -68.68 -27.06 -5.49
N HIS A 50 -68.82 -27.02 -6.83
CA HIS A 50 -69.64 -26.10 -7.65
C HIS A 50 -69.05 -24.71 -8.02
N ILE A 51 -68.75 -24.46 -9.32
CA ILE A 51 -69.59 -23.91 -10.43
C ILE A 51 -69.42 -22.38 -10.53
N SER A 52 -69.27 -21.70 -11.69
CA SER A 52 -68.79 -22.00 -13.06
C SER A 52 -68.64 -20.61 -13.81
N GLU A 53 -68.36 -20.37 -15.11
CA GLU A 53 -68.11 -21.11 -16.36
C GLU A 53 -67.49 -20.12 -17.41
N VAL A 54 -67.54 -20.43 -18.72
CA VAL A 54 -67.45 -19.48 -19.89
C VAL A 54 -66.06 -18.89 -20.28
N ASN A 55 -65.52 -19.38 -21.42
CA ASN A 55 -65.04 -18.71 -22.66
C ASN A 55 -64.29 -17.34 -22.63
N THR A 56 -63.43 -16.90 -23.58
CA THR A 56 -62.70 -17.40 -24.79
C THR A 56 -61.74 -16.25 -25.25
N SER A 57 -61.02 -16.39 -26.39
CA SER A 57 -60.21 -15.36 -27.11
C SER A 57 -58.92 -14.91 -26.39
N SER A 58 -57.73 -15.00 -26.98
CA SER A 58 -57.16 -14.33 -28.19
C SER A 58 -56.68 -12.89 -27.89
N ASP A 59 -55.56 -12.38 -28.42
CA ASP A 59 -54.66 -12.87 -29.48
C ASP A 59 -53.17 -12.66 -29.11
N GLU A 60 -52.27 -13.56 -29.56
CA GLU A 60 -50.83 -13.32 -29.67
C GLU A 60 -50.43 -13.23 -31.16
N PRO A 61 -49.62 -12.24 -31.59
CA PRO A 61 -49.08 -12.22 -32.95
C PRO A 61 -47.81 -13.07 -33.09
N GLU A 62 -47.86 -14.06 -33.99
CA GLU A 62 -46.70 -14.72 -34.58
C GLU A 62 -45.80 -13.67 -35.30
N PHE A 63 -44.49 -13.82 -35.54
CA PHE A 63 -43.66 -14.93 -36.04
C PHE A 63 -42.16 -14.62 -35.69
N LYS A 64 -41.14 -15.47 -35.86
CA LYS A 64 -40.96 -16.64 -36.75
C LYS A 64 -39.90 -17.61 -36.21
N ARG A 65 -40.09 -18.92 -36.43
CA ARG A 65 -39.07 -19.97 -36.21
C ARG A 65 -38.69 -20.64 -37.54
N LEU A 66 -37.39 -20.85 -37.75
CA LEU A 66 -36.77 -21.88 -38.59
C LEU A 66 -35.52 -22.33 -37.81
N LYS A 67 -35.32 -23.57 -37.34
CA LYS A 67 -35.98 -24.88 -37.53
C LYS A 67 -35.58 -25.68 -38.78
N SER A 68 -34.50 -26.44 -38.61
CA SER A 68 -34.31 -27.82 -39.10
C SER A 68 -33.63 -28.58 -37.94
N ASP A 69 -34.21 -29.65 -37.36
CA ASP A 69 -34.35 -31.01 -37.91
C ASP A 69 -32.95 -31.68 -38.03
N ARG A 70 -32.66 -32.91 -37.53
CA ARG A 70 -33.52 -34.01 -37.04
C ARG A 70 -32.72 -35.13 -36.33
N LEU A 71 -33.35 -35.77 -35.31
CA LEU A 71 -33.27 -37.22 -34.98
C LEU A 71 -31.87 -37.79 -34.57
N PHE A 72 -31.72 -38.96 -33.95
CA PHE A 72 -32.63 -40.10 -33.62
C PHE A 72 -32.21 -40.76 -32.28
N ARG A 73 -33.17 -41.37 -31.56
CA ARG A 73 -33.06 -42.48 -30.56
C ARG A 73 -32.02 -42.38 -29.42
N GLU A 74 -32.38 -42.51 -28.14
CA GLU A 74 -33.23 -43.52 -27.46
C GLU A 74 -32.73 -44.97 -27.56
N GLU A 75 -32.09 -45.43 -26.49
CA GLU A 75 -32.41 -46.73 -25.90
C GLU A 75 -32.42 -46.57 -24.36
N GLU A 76 -33.51 -47.01 -23.74
CA GLU A 76 -33.60 -47.27 -22.29
C GLU A 76 -32.99 -48.67 -22.04
N THR A 77 -32.59 -49.14 -20.84
CA THR A 77 -33.20 -49.05 -19.50
C THR A 77 -32.18 -49.38 -18.38
N GLU A 78 -32.64 -49.20 -17.14
CA GLU A 78 -32.35 -49.98 -15.91
C GLU A 78 -31.73 -49.19 -14.74
N GLU A 79 -32.44 -49.26 -13.61
CA GLU A 79 -32.00 -48.79 -12.30
C GLU A 79 -31.26 -49.93 -11.58
N CYS A 80 -30.16 -49.62 -10.89
CA CYS A 80 -29.87 -50.25 -9.60
C CYS A 80 -28.89 -49.40 -8.77
N GLU A 81 -29.03 -49.55 -7.46
CA GLU A 81 -28.08 -49.12 -6.42
C GLU A 81 -26.87 -50.11 -6.44
N ASP A 82 -25.74 -49.94 -5.76
CA ASP A 82 -25.48 -49.22 -4.50
C ASP A 82 -23.96 -49.04 -4.27
N GLU A 83 -23.60 -48.63 -3.04
CA GLU A 83 -22.29 -48.70 -2.35
C GLU A 83 -21.19 -47.67 -2.69
N ILE A 84 -20.65 -47.11 -1.60
CA ILE A 84 -19.48 -46.22 -1.53
C ILE A 84 -18.36 -46.97 -0.79
N PRO A 85 -17.20 -47.20 -1.42
CA PRO A 85 -15.95 -47.48 -0.72
C PRO A 85 -15.19 -46.19 -0.35
N GLU A 86 -14.24 -46.32 0.57
CA GLU A 86 -13.50 -45.19 1.16
C GLU A 86 -12.41 -44.62 0.22
N ILE A 87 -12.09 -43.34 0.39
CA ILE A 87 -11.01 -42.65 -0.34
C ILE A 87 -9.71 -42.81 0.47
N PRO A 88 -8.63 -43.35 -0.12
CA PRO A 88 -7.28 -43.19 0.43
C PRO A 88 -6.78 -41.76 0.17
N ASP A 89 -6.19 -41.13 1.17
CA ASP A 89 -5.23 -40.04 0.94
C ASP A 89 -3.92 -40.65 0.42
N GLU A 90 -3.28 -40.03 -0.58
CA GLU A 90 -1.83 -39.75 -0.58
C GLU A 90 -1.44 -38.82 -1.75
N ASP A 91 -0.27 -38.20 -1.63
CA ASP A 91 0.35 -37.32 -2.62
C ASP A 91 1.17 -38.13 -3.66
N GLU A 92 1.81 -37.42 -4.59
CA GLU A 92 2.71 -37.92 -5.65
C GLU A 92 2.06 -38.76 -6.78
N ILE A 93 2.09 -38.17 -7.99
CA ILE A 93 2.77 -38.78 -9.14
C ILE A 93 3.17 -37.65 -10.11
N ILE A 94 4.34 -37.81 -10.74
CA ILE A 94 4.86 -36.91 -11.76
C ILE A 94 4.43 -37.47 -13.12
N ASP A 95 3.60 -36.72 -13.86
CA ASP A 95 3.30 -37.04 -15.27
C ASP A 95 4.46 -36.62 -16.17
N ASP A 96 5.50 -37.45 -16.20
CA ASP A 96 6.54 -37.42 -17.22
C ASP A 96 6.69 -38.83 -17.80
N GLN A 97 5.89 -39.15 -18.82
CA GLN A 97 6.20 -40.22 -19.78
C GLN A 97 5.36 -40.13 -21.06
N LEU A 98 6.06 -39.98 -22.19
CA LEU A 98 5.54 -40.34 -23.51
C LEU A 98 6.56 -41.25 -24.22
N LEU A 99 6.93 -42.35 -23.54
CA LEU A 99 7.75 -43.44 -24.06
C LEU A 99 7.46 -44.71 -23.27
N GLU A 100 6.77 -45.68 -23.88
CA GLU A 100 7.28 -47.06 -23.94
C GLU A 100 6.45 -47.96 -24.87
N SER A 101 7.13 -48.94 -25.47
CA SER A 101 6.51 -50.10 -26.13
C SER A 101 7.51 -51.26 -26.13
N GLY A 102 7.64 -51.97 -25.01
CA GLY A 102 8.78 -52.86 -24.78
C GLY A 102 8.64 -53.93 -23.67
N PHE A 103 7.49 -54.61 -23.58
CA PHE A 103 7.39 -55.91 -22.87
C PHE A 103 8.52 -56.85 -23.36
N VAL A 104 9.21 -57.66 -22.54
CA VAL A 104 8.75 -58.64 -21.53
C VAL A 104 9.78 -58.74 -20.38
N GLY A 105 9.33 -59.01 -19.16
CA GLY A 105 10.18 -59.04 -17.95
C GLY A 105 10.97 -60.33 -17.70
N GLU A 106 11.72 -60.34 -16.59
CA GLU A 106 12.56 -61.45 -16.14
C GLU A 106 11.81 -62.49 -15.30
N SER A 107 12.17 -63.76 -15.49
CA SER A 107 12.08 -64.81 -14.47
C SER A 107 13.23 -65.79 -14.69
N ASP A 108 14.03 -66.03 -13.66
CA ASP A 108 15.11 -67.01 -13.51
C ASP A 108 15.35 -67.98 -14.68
N ASN A 109 16.57 -67.98 -15.26
CA ASN A 109 17.57 -69.06 -15.06
C ASN A 109 18.81 -68.98 -15.98
N GLU A 110 19.92 -69.48 -15.44
CA GLU A 110 21.00 -70.25 -16.10
C GLU A 110 21.73 -69.74 -17.37
N ASN A 111 23.03 -69.44 -17.15
CA ASN A 111 24.20 -69.92 -17.91
C ASN A 111 24.53 -69.33 -19.30
N ASP A 112 25.83 -69.48 -19.61
CA ASP A 112 26.51 -69.52 -20.91
C ASP A 112 26.18 -68.44 -21.97
N SER A 113 27.12 -67.83 -22.70
CA SER A 113 28.58 -67.75 -22.77
C SER A 113 28.86 -67.19 -24.18
N ASP A 114 29.90 -66.37 -24.33
CA ASP A 114 30.72 -66.25 -25.54
C ASP A 114 30.11 -65.77 -26.89
N ASN A 115 30.95 -65.01 -27.60
CA ASN A 115 31.09 -64.90 -29.06
C ASN A 115 30.06 -64.11 -29.91
N ASP A 116 30.43 -63.64 -31.11
CA ASP A 116 31.66 -62.95 -31.58
C ASP A 116 31.46 -62.58 -33.07
N TYR A 117 31.88 -61.38 -33.49
CA TYR A 117 31.97 -60.93 -34.92
C TYR A 117 30.64 -61.01 -35.74
N GLU A 118 30.50 -60.54 -36.99
CA GLU A 118 31.36 -59.72 -37.87
C GLU A 118 30.51 -58.83 -38.83
N ASN A 119 31.08 -57.70 -39.22
CA ASN A 119 30.91 -56.87 -40.43
C ASN A 119 29.77 -57.08 -41.47
N GLU A 120 29.15 -55.93 -41.81
CA GLU A 120 28.97 -55.35 -43.17
C GLU A 120 27.88 -55.78 -44.18
N ASN A 121 27.05 -54.77 -44.52
CA ASN A 121 26.71 -54.29 -45.89
C ASN A 121 25.71 -55.04 -46.79
N VAL A 122 25.47 -54.41 -47.98
CA VAL A 122 24.57 -54.77 -49.11
C VAL A 122 23.10 -54.36 -48.91
N HIS A 123 22.47 -53.50 -49.74
CA HIS A 123 22.92 -52.63 -50.85
C HIS A 123 21.86 -51.52 -51.12
N ILE A 124 21.99 -50.54 -52.03
CA ILE A 124 22.31 -50.61 -53.47
C ILE A 124 23.27 -49.49 -53.91
N HIS A 125 24.14 -49.85 -54.85
CA HIS A 125 25.24 -49.10 -55.47
C HIS A 125 24.73 -48.27 -56.70
N GLU A 126 25.53 -47.66 -57.60
CA GLU A 126 26.89 -47.93 -58.08
C GLU A 126 27.49 -46.65 -58.72
N ASN A 127 28.78 -46.40 -58.48
CA ASN A 127 29.88 -46.23 -59.46
C ASN A 127 29.76 -45.27 -60.68
N GLU A 128 30.82 -44.76 -61.32
CA GLU A 128 32.27 -44.63 -61.00
C GLU A 128 32.89 -43.54 -61.92
N ASP A 129 33.83 -42.78 -61.35
CA ASP A 129 35.18 -42.47 -61.86
C ASP A 129 35.57 -42.41 -63.39
N TYR A 130 36.38 -41.38 -63.71
CA TYR A 130 37.30 -41.21 -64.86
C TYR A 130 36.84 -41.09 -66.35
N THR A 131 37.01 -39.85 -66.87
CA THR A 131 37.67 -39.45 -68.14
C THR A 131 37.03 -39.52 -69.55
N LYS A 132 37.31 -38.42 -70.30
CA LYS A 132 37.80 -38.30 -71.70
C LYS A 132 36.85 -38.08 -72.89
N ASP A 133 37.21 -37.01 -73.62
CA ASP A 133 37.29 -36.80 -75.09
C ASP A 133 36.06 -36.99 -76.01
N TYR A 134 35.89 -36.00 -76.91
CA TYR A 134 34.97 -35.92 -78.08
C TYR A 134 33.47 -35.83 -77.75
N CYS A 135 32.59 -35.17 -78.51
CA CYS A 135 32.55 -34.10 -79.52
C CYS A 135 31.18 -34.26 -80.22
N ASP A 136 30.60 -33.15 -80.72
CA ASP A 136 29.51 -33.08 -81.72
C ASP A 136 28.10 -33.57 -81.25
N ASN A 137 27.07 -32.68 -81.12
CA ASN A 137 26.11 -32.18 -82.15
C ASN A 137 24.81 -33.03 -82.26
N ASP A 138 23.61 -32.58 -82.62
CA ASP A 138 22.90 -31.27 -82.74
C ASP A 138 21.57 -31.42 -81.91
N ASP A 139 20.56 -30.56 -81.71
CA ASP A 139 20.04 -29.19 -82.03
C ASP A 139 19.03 -28.82 -80.87
N ASP A 140 18.42 -27.66 -80.58
CA ASP A 140 18.50 -26.17 -80.76
C ASP A 140 17.50 -25.59 -79.68
N GLU A 141 17.31 -24.31 -79.27
CA GLU A 141 17.79 -22.92 -79.54
C GLU A 141 17.43 -22.02 -78.30
N ASN A 142 18.34 -21.13 -77.82
CA ASN A 142 18.16 -19.74 -77.28
C ASN A 142 17.15 -19.40 -76.12
N GLU A 143 17.17 -18.28 -75.37
CA GLU A 143 17.90 -16.97 -75.25
C GLU A 143 17.64 -16.50 -73.76
N ASP A 144 18.39 -15.64 -73.04
CA ASP A 144 19.55 -14.74 -73.24
C ASP A 144 20.25 -14.48 -71.86
N ASP A 145 21.42 -13.82 -71.85
CA ASP A 145 22.45 -13.66 -70.77
C ASP A 145 22.53 -12.22 -70.15
N TYR A 146 23.33 -11.82 -69.13
CA TYR A 146 24.25 -12.45 -68.14
C TYR A 146 24.44 -11.57 -66.87
N GLU A 147 25.01 -12.15 -65.80
CA GLU A 147 25.60 -11.50 -64.60
C GLU A 147 27.10 -11.98 -64.48
N ASP A 148 28.02 -11.64 -63.55
CA ASP A 148 28.06 -10.99 -62.21
C ASP A 148 29.56 -10.62 -61.90
N ASN A 149 29.89 -10.12 -60.68
CA ASN A 149 31.22 -10.15 -60.00
C ASN A 149 32.34 -9.15 -60.46
N THR A 150 33.43 -8.87 -59.70
CA THR A 150 33.92 -9.35 -58.38
C THR A 150 34.65 -8.23 -57.56
N ASN A 151 35.21 -8.58 -56.39
CA ASN A 151 35.75 -7.67 -55.34
C ASN A 151 37.30 -7.56 -55.27
N GLU A 152 37.79 -6.47 -54.65
CA GLU A 152 39.13 -6.20 -54.04
C GLU A 152 40.46 -6.36 -54.85
N ASN A 153 41.38 -5.36 -54.78
CA ASN A 153 42.78 -5.48 -54.27
C ASN A 153 43.73 -4.24 -54.52
N TYR A 154 44.65 -4.01 -53.56
CA TYR A 154 46.06 -3.53 -53.62
C TYR A 154 46.54 -2.11 -54.14
N TYR A 155 47.25 -1.42 -53.22
CA TYR A 155 48.60 -0.79 -53.30
C TYR A 155 49.09 0.14 -54.46
N GLU A 156 49.50 1.35 -54.03
CA GLU A 156 50.69 2.16 -54.39
C GLU A 156 51.14 2.48 -55.86
N SER A 157 50.79 3.70 -56.28
CA SER A 157 51.73 4.85 -56.40
C SER A 157 52.40 5.29 -57.74
N TYR A 158 52.49 6.62 -57.86
CA TYR A 158 53.51 7.49 -58.49
C TYR A 158 53.59 7.81 -60.02
N TYR A 159 53.65 9.13 -60.25
CA TYR A 159 54.14 9.95 -61.39
C TYR A 159 53.37 10.02 -62.73
N ASP A 160 52.97 11.27 -63.05
CA ASP A 160 53.13 12.09 -64.29
C ASP A 160 52.80 11.45 -65.68
N ASP A 161 52.27 12.16 -66.69
CA ASP A 161 52.39 13.58 -67.07
C ASP A 161 51.32 14.00 -68.12
N ASP A 162 51.25 15.30 -68.48
CA ASP A 162 50.64 15.95 -69.68
C ASP A 162 49.14 15.72 -70.08
N GLY A 163 48.42 16.82 -70.40
CA GLY A 163 47.16 16.77 -71.18
C GLY A 163 46.20 17.96 -71.01
N ASP A 164 46.38 19.04 -71.77
CA ASP A 164 45.59 20.30 -71.71
C ASP A 164 44.18 20.23 -72.32
N ASP A 165 43.27 21.12 -71.88
CA ASP A 165 42.56 22.10 -72.73
C ASP A 165 41.77 23.13 -71.87
N ASP A 166 41.77 24.40 -72.30
CA ASP A 166 41.45 25.62 -71.52
C ASP A 166 39.94 25.98 -71.35
N ASP A 167 39.61 26.85 -70.36
CA ASP A 167 39.16 28.24 -70.61
C ASP A 167 38.80 29.04 -69.32
N ASP A 168 39.49 30.19 -69.12
CA ASP A 168 39.16 31.44 -68.39
C ASP A 168 38.33 31.44 -67.07
N GLU A 169 38.89 31.85 -65.91
CA GLU A 169 39.11 33.25 -65.42
C GLU A 169 37.84 33.96 -64.84
N ASN A 170 37.89 34.81 -63.78
CA ASN A 170 39.00 35.69 -63.40
C ASN A 170 39.09 36.20 -61.91
N TYR A 171 40.33 36.49 -61.50
CA TYR A 171 40.90 37.45 -60.52
C TYR A 171 40.44 37.62 -59.04
N ASN A 172 41.42 37.34 -58.15
CA ASN A 172 42.01 38.19 -57.08
C ASN A 172 41.22 38.57 -55.78
N ASP A 173 41.89 38.88 -54.64
CA ASP A 173 43.32 39.22 -54.44
C ASP A 173 43.96 38.77 -53.08
N GLU A 174 45.28 38.95 -53.03
CA GLU A 174 46.30 38.96 -51.95
C GLU A 174 45.93 39.36 -50.48
N CYS A 175 46.81 39.28 -49.45
CA CYS A 175 47.92 38.37 -49.05
C CYS A 175 48.58 38.88 -47.70
N TYR A 176 49.43 38.05 -47.07
CA TYR A 176 50.53 38.39 -46.11
C TYR A 176 50.28 38.96 -44.68
N GLN A 177 51.30 38.68 -43.83
CA GLN A 177 51.68 39.24 -42.51
C GLN A 177 50.81 38.87 -41.29
N ASP A 178 51.30 38.31 -40.16
CA ASP A 178 52.65 38.19 -39.52
C ASP A 178 53.11 39.44 -38.72
N TYR A 179 53.98 39.24 -37.72
CA TYR A 179 54.23 40.06 -36.50
C TYR A 179 53.06 39.99 -35.48
N LYS A 180 53.19 39.60 -34.19
CA LYS A 180 54.29 39.44 -33.20
C LYS A 180 54.68 40.72 -32.43
N ASP A 181 55.07 40.52 -31.16
CA ASP A 181 55.62 41.50 -30.18
C ASP A 181 54.62 42.53 -29.60
N ASP A 182 54.64 43.02 -28.34
CA ASP A 182 55.25 42.59 -27.05
C ASP A 182 54.62 43.42 -25.87
N ASP A 183 54.82 42.99 -24.61
CA ASP A 183 54.72 43.74 -23.31
C ASP A 183 53.38 44.45 -22.91
N ASP A 184 53.03 44.72 -21.63
CA ASP A 184 53.85 44.98 -20.43
C ASP A 184 53.09 44.75 -19.07
N TYR A 185 53.81 44.76 -17.94
CA TYR A 185 53.46 44.32 -16.56
C TYR A 185 52.20 44.87 -15.84
N ASN A 186 51.71 44.10 -14.85
CA ASN A 186 51.81 44.45 -13.41
C ASN A 186 51.65 43.24 -12.44
N GLU A 187 52.45 43.23 -11.37
CA GLU A 187 52.36 42.34 -10.19
C GLU A 187 51.24 42.86 -9.23
N SER A 188 50.89 42.33 -8.07
CA SER A 188 51.44 41.37 -7.06
C SER A 188 50.23 40.79 -6.25
N GLU A 189 50.30 39.95 -5.21
CA GLU A 189 51.31 39.57 -4.20
C GLU A 189 51.35 38.03 -3.97
N ASN A 190 52.37 37.55 -3.24
CA ASN A 190 52.74 36.14 -3.05
C ASN A 190 52.35 35.59 -1.65
N ASP A 191 52.92 34.41 -1.34
CA ASP A 191 53.50 33.96 -0.06
C ASP A 191 52.95 32.55 0.35
N ASP A 192 53.75 31.49 0.59
CA ASP A 192 55.21 31.30 0.47
C ASP A 192 55.60 29.78 0.43
N GLU A 193 56.66 29.45 -0.33
CA GLU A 193 57.85 28.59 -0.03
C GLU A 193 57.68 27.10 0.48
N ASP A 194 58.57 26.11 0.21
CA ASP A 194 59.95 26.16 -0.36
C ASP A 194 60.52 24.81 -0.93
N TYR A 195 61.53 24.93 -1.85
CA TYR A 195 62.69 24.07 -2.28
C TYR A 195 62.85 22.55 -1.94
N ASN A 196 63.65 21.70 -2.63
CA ASN A 196 64.57 21.75 -3.82
C ASN A 196 64.71 20.29 -4.37
N GLU A 197 64.79 19.99 -5.68
CA GLU A 197 65.87 20.21 -6.69
C GLU A 197 67.13 19.29 -6.57
N SER A 198 67.34 18.37 -7.53
CA SER A 198 68.63 18.05 -8.21
C SER A 198 68.52 16.81 -9.14
N GLU A 199 69.40 16.73 -10.15
CA GLU A 199 69.44 15.72 -11.25
C GLU A 199 70.50 14.61 -11.01
N ASN A 200 70.47 13.51 -11.79
CA ASN A 200 71.56 13.05 -12.70
C ASN A 200 71.59 11.51 -13.01
N ASP A 201 72.07 11.20 -14.22
CA ASP A 201 72.88 10.05 -14.73
C ASP A 201 72.41 8.57 -14.62
N ASP A 202 72.01 8.02 -15.80
CA ASP A 202 72.70 6.98 -16.62
C ASP A 202 73.09 5.55 -16.12
N ASP A 203 73.40 4.70 -17.12
CA ASP A 203 74.10 3.40 -17.15
C ASP A 203 73.42 2.11 -16.60
N SER A 204 72.57 1.52 -17.46
CA SER A 204 72.76 0.23 -18.17
C SER A 204 73.31 -1.07 -17.52
N ASP A 205 72.81 -2.19 -18.07
CA ASP A 205 73.37 -3.55 -18.19
C ASP A 205 73.20 -4.61 -17.06
N ASP A 206 72.25 -5.51 -17.37
CA ASP A 206 72.30 -7.00 -17.33
C ASP A 206 72.13 -7.89 -16.07
N ASP A 207 71.29 -8.91 -16.32
CA ASP A 207 71.24 -10.31 -15.86
C ASP A 207 70.72 -10.74 -14.46
N PHE A 208 69.61 -11.51 -14.51
CA PHE A 208 69.25 -12.72 -13.73
C PHE A 208 69.28 -12.63 -12.17
N GLU A 209 68.16 -12.77 -11.44
CA GLU A 209 67.27 -13.94 -11.40
C GLU A 209 65.88 -13.58 -10.78
N MET A 210 64.89 -14.49 -10.89
CA MET A 210 63.54 -14.31 -10.35
C MET A 210 63.35 -15.05 -9.00
N GLU A 211 63.35 -14.31 -7.88
CA GLU A 211 62.78 -14.77 -6.59
C GLU A 211 61.86 -13.69 -5.99
N ASP A 212 60.76 -14.12 -5.37
CA ASP A 212 59.71 -13.24 -4.85
C ASP A 212 60.10 -12.54 -3.53
N SER A 213 59.99 -11.20 -3.45
CA SER A 213 59.57 -10.52 -2.22
C SER A 213 59.17 -9.05 -2.41
N GLU A 214 57.88 -8.78 -2.19
CA GLU A 214 57.21 -7.60 -1.59
C GLU A 214 57.73 -6.15 -1.75
N SER A 215 56.76 -5.23 -1.71
CA SER A 215 56.88 -3.81 -1.32
C SER A 215 57.37 -2.79 -2.36
N ARG A 216 56.55 -2.56 -3.41
CA ARG A 216 56.40 -1.23 -4.03
C ARG A 216 55.08 -1.06 -4.81
N GLU A 217 53.95 -1.36 -4.15
CA GLU A 217 52.66 -0.86 -4.64
C GLU A 217 52.65 0.68 -4.55
N THR A 218 52.66 1.34 -5.70
CA THR A 218 52.38 2.77 -5.81
C THR A 218 50.93 3.01 -5.41
N SER A 219 50.67 4.05 -4.61
CA SER A 219 49.37 4.33 -3.99
C SER A 219 48.35 4.93 -4.97
N LEU A 220 48.04 4.20 -6.05
CA LEU A 220 47.05 4.59 -7.06
C LEU A 220 45.64 4.18 -6.63
N ASP A 221 44.93 5.16 -6.08
CA ASP A 221 43.47 5.21 -5.88
C ASP A 221 42.78 3.96 -5.29
N SER A 222 42.69 3.94 -3.96
CA SER A 222 41.64 3.21 -3.24
C SER A 222 40.24 3.52 -3.77
N ASN A 223 40.00 4.75 -4.23
CA ASN A 223 38.77 5.19 -4.89
C ASN A 223 38.49 4.43 -6.20
N PHE A 224 39.51 4.10 -6.97
CA PHE A 224 39.39 3.34 -8.22
C PHE A 224 39.10 1.87 -7.94
N SER A 225 39.76 1.28 -6.93
CA SER A 225 39.44 -0.08 -6.46
C SER A 225 38.00 -0.19 -5.95
N MET A 226 37.52 0.77 -5.15
CA MET A 226 36.12 0.83 -4.73
C MET A 226 35.16 0.98 -5.92
N ARG A 227 35.46 1.89 -6.87
CA ARG A 227 34.64 2.11 -8.05
C ARG A 227 34.55 0.89 -8.97
N MET A 228 35.65 0.14 -9.13
CA MET A 228 35.64 -1.11 -9.89
C MET A 228 34.78 -2.18 -9.21
N LYS A 229 34.88 -2.34 -7.89
CA LYS A 229 34.00 -3.27 -7.14
C LYS A 229 32.53 -2.92 -7.27
N MET A 230 32.17 -1.63 -7.19
CA MET A 230 30.80 -1.19 -7.46
C MET A 230 30.35 -1.53 -8.89
N ILE A 231 31.21 -1.36 -9.90
CA ILE A 231 30.90 -1.73 -11.29
C ILE A 231 30.72 -3.26 -11.43
N GLU A 232 31.51 -4.07 -10.73
CA GLU A 232 31.35 -5.53 -10.70
C GLU A 232 30.03 -5.94 -10.04
N GLU A 233 29.67 -5.33 -8.90
CA GLU A 233 28.41 -5.54 -8.18
C GLU A 233 27.20 -5.10 -9.03
N ASP A 234 27.24 -3.93 -9.66
CA ASP A 234 26.21 -3.42 -10.59
C ASP A 234 26.00 -4.38 -11.78
N ASN A 235 27.08 -4.97 -12.31
CA ASN A 235 27.01 -5.90 -13.43
C ASN A 235 26.49 -7.28 -13.01
N ALA A 236 26.80 -7.73 -11.80
CA ALA A 236 26.16 -8.90 -11.19
C ALA A 236 24.65 -8.68 -10.98
N ILE A 237 24.25 -7.48 -10.54
CA ILE A 237 22.85 -7.08 -10.40
C ILE A 237 22.13 -7.12 -11.77
N LYS A 238 22.72 -6.56 -12.84
CA LYS A 238 22.12 -6.56 -14.19
C LYS A 238 21.91 -7.98 -14.72
N THR A 239 22.92 -8.83 -14.65
CA THR A 239 22.93 -10.17 -15.26
C THR A 239 22.06 -11.22 -14.55
N LYS A 240 21.88 -11.15 -13.23
CA LYS A 240 21.14 -12.17 -12.45
C LYS A 240 19.63 -12.12 -12.69
N ASP A 241 18.99 -13.26 -13.01
CA ASP A 241 17.53 -13.36 -13.24
C ASP A 241 16.71 -13.38 -11.94
N LEU A 242 16.74 -12.27 -11.19
CA LEU A 242 15.88 -12.01 -10.05
C LEU A 242 15.44 -10.54 -10.05
N PRO A 243 14.30 -10.18 -9.44
CA PRO A 243 13.89 -8.78 -9.30
C PRO A 243 14.94 -7.95 -8.57
N GLU A 244 15.27 -6.77 -9.09
CA GLU A 244 16.39 -5.95 -8.57
C GLU A 244 16.22 -5.60 -7.08
N ARG A 245 15.00 -5.26 -6.64
CA ARG A 245 14.68 -5.00 -5.23
C ARG A 245 14.80 -6.22 -4.32
N MET A 246 14.75 -7.44 -4.85
CA MET A 246 15.07 -8.65 -4.07
C MET A 246 16.59 -8.85 -3.96
N LEU A 247 17.37 -8.45 -4.97
CA LEU A 247 18.84 -8.50 -4.96
C LEU A 247 19.46 -7.47 -4.01
N LEU A 248 18.88 -6.27 -3.91
CA LEU A 248 19.35 -5.18 -3.04
C LEU A 248 19.05 -5.39 -1.53
N ARG A 249 18.56 -6.57 -1.14
CA ARG A 249 18.35 -6.92 0.28
C ARG A 249 19.68 -7.38 0.90
N PRO A 250 20.22 -6.67 1.90
CA PRO A 250 21.53 -7.01 2.46
C PRO A 250 21.49 -8.30 3.28
N ASN A 251 22.65 -8.95 3.42
CA ASN A 251 22.86 -10.10 4.31
C ASN A 251 21.93 -11.32 4.07
N ILE A 252 21.47 -11.57 2.84
CA ILE A 252 20.77 -12.81 2.48
C ILE A 252 21.24 -13.42 1.15
N ILE A 253 21.17 -14.75 1.04
CA ILE A 253 21.39 -15.50 -0.20
C ILE A 253 20.07 -15.57 -0.98
N THR A 254 19.88 -14.60 -1.88
CA THR A 254 18.59 -14.28 -2.51
C THR A 254 18.06 -15.34 -3.48
N ASP A 255 18.94 -16.15 -4.06
CA ASP A 255 18.64 -17.17 -5.08
C ASP A 255 18.27 -18.54 -4.49
N ARG A 256 18.58 -18.78 -3.20
CA ARG A 256 18.03 -19.92 -2.46
C ARG A 256 16.50 -19.85 -2.47
N LYS A 257 15.87 -20.83 -3.10
CA LYS A 257 14.43 -21.09 -2.95
C LYS A 257 14.18 -21.72 -1.59
N LEU A 258 13.10 -21.32 -0.93
CA LEU A 258 12.69 -21.96 0.33
C LEU A 258 11.97 -23.29 0.04
N THR A 259 12.23 -24.29 0.89
CA THR A 259 11.54 -25.58 0.85
C THR A 259 10.08 -25.43 1.29
N ASP A 260 9.24 -26.42 0.98
CA ASP A 260 7.85 -26.40 1.45
C ASP A 260 7.74 -26.46 2.98
N GLU A 261 8.66 -27.18 3.65
CA GLU A 261 8.75 -27.22 5.12
C GLU A 261 9.07 -25.84 5.69
N GLU A 262 10.13 -25.17 5.20
CA GLU A 262 10.50 -23.80 5.56
C GLU A 262 9.34 -22.84 5.34
N ILE A 263 8.61 -22.99 4.22
CA ILE A 263 7.42 -22.17 3.92
C ILE A 263 6.27 -22.46 4.90
N THR A 264 6.10 -23.67 5.44
CA THR A 264 5.12 -23.91 6.52
C THR A 264 5.55 -23.31 7.87
N GLU A 265 6.84 -23.34 8.21
CA GLU A 265 7.38 -22.66 9.40
C GLU A 265 7.21 -21.14 9.27
N ALA A 266 7.60 -20.57 8.13
CA ALA A 266 7.38 -19.17 7.77
C ALA A 266 5.88 -18.80 7.84
N THR A 267 5.00 -19.59 7.22
CA THR A 267 3.54 -19.36 7.26
C THR A 267 3.04 -19.22 8.70
N LYS A 268 3.54 -20.04 9.61
CA LYS A 268 3.19 -20.03 11.04
C LYS A 268 3.75 -18.79 11.75
N ILE A 269 5.05 -18.50 11.62
CA ILE A 269 5.70 -17.32 12.23
C ILE A 269 5.06 -16.02 11.73
N ILE A 270 4.83 -15.90 10.42
CA ILE A 270 4.27 -14.71 9.77
C ILE A 270 2.79 -14.54 10.15
N SER A 271 2.01 -15.63 10.28
CA SER A 271 0.64 -15.57 10.82
C SER A 271 0.58 -15.13 12.28
N ASP A 272 1.61 -15.47 13.07
CA ASP A 272 1.73 -15.06 14.46
C ASP A 272 2.07 -13.56 14.57
N ASN A 273 3.02 -13.07 13.76
CA ASN A 273 3.35 -11.65 13.62
C ASN A 273 2.14 -10.84 13.13
N PHE A 274 1.43 -11.30 12.09
CA PHE A 274 0.22 -10.68 11.55
C PHE A 274 -0.88 -10.57 12.62
N SER A 275 -1.11 -11.66 13.35
CA SER A 275 -2.08 -11.70 14.47
C SER A 275 -1.67 -10.79 15.63
N GLU A 276 -0.37 -10.59 15.87
CA GLU A 276 0.10 -9.64 16.86
C GLU A 276 -0.12 -8.18 16.42
N TYR A 277 0.39 -7.79 15.25
CA TYR A 277 0.35 -6.41 14.75
C TYR A 277 -1.09 -5.94 14.49
N TYR A 278 -1.84 -6.66 13.65
CA TYR A 278 -3.22 -6.31 13.29
C TYR A 278 -4.26 -6.66 14.37
N GLY A 279 -3.90 -7.47 15.37
CA GLY A 279 -4.80 -7.88 16.46
C GLY A 279 -5.95 -8.80 16.03
N CYS A 280 -5.86 -9.40 14.84
CA CYS A 280 -6.88 -10.29 14.29
C CYS A 280 -6.69 -11.76 14.73
N HIS A 281 -7.75 -12.56 14.66
CA HIS A 281 -7.66 -14.00 14.89
C HIS A 281 -7.00 -14.72 13.71
N ARG A 282 -6.15 -15.71 14.02
CA ARG A 282 -5.64 -16.68 13.05
C ARG A 282 -6.81 -17.44 12.46
N SER A 283 -6.90 -17.49 11.14
CA SER A 283 -7.88 -18.30 10.41
C SER A 283 -7.16 -19.15 9.38
N SER A 284 -7.67 -20.35 9.11
CA SER A 284 -7.09 -21.26 8.11
C SER A 284 -7.04 -20.62 6.71
N LYS A 285 -8.02 -19.78 6.36
CA LYS A 285 -8.01 -18.98 5.13
C LYS A 285 -6.85 -17.98 5.07
N LEU A 286 -6.58 -17.27 6.17
CA LEU A 286 -5.45 -16.33 6.25
C LEU A 286 -4.12 -17.07 6.12
N GLN A 287 -3.96 -18.20 6.82
CA GLN A 287 -2.76 -19.04 6.73
C GLN A 287 -2.55 -19.59 5.31
N ALA A 288 -3.61 -20.10 4.67
CA ALA A 288 -3.56 -20.58 3.28
C ALA A 288 -3.28 -19.47 2.26
N ALA A 289 -3.70 -18.22 2.52
CA ALA A 289 -3.36 -17.07 1.69
C ALA A 289 -1.88 -16.66 1.87
N ILE A 290 -1.40 -16.57 3.12
CA ILE A 290 0.01 -16.28 3.44
C ILE A 290 0.92 -17.33 2.82
N ASN A 291 0.61 -18.62 2.96
CA ASN A 291 1.40 -19.72 2.36
C ASN A 291 1.55 -19.58 0.84
N LYS A 292 0.45 -19.26 0.12
CA LYS A 292 0.47 -19.04 -1.33
C LYS A 292 1.27 -17.80 -1.72
N VAL A 293 1.22 -16.74 -0.93
CA VAL A 293 2.06 -15.54 -1.13
C VAL A 293 3.53 -15.87 -0.91
N LEU A 294 3.88 -16.66 0.12
CA LEU A 294 5.26 -17.09 0.38
C LEU A 294 5.82 -17.97 -0.74
N LYS A 295 5.03 -18.89 -1.31
CA LYS A 295 5.45 -19.61 -2.52
C LYS A 295 5.70 -18.66 -3.71
N CYS A 296 4.86 -17.64 -3.90
CA CYS A 296 5.07 -16.63 -4.93
C CYS A 296 6.36 -15.82 -4.70
N LEU A 297 6.64 -15.40 -3.45
CA LEU A 297 7.85 -14.65 -3.08
C LEU A 297 9.13 -15.49 -3.17
N SER A 298 9.11 -16.70 -2.63
CA SER A 298 10.32 -17.46 -2.25
C SER A 298 10.59 -18.70 -3.11
N GLN A 299 9.69 -19.07 -4.03
CA GLN A 299 9.88 -20.16 -5.01
C GLN A 299 9.68 -19.69 -6.46
N GLU A 300 8.72 -18.78 -6.70
CA GLU A 300 8.48 -18.16 -8.01
C GLU A 300 9.19 -16.79 -8.19
N PHE A 301 9.75 -16.19 -7.13
CA PHE A 301 10.42 -14.88 -7.14
C PHE A 301 9.58 -13.75 -7.79
N LEU A 302 8.30 -13.69 -7.42
CA LEU A 302 7.34 -12.67 -7.84
C LEU A 302 7.25 -11.55 -6.81
N GLU A 303 7.21 -10.30 -7.26
CA GLU A 303 7.02 -9.14 -6.38
C GLU A 303 5.54 -8.82 -6.09
N VAL A 304 5.33 -7.97 -5.08
CA VAL A 304 4.02 -7.51 -4.61
C VAL A 304 3.10 -6.99 -5.73
N PRO A 305 3.53 -6.16 -6.70
CA PRO A 305 2.64 -5.69 -7.76
C PRO A 305 2.12 -6.80 -8.67
N TYR A 306 2.98 -7.76 -9.04
CA TYR A 306 2.59 -8.93 -9.83
C TYR A 306 1.62 -9.83 -9.04
N ILE A 307 1.92 -10.09 -7.76
CA ILE A 307 1.04 -10.89 -6.88
C ILE A 307 -0.34 -10.23 -6.75
N TYR A 308 -0.39 -8.92 -6.51
CA TYR A 308 -1.64 -8.17 -6.37
C TYR A 308 -2.44 -8.08 -7.68
N SER A 309 -1.77 -7.98 -8.83
CA SER A 309 -2.44 -7.83 -10.14
C SER A 309 -2.88 -9.16 -10.76
N TYR A 310 -2.01 -10.17 -10.74
CA TYR A 310 -2.19 -11.41 -11.51
C TYR A 310 -2.39 -12.66 -10.64
N ARG A 311 -2.01 -12.62 -9.36
CA ARG A 311 -2.28 -13.68 -8.37
C ARG A 311 -3.39 -13.33 -7.37
N ARG A 312 -4.20 -12.29 -7.63
CA ARG A 312 -5.23 -11.76 -6.69
C ARG A 312 -6.25 -12.80 -6.18
N TYR A 313 -6.43 -13.90 -6.91
CA TYR A 313 -7.29 -15.02 -6.50
C TYR A 313 -6.71 -15.92 -5.40
N TYR A 314 -5.45 -15.73 -5.00
CA TYR A 314 -4.87 -16.33 -3.79
C TYR A 314 -5.17 -15.54 -2.51
N ILE A 315 -5.60 -14.28 -2.64
CA ILE A 315 -5.64 -13.30 -1.53
C ILE A 315 -7.02 -12.65 -1.30
N ALA A 316 -8.07 -13.15 -1.96
CA ALA A 316 -9.45 -12.69 -1.81
C ALA A 316 -10.47 -13.84 -1.83
N ASP A 317 -11.54 -13.68 -1.03
CA ASP A 317 -12.76 -14.49 -1.07
C ASP A 317 -13.80 -13.83 -2.00
N PHE A 318 -14.38 -14.61 -2.90
CA PHE A 318 -15.35 -14.15 -3.90
C PHE A 318 -16.77 -14.61 -3.56
N HIS A 319 -17.78 -13.82 -3.95
CA HIS A 319 -19.17 -14.28 -3.85
C HIS A 319 -19.50 -15.30 -4.97
N LYS A 320 -20.71 -15.87 -4.94
CA LYS A 320 -21.19 -16.76 -6.02
C LYS A 320 -21.31 -16.06 -7.39
N ASP A 321 -21.40 -14.73 -7.37
CA ASP A 321 -21.51 -13.83 -8.52
C ASP A 321 -20.17 -13.10 -8.78
N PHE A 322 -19.07 -13.67 -8.26
CA PHE A 322 -17.65 -13.34 -8.48
C PHE A 322 -17.18 -11.90 -8.26
N SER A 323 -18.04 -11.02 -7.74
CA SER A 323 -17.62 -9.85 -6.99
C SER A 323 -16.72 -10.24 -5.80
N ILE A 324 -15.76 -9.37 -5.47
CA ILE A 324 -14.92 -9.54 -4.27
C ILE A 324 -15.86 -9.43 -3.06
N SER A 325 -16.14 -10.55 -2.39
CA SER A 325 -16.96 -10.54 -1.18
C SER A 325 -16.15 -10.11 0.04
N ARG A 326 -14.85 -10.42 0.04
CA ARG A 326 -13.89 -10.02 1.07
C ARG A 326 -12.45 -10.18 0.59
N GLU A 327 -11.68 -9.09 0.60
CA GLU A 327 -10.23 -9.20 0.50
C GLU A 327 -9.65 -9.82 1.79
N ILE A 328 -8.74 -10.79 1.67
CA ILE A 328 -8.12 -11.51 2.80
C ILE A 328 -6.79 -10.85 3.18
N LEU A 329 -6.00 -10.46 2.17
CA LEU A 329 -4.76 -9.70 2.31
C LEU A 329 -4.82 -8.50 1.36
N SER A 330 -4.68 -7.29 1.87
CA SER A 330 -4.59 -6.05 1.09
C SER A 330 -3.20 -5.85 0.47
N ARG A 331 -3.04 -4.86 -0.43
CA ARG A 331 -1.74 -4.52 -1.02
C ARG A 331 -0.66 -4.23 0.04
N GLN A 332 -1.01 -3.50 1.11
CA GLN A 332 -0.13 -3.27 2.25
C GLN A 332 0.25 -4.58 2.95
N ASN A 333 -0.68 -5.52 3.12
CA ASN A 333 -0.39 -6.80 3.75
C ASN A 333 0.60 -7.66 2.95
N LEU A 334 0.67 -7.50 1.63
CA LEU A 334 1.67 -8.18 0.80
C LEU A 334 3.07 -7.60 1.02
N TRP A 335 3.21 -6.28 1.15
CA TRP A 335 4.45 -5.64 1.60
C TRP A 335 4.83 -6.08 3.02
N ASP A 336 3.86 -6.23 3.92
CA ASP A 336 4.15 -6.72 5.27
C ASP A 336 4.69 -8.17 5.29
N ILE A 337 4.13 -9.04 4.43
CA ILE A 337 4.59 -10.43 4.27
C ILE A 337 5.96 -10.46 3.57
N TYR A 338 6.21 -9.59 2.59
CA TYR A 338 7.52 -9.41 1.97
C TYR A 338 8.60 -9.06 3.01
N ASP A 339 8.30 -8.14 3.93
CA ASP A 339 9.22 -7.75 5.01
C ASP A 339 9.44 -8.88 6.03
N TRP A 340 8.38 -9.62 6.39
CA TRP A 340 8.50 -10.73 7.33
C TRP A 340 9.11 -12.01 6.69
N GLU A 341 9.07 -12.15 5.37
CA GLU A 341 9.79 -13.19 4.62
C GLU A 341 11.31 -12.90 4.62
N TYR A 342 11.71 -11.64 4.53
CA TYR A 342 13.10 -11.21 4.72
C TYR A 342 13.58 -11.43 6.17
N GLU A 343 12.79 -11.04 7.18
CA GLU A 343 13.09 -11.35 8.59
C GLU A 343 13.21 -12.88 8.84
N TYR A 344 12.46 -13.70 8.10
CA TYR A 344 12.57 -15.17 8.20
C TYR A 344 13.81 -15.74 7.48
N ARG A 345 14.21 -15.21 6.31
CA ARG A 345 15.49 -15.58 5.67
C ARG A 345 16.69 -15.28 6.57
N LEU A 346 16.73 -14.07 7.14
CA LEU A 346 17.74 -13.69 8.13
C LEU A 346 17.74 -14.64 9.34
N LEU A 347 16.59 -15.15 9.77
CA LEU A 347 16.49 -16.14 10.84
C LEU A 347 17.10 -17.49 10.46
N ILE A 348 16.84 -18.00 9.24
CA ILE A 348 17.46 -19.24 8.73
C ILE A 348 18.98 -19.09 8.64
N GLU A 349 19.46 -18.03 8.00
CA GLU A 349 20.90 -17.84 7.78
C GLU A 349 21.64 -17.63 9.12
N ASN A 350 21.04 -16.95 10.10
CA ASN A 350 21.60 -16.88 11.45
C ASN A 350 21.56 -18.22 12.20
N ARG A 351 20.51 -19.05 12.03
CA ARG A 351 20.44 -20.42 12.58
C ARG A 351 21.59 -21.28 12.02
N GLU A 352 21.80 -21.25 10.71
CA GLU A 352 22.87 -21.98 10.02
C GLU A 352 24.26 -21.48 10.42
N LEU A 353 24.46 -20.16 10.51
CA LEU A 353 25.72 -19.56 11.00
C LEU A 353 26.02 -19.92 12.46
N ILE A 354 25.01 -20.05 13.33
CA ILE A 354 25.19 -20.53 14.72
C ILE A 354 25.54 -22.03 14.72
N GLN A 355 24.89 -22.84 13.88
CA GLN A 355 25.19 -24.28 13.74
C GLN A 355 26.63 -24.52 13.27
N LEU A 356 27.09 -23.78 12.26
CA LEU A 356 28.47 -23.84 11.76
C LEU A 356 29.48 -23.35 12.82
N LYS A 357 29.16 -22.30 13.58
CA LYS A 357 29.99 -21.85 14.71
C LYS A 357 30.10 -22.92 15.80
N LEU A 358 29.00 -23.60 16.13
CA LEU A 358 28.97 -24.70 17.10
C LEU A 358 29.88 -25.86 16.66
N LEU A 359 29.66 -26.38 15.45
CA LEU A 359 30.44 -27.47 14.85
C LEU A 359 31.94 -27.14 14.77
N ASN A 360 32.30 -25.94 14.33
CA ASN A 360 33.70 -25.61 14.03
C ASN A 360 34.51 -25.04 15.21
N ARG A 361 33.91 -24.80 16.39
CA ARG A 361 34.62 -24.15 17.52
C ARG A 361 34.37 -24.74 18.92
N TYR A 362 33.28 -25.46 19.15
CA TYR A 362 32.85 -25.80 20.53
C TYR A 362 32.87 -27.30 20.84
N TYR A 363 32.85 -28.15 19.82
CA TYR A 363 32.83 -29.61 19.94
C TYR A 363 34.11 -30.23 19.38
N ASP A 364 34.79 -31.03 20.21
CA ASP A 364 35.37 -32.28 19.73
C ASP A 364 34.21 -33.29 19.53
N ASN A 365 34.35 -34.27 18.64
CA ASN A 365 33.24 -35.04 18.04
C ASN A 365 32.25 -35.78 18.99
N ASP A 366 32.52 -35.88 20.29
CA ASP A 366 31.80 -36.75 21.23
C ASP A 366 30.88 -36.02 22.25
N ASP A 367 30.89 -34.68 22.32
CA ASP A 367 30.31 -33.89 23.44
C ASP A 367 29.02 -33.10 23.05
N TYR A 368 28.20 -33.62 22.12
CA TYR A 368 27.01 -32.92 21.59
C TYR A 368 25.95 -32.58 22.65
N ASN A 369 25.69 -31.28 22.87
CA ASN A 369 24.65 -30.82 23.79
C ASN A 369 23.26 -30.82 23.11
N GLU A 370 22.45 -31.82 23.43
CA GLU A 370 21.07 -31.99 22.92
C GLU A 370 20.16 -30.79 23.25
N TYR A 371 20.35 -30.10 24.39
CA TYR A 371 19.54 -28.93 24.76
C TYR A 371 19.73 -27.78 23.78
N ILE A 372 20.98 -27.50 23.40
CA ILE A 372 21.34 -26.46 22.44
C ILE A 372 20.76 -26.76 21.06
N LEU A 373 20.86 -28.01 20.59
CA LEU A 373 20.29 -28.44 19.31
C LEU A 373 18.76 -28.38 19.32
N ASN A 374 18.11 -28.83 20.39
CA ASN A 374 16.65 -28.77 20.53
C ASN A 374 16.12 -27.32 20.55
N ILE A 375 16.86 -26.36 21.13
CA ILE A 375 16.50 -24.94 21.08
C ILE A 375 16.77 -24.36 19.68
N LEU A 376 17.91 -24.66 19.06
CA LEU A 376 18.25 -24.21 17.71
C LEU A 376 17.21 -24.69 16.68
N ASN A 377 16.76 -25.93 16.78
CA ASN A 377 15.76 -26.51 15.90
C ASN A 377 14.33 -26.03 16.22
N SER A 378 14.09 -25.37 17.37
CA SER A 378 12.78 -24.82 17.77
C SER A 378 12.75 -23.29 17.94
N SER A 379 13.80 -22.60 17.50
CA SER A 379 13.93 -21.14 17.52
C SER A 379 13.07 -20.48 16.43
N SER A 380 11.90 -19.95 16.81
CA SER A 380 10.96 -19.31 15.89
C SER A 380 10.98 -17.78 15.92
N SER A 381 12.03 -17.18 16.50
CA SER A 381 12.30 -15.73 16.39
C SER A 381 13.78 -15.40 16.59
N GLU A 382 14.22 -14.29 15.99
CA GLU A 382 15.57 -13.72 16.11
C GLU A 382 16.01 -13.60 17.58
N GLU A 383 15.12 -13.15 18.48
CA GLU A 383 15.46 -12.98 19.89
C GLU A 383 15.73 -14.32 20.59
N THR A 384 15.16 -15.44 20.11
CA THR A 384 15.49 -16.77 20.63
C THR A 384 16.82 -17.32 20.11
N LEU A 385 17.27 -16.91 18.92
CA LEU A 385 18.63 -17.19 18.43
C LEU A 385 19.67 -16.33 19.16
N SER A 386 19.37 -15.04 19.42
CA SER A 386 20.22 -14.16 20.22
C SER A 386 20.35 -14.67 21.66
N ASP A 387 19.25 -15.06 22.30
CA ASP A 387 19.29 -15.67 23.64
C ASP A 387 20.11 -16.98 23.66
N LEU A 388 20.04 -17.79 22.60
CA LEU A 388 20.82 -19.02 22.49
C LEU A 388 22.31 -18.72 22.27
N ASN A 389 22.66 -17.71 21.46
CA ASN A 389 24.03 -17.26 21.27
C ASN A 389 24.63 -16.70 22.57
N ASP A 390 23.88 -15.89 23.32
CA ASP A 390 24.26 -15.44 24.68
C ASP A 390 24.50 -16.63 25.62
N TYR A 391 23.63 -17.65 25.59
CA TYR A 391 23.77 -18.86 26.40
C TYR A 391 25.00 -19.68 26.02
N ILE A 392 25.29 -19.85 24.72
CA ILE A 392 26.51 -20.50 24.22
C ILE A 392 27.76 -19.74 24.71
N LEU A 393 27.77 -18.42 24.58
CA LEU A 393 28.88 -17.58 25.06
C LEU A 393 29.05 -17.66 26.58
N HIS A 394 27.97 -17.72 27.35
CA HIS A 394 27.98 -17.89 28.81
C HIS A 394 28.54 -19.25 29.23
N VAL A 395 27.95 -20.35 28.75
CA VAL A 395 28.31 -21.72 29.12
C VAL A 395 29.75 -22.07 28.71
N TYR A 396 30.15 -21.73 27.47
CA TYR A 396 31.47 -22.05 26.95
C TYR A 396 32.51 -20.93 27.16
N SER A 397 32.16 -19.85 27.88
CA SER A 397 33.03 -18.70 28.19
C SER A 397 34.46 -19.06 28.61
N LYS A 398 34.61 -20.11 29.44
CA LYS A 398 35.93 -20.62 29.85
C LYS A 398 36.69 -21.31 28.70
N ARG A 399 36.06 -22.22 27.94
CA ARG A 399 36.69 -22.86 26.76
C ARG A 399 37.10 -21.78 25.74
N LEU A 400 36.25 -20.77 25.53
CA LEU A 400 36.52 -19.62 24.66
C LEU A 400 37.70 -18.77 25.13
N ALA A 401 37.80 -18.48 26.43
CA ALA A 401 38.95 -17.75 26.99
C ALA A 401 40.27 -18.54 26.82
N GLU A 402 40.23 -19.85 27.05
CA GLU A 402 41.39 -20.75 26.87
C GLU A 402 41.77 -20.93 25.38
N ALA A 403 40.82 -20.82 24.45
CA ALA A 403 41.07 -20.80 23.02
C ALA A 403 41.63 -19.46 22.53
N ALA A 404 41.08 -18.33 23.00
CA ALA A 404 41.51 -16.99 22.59
C ALA A 404 42.94 -16.63 23.07
N ILE A 405 43.43 -17.28 24.13
CA ILE A 405 44.85 -17.23 24.53
C ILE A 405 45.78 -17.87 23.48
N LYS A 406 45.26 -18.78 22.63
CA LYS A 406 46.02 -19.40 21.53
C LYS A 406 45.89 -18.61 20.21
N ASP A 407 44.74 -17.99 19.97
CA ASP A 407 44.49 -17.14 18.80
C ASP A 407 43.86 -15.79 19.21
N PRO A 408 44.68 -14.71 19.29
CA PRO A 408 44.23 -13.38 19.68
C PRO A 408 43.18 -12.75 18.75
N SER A 409 42.99 -13.23 17.52
CA SER A 409 42.02 -12.67 16.56
C SER A 409 40.57 -12.76 17.05
N THR A 410 40.30 -13.64 18.02
CA THR A 410 38.97 -13.90 18.58
C THR A 410 38.54 -12.95 19.71
N HIS A 411 39.40 -12.01 20.13
CA HIS A 411 39.18 -11.19 21.33
C HIS A 411 38.38 -9.89 21.11
N GLN A 412 37.05 -9.94 21.22
CA GLN A 412 36.23 -8.76 21.55
C GLN A 412 35.18 -8.97 22.68
N HIS A 413 34.44 -10.09 22.70
CA HIS A 413 33.25 -10.25 23.59
C HIS A 413 33.47 -11.00 24.92
N LEU A 414 34.71 -11.37 25.29
CA LEU A 414 34.97 -12.16 26.51
C LEU A 414 35.01 -11.33 27.81
N LYS A 415 35.03 -10.01 27.74
CA LYS A 415 35.15 -9.13 28.92
C LYS A 415 33.93 -9.19 29.84
N ASP A 416 32.74 -9.31 29.26
CA ASP A 416 31.47 -9.28 30.00
C ASP A 416 31.27 -10.54 30.86
N TYR A 417 31.87 -11.66 30.44
CA TYR A 417 31.87 -12.94 31.17
C TYR A 417 33.01 -13.08 32.19
N SER A 418 33.86 -12.06 32.36
CA SER A 418 35.04 -12.10 33.25
C SER A 418 34.72 -12.55 34.69
N PHE A 419 33.64 -12.02 35.29
CA PHE A 419 33.17 -12.44 36.62
C PHE A 419 32.76 -13.92 36.67
N TYR A 420 32.16 -14.45 35.61
CA TYR A 420 31.75 -15.85 35.52
C TYR A 420 32.98 -16.78 35.42
N ILE A 421 33.94 -16.43 34.56
CA ILE A 421 35.22 -17.13 34.38
C ILE A 421 36.02 -17.13 35.70
N GLU A 422 36.02 -16.02 36.46
CA GLU A 422 36.61 -15.95 37.80
C GLU A 422 35.90 -16.88 38.80
N CYS A 423 34.56 -16.94 38.79
CA CYS A 423 33.81 -17.84 39.66
C CYS A 423 34.05 -19.33 39.34
N LEU A 424 34.27 -19.65 38.06
CA LEU A 424 34.64 -21.00 37.59
C LEU A 424 36.06 -21.38 38.03
N SER A 425 37.05 -20.49 37.87
CA SER A 425 38.45 -20.78 38.24
C SER A 425 38.63 -20.97 39.74
N LYS A 426 37.85 -20.23 40.56
CA LYS A 426 37.82 -20.33 42.03
C LYS A 426 36.90 -21.44 42.59
N GLY A 427 36.47 -22.40 41.76
CA GLY A 427 35.68 -23.56 42.18
C GLY A 427 34.25 -23.30 42.68
N THR A 428 33.81 -22.04 42.80
CA THR A 428 32.52 -21.68 43.45
C THR A 428 31.28 -22.26 42.77
N HIS A 429 31.40 -22.68 41.50
CA HIS A 429 30.37 -23.38 40.74
C HIS A 429 29.94 -24.72 41.37
N GLU A 430 30.80 -25.38 42.15
CA GLU A 430 30.42 -26.60 42.86
C GLU A 430 29.40 -26.32 43.98
N LEU A 431 29.47 -25.12 44.60
CA LEU A 431 28.49 -24.70 45.61
C LEU A 431 27.08 -24.53 45.03
N VAL A 432 26.96 -24.26 43.71
CA VAL A 432 25.67 -24.19 43.00
C VAL A 432 25.05 -25.58 42.85
N LYS A 433 25.85 -26.63 42.62
CA LYS A 433 25.36 -28.03 42.53
C LYS A 433 24.60 -28.44 43.80
N TYR A 434 25.11 -28.08 44.97
CA TYR A 434 24.44 -28.33 46.27
C TYR A 434 23.14 -27.52 46.46
N MET A 435 22.86 -26.50 45.64
CA MET A 435 21.56 -25.82 45.62
C MET A 435 20.49 -26.63 44.89
N GLY A 436 20.82 -27.70 44.14
CA GLY A 436 19.83 -28.64 43.57
C GLY A 436 18.80 -27.99 42.64
N VAL A 437 19.18 -26.93 41.91
CA VAL A 437 18.36 -26.28 40.88
C VAL A 437 18.95 -26.62 39.51
N ASP A 438 18.32 -27.58 38.84
CA ASP A 438 18.47 -27.75 37.40
C ASP A 438 17.76 -26.59 36.69
N VAL A 439 18.50 -25.75 35.97
CA VAL A 439 17.96 -24.54 35.32
C VAL A 439 17.17 -24.90 34.06
N GLU A 440 17.64 -25.88 33.27
CA GLU A 440 17.03 -26.26 31.99
C GLU A 440 15.66 -26.91 32.22
N LEU A 441 15.59 -27.87 33.15
CA LEU A 441 14.32 -28.49 33.58
C LEU A 441 13.40 -27.46 34.25
N PHE A 442 13.94 -26.56 35.08
CA PHE A 442 13.15 -25.51 35.72
C PHE A 442 12.45 -24.62 34.68
N SER A 443 13.21 -24.11 33.71
CA SER A 443 12.69 -23.25 32.64
C SER A 443 11.74 -23.98 31.71
N ARG A 444 12.05 -25.23 31.34
CA ARG A 444 11.15 -26.11 30.58
C ARG A 444 9.81 -26.29 31.30
N SER A 445 9.81 -26.48 32.62
CA SER A 445 8.59 -26.57 33.44
C SER A 445 7.74 -25.29 33.42
N LEU A 446 8.35 -24.12 33.18
CA LEU A 446 7.65 -22.84 33.06
C LEU A 446 7.07 -22.64 31.66
N VAL A 447 7.82 -22.97 30.60
CA VAL A 447 7.40 -22.81 29.20
C VAL A 447 6.30 -23.80 28.81
N GLU A 448 6.41 -25.07 29.23
CA GLU A 448 5.36 -26.08 29.04
C GLU A 448 4.21 -25.96 30.07
N GLU A 449 4.29 -24.98 30.98
CA GLU A 449 3.46 -24.79 32.18
C GLU A 449 3.30 -26.02 33.10
N ASN A 450 4.01 -27.14 32.85
CA ASN A 450 3.90 -28.41 33.57
C ASN A 450 4.85 -28.49 34.78
N PRO A 451 4.35 -28.41 36.03
CA PRO A 451 5.19 -28.40 37.24
C PRO A 451 5.79 -29.77 37.59
N LYS A 452 5.52 -30.85 36.84
CA LYS A 452 6.09 -32.18 37.11
C LYS A 452 7.47 -32.40 36.49
N LEU A 453 7.86 -31.59 35.50
CA LEU A 453 9.09 -31.74 34.72
C LEU A 453 10.36 -31.36 35.49
N TYR A 454 10.22 -30.48 36.48
CA TYR A 454 11.30 -30.03 37.36
C TYR A 454 11.02 -30.49 38.78
N GLN A 455 12.01 -31.05 39.46
CA GLN A 455 11.98 -31.27 40.90
C GLN A 455 13.33 -30.86 41.48
N VAL A 456 13.31 -30.24 42.66
CA VAL A 456 14.52 -29.83 43.37
C VAL A 456 15.31 -31.08 43.77
N THR A 457 16.55 -31.21 43.31
CA THR A 457 17.43 -32.31 43.72
C THR A 457 17.66 -32.23 45.23
N GLU A 458 17.44 -33.33 45.96
CA GLU A 458 17.78 -33.36 47.38
C GLU A 458 19.29 -33.28 47.57
N SER A 459 19.71 -32.42 48.50
CA SER A 459 21.10 -32.23 48.87
C SER A 459 21.32 -32.69 50.31
N GLU A 460 22.26 -33.61 50.49
CA GLU A 460 22.67 -34.11 51.81
C GLU A 460 23.22 -32.98 52.70
N PHE A 461 23.79 -31.94 52.08
CA PHE A 461 24.48 -30.84 52.76
C PHE A 461 23.66 -29.56 52.78
N GLY A 462 23.53 -28.94 53.95
CA GLY A 462 22.98 -27.59 54.07
C GLY A 462 24.00 -26.49 53.72
N PRO A 463 23.58 -25.20 53.71
CA PRO A 463 24.44 -24.04 53.40
C PRO A 463 25.74 -23.90 54.21
N SER A 464 25.93 -24.68 55.28
CA SER A 464 27.17 -24.75 56.07
C SER A 464 28.38 -25.26 55.30
N ILE A 465 28.20 -26.01 54.19
CA ILE A 465 29.30 -26.55 53.36
C ILE A 465 30.16 -25.44 52.72
N ALA A 466 29.66 -24.22 52.63
CA ALA A 466 30.42 -23.04 52.19
C ALA A 466 31.65 -22.69 53.07
N LYS A 467 31.92 -23.46 54.14
CA LYS A 467 33.17 -23.40 54.93
C LYS A 467 34.34 -24.18 54.32
N GLU A 468 34.07 -25.11 53.42
CA GLU A 468 35.08 -25.99 52.82
C GLU A 468 35.75 -25.34 51.59
N PHE A 469 35.12 -24.30 51.03
CA PHE A 469 35.62 -23.47 49.94
C PHE A 469 36.55 -22.37 50.49
N SER A 470 37.85 -22.70 50.59
CA SER A 470 38.86 -21.98 51.36
C SER A 470 39.22 -20.57 50.89
N GLU A 471 38.94 -20.21 49.62
CA GLU A 471 39.32 -18.91 49.05
C GLU A 471 38.40 -17.74 49.46
N PHE A 472 37.26 -18.03 50.08
CA PHE A 472 36.24 -17.04 50.43
C PHE A 472 35.81 -17.13 51.89
N ASN A 473 35.38 -16.00 52.46
CA ASN A 473 34.53 -16.01 53.65
C ASN A 473 33.24 -16.80 53.35
N PRO A 474 32.76 -17.71 54.22
CA PRO A 474 31.59 -18.55 53.91
C PRO A 474 30.31 -17.78 53.57
N LYS A 475 30.19 -16.51 54.01
CA LYS A 475 29.10 -15.62 53.58
C LYS A 475 29.27 -15.11 52.15
N GLU A 476 30.50 -14.75 51.78
CA GLU A 476 30.85 -14.26 50.45
C GLU A 476 30.71 -15.40 49.42
N ALA A 477 31.21 -16.60 49.73
CA ALA A 477 31.01 -17.81 48.92
C ALA A 477 29.53 -18.06 48.59
N LEU A 478 28.66 -17.99 49.61
CA LEU A 478 27.20 -18.13 49.44
C LEU A 478 26.59 -17.01 48.57
N THR A 479 27.03 -15.76 48.71
CA THR A 479 26.55 -14.67 47.85
C THR A 479 27.06 -14.77 46.42
N THR A 480 28.32 -15.19 46.22
CA THR A 480 28.92 -15.40 44.89
C THR A 480 28.21 -16.52 44.16
N ALA A 481 27.98 -17.68 44.80
CA ALA A 481 27.22 -18.78 44.21
C ALA A 481 25.73 -18.45 44.00
N THR A 482 25.13 -17.61 44.85
CA THR A 482 23.76 -17.10 44.62
C THR A 482 23.70 -16.21 43.38
N LYS A 483 24.72 -15.35 43.18
CA LYS A 483 24.84 -14.53 41.96
C LYS A 483 25.12 -15.40 40.74
N LEU A 484 25.96 -16.43 40.87
CA LEU A 484 26.29 -17.38 39.80
C LEU A 484 25.01 -18.06 39.27
N LEU A 485 24.24 -18.69 40.16
CA LEU A 485 22.93 -19.27 39.85
C LEU A 485 21.93 -18.22 39.30
N SER A 486 22.05 -16.94 39.68
CA SER A 486 21.21 -15.87 39.11
C SER A 486 21.60 -15.51 37.68
N LEU A 487 22.88 -15.64 37.31
CA LEU A 487 23.34 -15.48 35.93
C LEU A 487 22.91 -16.69 35.09
N ASP A 488 23.10 -17.91 35.59
CA ASP A 488 22.68 -19.13 34.88
C ASP A 488 21.18 -19.10 34.55
N ILE A 489 20.34 -18.68 35.51
CA ILE A 489 18.89 -18.47 35.29
C ILE A 489 18.58 -17.29 34.34
N ALA A 490 19.42 -16.25 34.30
CA ALA A 490 19.21 -15.09 33.42
C ALA A 490 19.69 -15.29 31.98
N PHE A 491 20.70 -16.13 31.77
CA PHE A 491 21.21 -16.49 30.44
C PHE A 491 20.43 -17.63 29.78
N ASP A 492 19.71 -18.45 30.54
CA ASP A 492 18.88 -19.52 29.98
C ASP A 492 17.79 -19.02 28.99
N PRO A 493 17.79 -19.49 27.73
CA PRO A 493 16.90 -18.98 26.68
C PRO A 493 15.44 -19.35 26.92
N LEU A 494 15.13 -20.48 27.58
CA LEU A 494 13.75 -20.84 27.90
C LEU A 494 13.18 -19.95 29.01
N PHE A 495 13.97 -19.56 30.00
CA PHE A 495 13.58 -18.58 31.03
C PHE A 495 13.34 -17.20 30.42
N ARG A 496 14.27 -16.74 29.57
CA ARG A 496 14.10 -15.48 28.81
C ARG A 496 12.83 -15.52 27.96
N LYS A 497 12.56 -16.60 27.23
CA LYS A 497 11.32 -16.84 26.45
C LYS A 497 10.07 -16.77 27.32
N TYR A 498 10.06 -17.39 28.51
CA TYR A 498 8.94 -17.33 29.46
C TYR A 498 8.69 -15.91 30.00
N VAL A 499 9.77 -15.20 30.37
CA VAL A 499 9.71 -13.81 30.85
C VAL A 499 9.19 -12.90 29.74
N ARG A 500 9.78 -12.95 28.55
CA ARG A 500 9.40 -12.18 27.34
C ARG A 500 7.90 -12.33 27.03
N GLN A 501 7.38 -13.56 27.05
CA GLN A 501 5.94 -13.81 26.87
C GLN A 501 5.07 -13.14 27.96
N ASN A 502 5.49 -13.12 29.22
CA ASN A 502 4.73 -12.49 30.29
C ASN A 502 4.67 -10.96 30.12
N PHE A 503 5.77 -10.33 29.70
CA PHE A 503 5.78 -8.91 29.36
C PHE A 503 4.86 -8.60 28.15
N ILE A 504 4.92 -9.35 27.04
CA ILE A 504 3.98 -9.19 25.89
C ILE A 504 2.50 -9.28 26.33
N LYS A 505 2.22 -10.17 27.28
CA LYS A 505 0.84 -10.44 27.75
C LYS A 505 0.32 -9.38 28.73
N ARG A 506 1.20 -8.71 29.52
CA ARG A 506 0.82 -7.96 30.74
C ARG A 506 1.56 -6.61 30.99
N SER A 507 2.37 -6.09 30.07
CA SER A 507 3.11 -4.85 30.33
C SER A 507 2.29 -3.57 30.21
N MET A 508 2.60 -2.62 31.10
CA MET A 508 2.12 -1.24 31.09
C MET A 508 3.28 -0.29 30.77
N ILE A 509 3.05 0.63 29.84
CA ILE A 509 3.89 1.82 29.67
C ILE A 509 3.42 2.87 30.67
N ILE A 510 4.37 3.46 31.39
CA ILE A 510 4.20 4.60 32.29
C ILE A 510 5.12 5.70 31.77
N VAL A 511 4.57 6.88 31.50
CA VAL A 511 5.35 8.07 31.14
C VAL A 511 5.34 9.03 32.33
N ASN A 512 6.52 9.51 32.72
CA ASN A 512 6.72 10.55 33.71
C ASN A 512 7.33 11.79 33.02
N PRO A 513 6.88 13.02 33.32
CA PRO A 513 7.57 14.22 32.85
C PRO A 513 8.85 14.44 33.68
N LEU A 514 9.93 14.85 33.02
CA LEU A 514 11.20 15.26 33.67
C LEU A 514 11.29 16.77 33.86
N GLN A 515 10.50 17.53 33.09
CA GLN A 515 10.41 19.00 33.09
C GLN A 515 8.93 19.40 33.06
N GLU A 516 8.61 20.67 33.30
CA GLU A 516 7.28 21.17 32.95
C GLU A 516 7.15 21.22 31.42
N ILE A 517 6.01 20.78 30.89
CA ILE A 517 5.72 20.67 29.47
C ILE A 517 4.48 21.53 29.22
N ASP A 518 4.57 22.49 28.29
CA ASP A 518 3.47 23.40 27.96
C ASP A 518 2.32 22.70 27.23
N GLU A 519 1.11 23.29 27.27
CA GLU A 519 -0.09 22.75 26.60
C GLU A 519 0.00 22.77 25.06
N SER A 520 0.94 23.55 24.50
CA SER A 520 1.25 23.62 23.07
C SER A 520 2.28 22.57 22.58
N ASP A 521 3.05 21.93 23.47
CA ASP A 521 3.99 20.87 23.05
C ASP A 521 3.20 19.58 22.72
N PRO A 522 3.43 18.91 21.57
CA PRO A 522 2.80 17.63 21.25
C PRO A 522 2.88 16.57 22.36
N CYS A 523 3.95 16.58 23.18
CA CYS A 523 4.16 15.69 24.32
C CYS A 523 3.11 15.89 25.44
N TRP A 524 2.42 17.03 25.48
CA TRP A 524 1.33 17.30 26.42
C TRP A 524 0.28 16.18 26.41
N GLN A 525 -0.02 15.63 25.24
CA GLN A 525 -0.99 14.55 25.04
C GLN A 525 -0.68 13.27 25.84
N PHE A 526 0.60 13.04 26.17
CA PHE A 526 1.06 11.79 26.78
C PHE A 526 1.99 11.92 27.99
N ARG A 527 2.35 13.14 28.42
CA ARG A 527 3.22 13.47 29.56
C ARG A 527 3.05 12.61 30.83
N CYS A 528 1.82 12.24 31.17
CA CYS A 528 1.47 11.40 32.34
C CYS A 528 0.71 10.12 31.94
N SER A 529 1.03 9.54 30.78
CA SER A 529 0.32 8.40 30.20
C SER A 529 0.63 7.08 30.92
N ARG A 530 -0.40 6.40 31.42
CA ARG A 530 -0.32 5.00 31.92
C ARG A 530 -1.23 4.08 31.10
N LYS A 531 -0.67 3.35 30.13
CA LYS A 531 -1.42 2.56 29.12
C LYS A 531 -0.81 1.16 28.92
N HIS A 532 -1.64 0.13 28.73
CA HIS A 532 -1.19 -1.23 28.43
C HIS A 532 -0.56 -1.30 27.03
N ILE A 533 0.52 -2.05 26.82
CA ILE A 533 1.31 -2.04 25.56
C ILE A 533 0.47 -2.28 24.29
N LYS A 534 -0.57 -3.12 24.37
CA LYS A 534 -1.57 -3.36 23.29
C LYS A 534 -2.27 -2.09 22.76
N LYS A 535 -2.23 -0.96 23.48
CA LYS A 535 -2.82 0.33 23.02
C LYS A 535 -1.95 1.08 22.01
N PHE A 536 -0.69 0.70 21.81
CA PHE A 536 0.27 1.40 20.95
C PHE A 536 0.46 0.73 19.57
N ARG A 537 -0.18 -0.41 19.30
CA ARG A 537 0.03 -1.21 18.07
C ARG A 537 -0.36 -0.50 16.77
N ASN A 538 -1.30 0.44 16.82
CA ASN A 538 -1.90 1.06 15.64
C ASN A 538 -1.75 2.60 15.69
N SER A 539 -0.61 3.11 16.17
CA SER A 539 -0.39 4.56 16.33
C SER A 539 1.10 4.93 16.38
N GLY A 540 1.49 5.97 15.64
CA GLY A 540 2.85 6.55 15.67
C GLY A 540 3.29 7.15 17.02
N ILE A 541 2.36 7.33 17.97
CA ILE A 541 2.59 7.99 19.27
C ILE A 541 3.79 7.43 20.05
N PHE A 542 4.12 6.15 19.91
CA PHE A 542 5.28 5.60 20.61
C PHE A 542 6.62 6.12 20.06
N ALA A 543 6.70 6.46 18.76
CA ALA A 543 7.88 7.12 18.19
C ALA A 543 8.00 8.58 18.69
N GLU A 544 6.88 9.30 18.87
CA GLU A 544 6.86 10.62 19.50
C GLU A 544 7.40 10.54 20.94
N MET A 545 6.94 9.55 21.72
CA MET A 545 7.45 9.28 23.06
C MET A 545 8.96 9.02 23.05
N MET A 546 9.45 8.15 22.17
CA MET A 546 10.89 7.85 22.06
C MET A 546 11.70 9.09 21.65
N SER A 547 11.15 9.98 20.84
CA SER A 547 11.76 11.28 20.49
C SER A 547 11.82 12.22 21.70
N ALA A 548 10.74 12.33 22.47
CA ALA A 548 10.67 13.13 23.68
C ALA A 548 11.55 12.60 24.84
N GLU A 549 11.75 11.28 24.93
CA GLU A 549 12.72 10.65 25.83
C GLU A 549 14.17 10.97 25.40
N LYS A 550 14.49 10.87 24.10
CA LYS A 550 15.80 11.30 23.56
C LYS A 550 16.09 12.79 23.81
N LYS A 551 15.06 13.65 23.82
CA LYS A 551 15.15 15.08 24.17
C LYS A 551 15.25 15.35 25.69
N GLY A 552 15.10 14.34 26.55
CA GLY A 552 15.10 14.51 28.01
C GLY A 552 13.88 15.25 28.58
N GLN A 553 12.76 15.30 27.83
CA GLN A 553 11.50 15.90 28.28
C GLN A 553 10.70 14.94 29.17
N ILE A 554 10.76 13.63 28.88
CA ILE A 554 10.04 12.58 29.59
C ILE A 554 10.93 11.37 29.87
N GLU A 555 10.48 10.55 30.83
CA GLU A 555 11.00 9.21 31.11
C GLU A 555 9.90 8.18 30.82
N ILE A 556 10.20 7.20 29.98
CA ILE A 556 9.32 6.05 29.67
C ILE A 556 9.77 4.86 30.54
N LYS A 557 8.86 4.34 31.36
CA LYS A 557 9.06 3.12 32.16
C LYS A 557 8.12 1.99 31.76
N VAL A 558 8.65 0.78 31.63
CA VAL A 558 7.93 -0.44 31.28
C VAL A 558 7.76 -1.32 32.52
N VAL A 559 6.52 -1.47 32.99
CA VAL A 559 6.21 -2.17 34.25
C VAL A 559 5.26 -3.34 34.02
N LEU A 560 5.58 -4.49 34.59
CA LEU A 560 4.75 -5.71 34.50
C LEU A 560 3.52 -5.61 35.42
N GLU A 561 2.31 -5.77 34.86
CA GLU A 561 1.09 -5.72 35.67
C GLU A 561 1.04 -6.89 36.67
N ASN A 562 0.76 -6.60 37.95
CA ASN A 562 0.78 -7.54 39.06
C ASN A 562 2.12 -8.29 39.26
N GLU A 563 3.26 -7.62 39.08
CA GLU A 563 4.62 -8.19 39.24
C GLU A 563 4.79 -9.06 40.51
N CYS A 564 4.21 -8.68 41.65
CA CYS A 564 4.26 -9.48 42.88
C CYS A 564 3.60 -10.88 42.74
N LYS A 565 2.53 -11.00 41.94
CA LYS A 565 1.89 -12.30 41.65
C LYS A 565 2.76 -13.16 40.72
N PHE A 566 3.42 -12.53 39.75
CA PHE A 566 4.39 -13.20 38.87
C PHE A 566 5.56 -13.77 39.69
N PHE A 567 6.14 -12.98 40.60
CA PHE A 567 7.18 -13.45 41.52
C PHE A 567 6.72 -14.56 42.47
N GLU A 568 5.49 -14.50 43.01
CA GLU A 568 4.96 -15.59 43.85
C GLU A 568 4.74 -16.90 43.05
N THR A 569 4.42 -16.82 41.75
CA THR A 569 4.39 -18.00 40.87
C THR A 569 5.79 -18.58 40.67
N LEU A 570 6.78 -17.76 40.30
CA LEU A 570 8.18 -18.21 40.14
C LEU A 570 8.74 -18.82 41.43
N LYS A 571 8.50 -18.17 42.58
CA LYS A 571 8.87 -18.63 43.92
C LYS A 571 8.26 -19.99 44.25
N LYS A 572 6.99 -20.23 43.92
CA LYS A 572 6.37 -21.56 44.10
C LYS A 572 6.99 -22.60 43.17
N ARG A 573 7.33 -22.24 41.93
CA ARG A 573 7.92 -23.14 40.93
C ARG A 573 9.34 -23.57 41.26
N ILE A 574 10.25 -22.67 41.65
CA ILE A 574 11.65 -23.05 41.94
C ILE A 574 11.81 -23.93 43.20
N ILE A 575 10.86 -23.81 44.15
CA ILE A 575 10.82 -24.62 45.38
C ILE A 575 10.22 -26.00 45.13
N ASN A 576 9.28 -26.10 44.17
CA ASN A 576 8.43 -27.24 43.83
C ASN A 576 8.18 -28.28 44.94
N ASN A 577 7.42 -27.89 45.97
CA ASN A 577 6.95 -28.83 47.00
C ASN A 577 5.85 -29.77 46.44
N SER A 578 6.24 -30.87 45.80
CA SER A 578 5.39 -32.08 45.69
C SER A 578 5.23 -32.79 47.05
N SER A 579 6.10 -32.48 48.01
CA SER A 579 6.27 -33.17 49.30
C SER A 579 5.46 -32.57 50.48
N GLU A 580 4.18 -32.24 50.30
CA GLU A 580 3.27 -32.00 51.44
C GLU A 580 2.70 -33.29 52.06
N SER A 581 3.17 -34.46 51.61
CA SER A 581 2.86 -35.77 52.20
C SER A 581 4.12 -36.45 52.77
N ASN A 582 4.07 -36.78 54.06
CA ASN A 582 5.00 -37.62 54.86
C ASN A 582 6.41 -37.09 55.25
N ASN A 583 6.51 -36.80 56.55
CA ASN A 583 7.60 -37.13 57.49
C ASN A 583 9.05 -36.61 57.32
N ASN A 584 9.42 -35.68 58.21
CA ASN A 584 10.57 -35.76 59.14
C ASN A 584 11.88 -36.47 58.70
N ASN A 585 12.48 -36.07 57.57
CA ASN A 585 13.88 -36.40 57.23
C ASN A 585 14.78 -35.15 57.31
N ASN A 586 16.04 -35.32 57.72
CA ASN A 586 17.00 -34.21 57.86
C ASN A 586 17.28 -33.47 56.54
N ASN A 587 17.31 -34.20 55.41
CA ASN A 587 17.45 -33.62 54.07
C ASN A 587 16.44 -32.49 53.82
N ASN A 588 15.21 -32.65 54.32
CA ASN A 588 14.13 -31.68 54.13
C ASN A 588 14.43 -30.33 54.86
N ASN A 589 15.17 -30.35 55.98
CA ASN A 589 15.66 -29.15 56.65
C ASN A 589 16.82 -28.48 55.90
N ASN A 590 17.73 -29.27 55.30
CA ASN A 590 18.81 -28.73 54.46
C ASN A 590 18.24 -28.10 53.18
N ASN A 591 17.32 -28.79 52.52
CA ASN A 591 16.62 -28.31 51.33
C ASN A 591 15.81 -27.03 51.62
N ARG A 592 15.10 -26.98 52.75
CA ARG A 592 14.41 -25.77 53.25
C ARG A 592 15.35 -24.60 53.56
N SER A 593 16.60 -24.88 53.94
CA SER A 593 17.62 -23.86 54.18
C SER A 593 18.17 -23.26 52.88
N TRP A 594 18.31 -24.07 51.83
CA TRP A 594 18.70 -23.61 50.49
C TRP A 594 17.65 -22.73 49.79
N ASN A 595 16.35 -22.95 50.07
CA ASN A 595 15.25 -22.15 49.48
C ASN A 595 15.43 -20.63 49.61
N LYS A 596 16.07 -20.13 50.68
CA LYS A 596 16.38 -18.69 50.83
C LYS A 596 17.27 -18.18 49.68
N TYR A 597 18.29 -18.95 49.31
CA TYR A 597 19.25 -18.59 48.26
C TYR A 597 18.62 -18.76 46.88
N ARG A 598 17.86 -19.83 46.62
CA ARG A 598 17.07 -20.01 45.37
C ARG A 598 16.13 -18.84 45.08
N ILE A 599 15.37 -18.39 46.09
CA ILE A 599 14.48 -17.22 45.96
C ILE A 599 15.30 -15.93 45.71
N SER A 600 16.49 -15.82 46.30
CA SER A 600 17.38 -14.67 46.07
C SER A 600 17.95 -14.67 44.66
N ALA A 601 18.34 -15.83 44.12
CA ALA A 601 18.88 -15.97 42.76
C ALA A 601 17.84 -15.52 41.72
N ILE A 602 16.61 -16.05 41.75
CA ILE A 602 15.53 -15.58 40.84
C ILE A 602 15.26 -14.08 40.97
N LYS A 603 15.34 -13.52 42.19
CA LYS A 603 15.13 -12.08 42.40
C LYS A 603 16.26 -11.24 41.83
N GLN A 604 17.51 -11.72 41.86
CA GLN A 604 18.65 -11.05 41.22
C GLN A 604 18.54 -11.17 39.70
N ALA A 605 18.34 -12.38 39.17
CA ALA A 605 18.16 -12.67 37.75
C ALA A 605 17.10 -11.77 37.10
N PHE A 606 15.92 -11.64 37.72
CA PHE A 606 14.85 -10.80 37.18
C PHE A 606 15.13 -9.29 37.31
N ASN A 607 15.59 -8.80 38.47
CA ASN A 607 15.67 -7.36 38.72
C ASN A 607 16.93 -6.70 38.16
N ASN A 608 18.06 -7.41 38.20
CA ASN A 608 19.35 -6.87 37.79
C ASN A 608 19.56 -7.09 36.29
N GLU A 609 19.43 -8.33 35.84
CA GLU A 609 19.79 -8.73 34.49
C GLU A 609 18.61 -8.58 33.51
N LEU A 610 17.48 -9.24 33.78
CA LEU A 610 16.40 -9.35 32.79
C LEU A 610 15.52 -8.10 32.67
N ARG A 611 15.25 -7.36 33.75
CA ARG A 611 14.40 -6.16 33.69
C ARG A 611 14.89 -5.12 32.66
N PRO A 612 16.16 -4.64 32.69
CA PRO A 612 16.62 -3.65 31.72
C PRO A 612 16.62 -4.18 30.28
N ILE A 613 16.97 -5.46 30.08
CA ILE A 613 16.93 -6.12 28.76
C ILE A 613 15.48 -6.13 28.22
N MET A 614 14.52 -6.58 29.02
CA MET A 614 13.10 -6.66 28.63
C MET A 614 12.49 -5.27 28.41
N GLU A 615 12.86 -4.27 29.23
CA GLU A 615 12.43 -2.88 29.06
C GLU A 615 12.94 -2.28 27.74
N SER A 616 14.25 -2.40 27.46
CA SER A 616 14.86 -1.95 26.21
C SER A 616 14.25 -2.65 24.99
N TRP A 617 14.10 -3.98 25.06
CA TRP A 617 13.47 -4.79 24.00
C TRP A 617 12.01 -4.38 23.73
N ILE A 618 11.22 -4.03 24.76
CA ILE A 618 9.83 -3.57 24.57
C ILE A 618 9.79 -2.17 23.97
N LYS A 619 10.67 -1.26 24.39
CA LYS A 619 10.80 0.07 23.75
C LYS A 619 11.14 -0.10 22.27
N SER A 620 12.13 -0.95 21.94
CA SER A 620 12.51 -1.26 20.56
C SER A 620 11.36 -1.87 19.74
N ARG A 621 10.66 -2.89 20.27
CA ARG A 621 9.53 -3.55 19.58
C ARG A 621 8.36 -2.60 19.33
N LEU A 622 7.99 -1.77 20.31
CA LEU A 622 6.92 -0.77 20.14
C LEU A 622 7.33 0.36 19.19
N ASN A 623 8.61 0.73 19.17
CA ASN A 623 9.14 1.69 18.20
C ASN A 623 9.11 1.12 16.78
N LYS A 624 9.54 -0.14 16.54
CA LYS A 624 9.39 -0.83 15.25
C LYS A 624 7.93 -0.83 14.76
N PHE A 625 6.95 -1.09 15.64
CA PHE A 625 5.53 -1.02 15.27
C PHE A 625 5.05 0.41 14.96
N ALA A 626 5.51 1.43 15.70
CA ALA A 626 5.16 2.82 15.44
C ALA A 626 5.77 3.34 14.13
N GLU A 627 7.05 3.04 13.87
CA GLU A 627 7.72 3.35 12.60
C GLU A 627 6.98 2.72 11.41
N ARG A 628 6.66 1.42 11.48
CA ARG A 628 5.95 0.70 10.41
C ARG A 628 4.55 1.29 10.15
N TRP A 629 3.85 1.72 11.20
CA TRP A 629 2.58 2.46 11.04
C TRP A 629 2.77 3.84 10.40
N ILE A 630 3.82 4.58 10.77
CA ILE A 630 4.16 5.88 10.16
C ILE A 630 4.52 5.69 8.67
N MET A 631 5.30 4.67 8.32
CA MET A 631 5.58 4.29 6.93
C MET A 631 4.27 4.01 6.19
N THR A 632 3.40 3.13 6.70
CA THR A 632 2.09 2.85 6.06
C THR A 632 1.28 4.13 5.79
N LYS A 633 1.23 5.08 6.73
CA LYS A 633 0.48 6.35 6.53
C LYS A 633 1.19 7.38 5.66
N THR A 634 2.51 7.38 5.63
CA THR A 634 3.30 8.19 4.70
C THR A 634 3.10 7.69 3.26
N MET A 635 3.14 6.36 3.07
CA MET A 635 2.86 5.70 1.79
C MET A 635 1.42 5.94 1.32
N GLU A 636 0.41 5.68 2.15
CA GLU A 636 -1.00 5.93 1.80
C GLU A 636 -1.24 7.40 1.37
N ASN A 637 -0.69 8.37 2.10
CA ASN A 637 -0.84 9.78 1.75
C ASN A 637 -0.12 10.13 0.44
N PHE A 638 1.07 9.57 0.20
CA PHE A 638 1.81 9.79 -1.03
C PHE A 638 1.17 9.10 -2.24
N GLU A 639 0.67 7.88 -2.09
CA GLU A 639 -0.14 7.18 -3.11
C GLU A 639 -1.37 8.00 -3.51
N ASN A 640 -2.02 8.69 -2.56
CA ASN A 640 -3.14 9.59 -2.86
C ASN A 640 -2.73 10.84 -3.66
N LYS A 641 -1.47 11.31 -3.56
CA LYS A 641 -0.91 12.37 -4.42
C LYS A 641 -0.59 11.85 -5.83
N LEU A 642 -0.01 10.65 -5.95
CA LEU A 642 0.31 10.01 -7.23
C LEU A 642 -0.94 9.54 -8.01
N ASN A 643 -1.95 9.04 -7.28
CA ASN A 643 -3.23 8.57 -7.83
C ASN A 643 -4.14 9.76 -8.19
N VAL A 644 -3.73 10.50 -9.20
CA VAL A 644 -4.48 11.56 -9.87
C VAL A 644 -4.17 11.51 -11.36
N CYS A 645 -5.18 11.40 -12.22
CA CYS A 645 -4.99 11.47 -13.66
C CYS A 645 -4.74 12.92 -14.11
N HIS A 646 -4.12 13.12 -15.28
CA HIS A 646 -3.87 14.45 -15.83
C HIS A 646 -5.17 15.25 -16.01
N PHE A 647 -5.09 16.58 -15.88
CA PHE A 647 -6.26 17.45 -16.01
C PHE A 647 -6.91 17.33 -17.40
N ARG A 648 -8.24 17.41 -17.42
CA ARG A 648 -9.10 17.33 -18.61
C ARG A 648 -10.29 18.25 -18.44
N THR A 649 -10.65 19.00 -19.47
CA THR A 649 -11.93 19.72 -19.50
C THR A 649 -13.05 18.78 -19.96
N SER A 650 -14.32 19.17 -19.74
CA SER A 650 -15.50 18.39 -20.17
C SER A 650 -15.67 18.26 -21.69
N LYS A 651 -14.86 18.97 -22.49
CA LYS A 651 -14.81 18.83 -23.95
C LYS A 651 -13.78 17.80 -24.44
N MET A 652 -12.77 17.48 -23.62
CA MET A 652 -11.60 16.69 -24.04
C MET A 652 -11.88 15.18 -24.03
N SER A 653 -11.18 14.44 -24.88
CA SER A 653 -11.22 12.97 -24.87
C SER A 653 -10.44 12.36 -23.68
N ARG A 654 -10.62 11.06 -23.42
CA ARG A 654 -9.94 10.36 -22.31
C ARG A 654 -8.43 10.16 -22.50
N SER A 655 -7.90 10.39 -23.70
CA SER A 655 -6.49 10.19 -24.08
C SER A 655 -5.76 11.49 -24.43
N GLU A 656 -6.46 12.62 -24.39
CA GLU A 656 -5.97 13.95 -24.80
C GLU A 656 -5.37 14.69 -23.60
N ILE A 657 -4.11 15.10 -23.71
CA ILE A 657 -3.40 15.82 -22.66
C ILE A 657 -3.77 17.31 -22.75
N SER A 658 -3.94 17.98 -21.62
CA SER A 658 -4.26 19.41 -21.60
C SER A 658 -3.03 20.23 -21.97
N ARG A 659 -3.14 21.12 -22.96
CA ARG A 659 -2.18 22.23 -23.16
C ARG A 659 -2.33 23.21 -21.99
N VAL A 660 -1.26 23.48 -21.25
CA VAL A 660 -1.32 24.24 -19.99
C VAL A 660 -0.56 25.55 -20.12
N ALA A 661 -1.16 26.65 -19.67
CA ALA A 661 -0.40 27.86 -19.35
C ALA A 661 -0.23 27.98 -17.83
N ALA A 662 0.95 28.33 -17.32
CA ALA A 662 1.21 28.51 -15.90
C ALA A 662 1.81 29.89 -15.60
N LEU A 663 1.25 30.60 -14.61
CA LEU A 663 1.66 31.94 -14.21
C LEU A 663 2.05 32.02 -12.72
N SER A 664 3.06 32.83 -12.41
CA SER A 664 3.45 33.12 -11.01
C SER A 664 4.15 34.47 -10.83
N TRP A 665 3.98 35.07 -9.64
CA TRP A 665 4.77 36.21 -9.13
C TRP A 665 5.96 35.79 -8.26
N GLY A 666 6.15 34.50 -7.98
CA GLY A 666 7.14 34.03 -7.01
C GLY A 666 6.89 34.64 -5.62
N SER A 667 7.86 35.42 -5.14
CA SER A 667 7.83 36.15 -3.86
C SER A 667 7.26 37.58 -3.95
N GLY A 668 6.77 38.01 -5.12
CA GLY A 668 5.87 39.16 -5.30
C GLY A 668 6.45 40.58 -5.12
N ILE A 669 7.59 40.76 -4.46
CA ILE A 669 8.10 42.09 -4.07
C ILE A 669 9.00 42.74 -5.13
N ASN A 670 9.85 41.98 -5.82
CA ASN A 670 10.75 42.48 -6.89
C ASN A 670 10.84 41.54 -8.11
N CYS A 671 10.05 40.48 -8.18
CA CYS A 671 10.06 39.54 -9.31
C CYS A 671 9.18 40.04 -10.46
N ASN A 672 9.50 39.66 -11.69
CA ASN A 672 8.53 39.69 -12.79
C ASN A 672 7.39 38.68 -12.57
N THR A 673 6.37 38.74 -13.43
CA THR A 673 5.35 37.68 -13.55
C THR A 673 5.76 36.79 -14.71
N GLU A 674 6.13 35.54 -14.44
CA GLU A 674 6.49 34.61 -15.51
C GLU A 674 5.28 33.81 -15.97
N CYS A 675 5.13 33.67 -17.28
CA CYS A 675 4.09 32.91 -17.95
C CYS A 675 4.73 31.87 -18.89
N VAL A 676 4.45 30.61 -18.64
CA VAL A 676 4.94 29.46 -19.41
C VAL A 676 3.76 28.80 -20.11
N PHE A 677 3.96 28.29 -21.32
CA PHE A 677 3.01 27.42 -22.02
C PHE A 677 3.66 26.09 -22.41
N LEU A 678 3.02 25.00 -22.00
CA LEU A 678 3.38 23.64 -22.39
C LEU A 678 2.37 23.06 -23.38
N ASP A 679 2.91 22.36 -24.38
CA ASP A 679 2.13 21.64 -25.38
C ASP A 679 1.56 20.31 -24.84
N GLU A 680 0.98 19.49 -25.71
CA GLU A 680 0.39 18.19 -25.37
C GLU A 680 1.45 17.10 -25.07
N ASN A 681 2.72 17.37 -25.40
CA ASN A 681 3.86 16.49 -25.15
C ASN A 681 4.59 16.80 -23.83
N CYS A 682 4.17 17.85 -23.11
CA CYS A 682 4.81 18.42 -21.92
C CYS A 682 6.10 19.21 -22.20
N ASN A 683 6.27 19.67 -23.44
CA ASN A 683 7.42 20.45 -23.92
C ASN A 683 7.13 21.96 -23.84
N LEU A 684 8.18 22.75 -23.60
CA LEU A 684 8.10 24.22 -23.50
C LEU A 684 7.92 24.84 -24.89
N ALA A 685 6.69 25.28 -25.19
CA ALA A 685 6.31 25.76 -26.51
C ALA A 685 6.17 27.28 -26.62
N ASP A 686 5.93 27.99 -25.51
CA ASP A 686 5.99 29.46 -25.47
C ASP A 686 6.27 29.98 -24.06
N TYR A 687 6.84 31.19 -23.97
CA TYR A 687 7.18 31.84 -22.70
C TYR A 687 7.06 33.36 -22.82
N LEU A 688 6.60 34.02 -21.75
CA LEU A 688 6.43 35.47 -21.69
C LEU A 688 6.63 35.98 -20.26
N SER A 689 7.40 37.05 -20.11
CA SER A 689 7.66 37.74 -18.84
C SER A 689 6.94 39.08 -18.79
N PHE A 690 6.18 39.35 -17.74
CA PHE A 690 5.44 40.61 -17.54
C PHE A 690 6.01 41.40 -16.35
N ASN A 691 6.31 42.68 -16.56
CA ASN A 691 6.87 43.53 -15.50
C ASN A 691 5.79 43.96 -14.48
N ASN A 692 4.60 44.35 -14.97
CA ASN A 692 3.58 45.09 -14.21
C ASN A 692 2.21 44.39 -14.09
N LEU A 693 2.10 43.08 -14.30
CA LEU A 693 0.84 42.33 -14.11
C LEU A 693 0.48 42.16 -12.62
N ARG A 694 0.37 43.28 -11.90
CA ARG A 694 -0.01 43.48 -10.49
C ARG A 694 -0.93 44.68 -10.29
N ASP A 695 -1.03 45.57 -11.27
CA ASP A 695 -1.90 46.75 -11.24
C ASP A 695 -2.98 46.61 -12.34
N ASN A 696 -4.24 46.46 -11.94
CA ASN A 696 -5.38 46.30 -12.87
C ASN A 696 -5.62 47.53 -13.77
N ARG A 697 -4.82 48.60 -13.62
CA ARG A 697 -4.81 49.77 -14.52
C ARG A 697 -3.87 49.59 -15.72
N ASP A 698 -2.93 48.64 -15.68
CA ASP A 698 -1.95 48.42 -16.75
C ASP A 698 -2.54 47.56 -17.88
N MET A 699 -3.41 48.20 -18.67
CA MET A 699 -4.15 47.56 -19.76
C MET A 699 -3.25 46.95 -20.85
N GLU A 700 -1.99 47.39 -20.97
CA GLU A 700 -1.07 46.84 -21.98
C GLU A 700 -0.68 45.39 -21.62
N GLU A 701 -0.33 45.14 -20.36
CA GLU A 701 -0.03 43.79 -19.85
C GLU A 701 -1.27 42.88 -19.92
N PHE A 702 -2.47 43.40 -19.61
CA PHE A 702 -3.73 42.67 -19.81
C PHE A 702 -3.90 42.22 -21.28
N TYR A 703 -3.62 43.09 -22.26
CA TYR A 703 -3.69 42.72 -23.67
C TYR A 703 -2.58 41.74 -24.10
N LYS A 704 -1.38 41.79 -23.52
CA LYS A 704 -0.32 40.79 -23.77
C LYS A 704 -0.76 39.39 -23.32
N VAL A 705 -1.37 39.24 -22.15
CA VAL A 705 -1.95 37.96 -21.69
C VAL A 705 -3.03 37.47 -22.67
N ILE A 706 -3.91 38.35 -23.15
CA ILE A 706 -4.95 37.99 -24.14
C ILE A 706 -4.35 37.56 -25.48
N GLN A 707 -3.26 38.18 -25.93
CA GLN A 707 -2.54 37.76 -27.15
C GLN A 707 -1.89 36.38 -26.97
N PHE A 708 -1.25 36.13 -25.83
CA PHE A 708 -0.67 34.82 -25.48
C PHE A 708 -1.73 33.72 -25.46
N ILE A 709 -2.89 33.96 -24.84
CA ILE A 709 -4.05 33.05 -24.85
C ILE A 709 -4.54 32.78 -26.29
N ARG A 710 -4.63 33.81 -27.14
CA ARG A 710 -5.09 33.68 -28.54
C ARG A 710 -4.10 32.91 -29.43
N LYS A 711 -2.79 33.09 -29.21
CA LYS A 711 -1.71 32.37 -29.91
C LYS A 711 -1.73 30.89 -29.53
N ASN A 712 -1.68 30.59 -28.23
CA ASN A 712 -1.34 29.26 -27.70
C ASN A 712 -2.58 28.39 -27.39
N LYS A 713 -3.75 29.00 -27.21
CA LYS A 713 -5.04 28.33 -26.95
C LYS A 713 -4.95 27.26 -25.84
N PRO A 714 -4.52 27.62 -24.61
CA PRO A 714 -4.42 26.67 -23.51
C PRO A 714 -5.81 26.12 -23.13
N HIS A 715 -5.83 24.85 -22.72
CA HIS A 715 -7.03 24.19 -22.19
C HIS A 715 -7.31 24.57 -20.72
N VAL A 716 -6.30 25.12 -20.02
CA VAL A 716 -6.34 25.48 -18.60
C VAL A 716 -5.21 26.46 -18.28
N ILE A 717 -5.45 27.38 -17.34
CA ILE A 717 -4.45 28.28 -16.78
C ILE A 717 -4.22 27.91 -15.30
N VAL A 718 -2.96 27.66 -14.94
CA VAL A 718 -2.49 27.34 -13.59
C VAL A 718 -1.85 28.57 -12.95
N ILE A 719 -2.16 28.84 -11.68
CA ILE A 719 -1.64 30.00 -10.94
C ILE A 719 -1.20 29.57 -9.54
N ARG A 720 0.07 29.84 -9.18
CA ARG A 720 0.55 29.62 -7.80
C ARG A 720 1.77 30.49 -7.48
N CYS A 721 1.61 31.43 -6.57
CA CYS A 721 2.71 32.19 -5.96
C CYS A 721 3.34 31.38 -4.80
N PHE A 722 4.36 31.90 -4.14
CA PHE A 722 4.96 31.21 -2.98
C PHE A 722 4.12 31.32 -1.70
N ASP A 723 3.09 32.17 -1.70
CA ASP A 723 2.30 32.60 -0.54
C ASP A 723 0.82 32.90 -0.92
N GLY A 724 0.07 33.47 0.02
CA GLY A 724 -1.31 33.96 -0.15
C GLY A 724 -1.51 35.12 -1.16
N ARG A 725 -0.47 35.56 -1.88
CA ARG A 725 -0.63 36.45 -3.05
C ARG A 725 -1.11 35.67 -4.28
N THR A 726 -1.13 34.34 -4.20
CA THR A 726 -1.75 33.43 -5.20
C THR A 726 -3.18 33.86 -5.50
N ARG A 727 -3.99 34.14 -4.48
CA ARG A 727 -5.35 34.70 -4.60
C ARG A 727 -5.43 35.93 -5.50
N TYR A 728 -4.53 36.89 -5.34
CA TYR A 728 -4.59 38.18 -6.04
C TYR A 728 -4.27 38.01 -7.53
N LEU A 729 -3.27 37.18 -7.86
CA LEU A 729 -2.98 36.83 -9.25
C LEU A 729 -4.12 36.02 -9.88
N LEU A 730 -4.79 35.16 -9.11
CA LEU A 730 -5.97 34.42 -9.55
C LEU A 730 -7.15 35.35 -9.87
N GLU A 731 -7.45 36.31 -8.98
CA GLU A 731 -8.51 37.31 -9.21
C GLU A 731 -8.20 38.16 -10.47
N ILE A 732 -6.97 38.65 -10.64
CA ILE A 732 -6.54 39.43 -11.83
C ILE A 732 -6.65 38.61 -13.13
N VAL A 733 -6.12 37.39 -13.16
CA VAL A 733 -6.15 36.58 -14.41
C VAL A 733 -7.56 36.09 -14.72
N GLN A 734 -8.41 35.89 -13.72
CA GLN A 734 -9.84 35.60 -13.95
C GLN A 734 -10.55 36.79 -14.63
N GLU A 735 -10.27 38.05 -14.24
CA GLU A 735 -10.77 39.23 -14.96
C GLU A 735 -10.30 39.26 -16.43
N VAL A 736 -9.03 38.93 -16.69
CA VAL A 736 -8.47 38.86 -18.06
C VAL A 736 -9.17 37.76 -18.89
N VAL A 737 -9.38 36.58 -18.30
CA VAL A 737 -10.00 35.43 -19.00
C VAL A 737 -11.48 35.65 -19.25
N ASP A 738 -12.23 36.25 -18.31
CA ASP A 738 -13.62 36.61 -18.56
C ASP A 738 -13.75 37.76 -19.58
N TYR A 739 -12.80 38.71 -19.64
CA TYR A 739 -12.75 39.68 -20.75
C TYR A 739 -12.47 38.99 -22.11
N TYR A 740 -11.52 38.06 -22.19
CA TYR A 740 -11.25 37.28 -23.41
C TYR A 740 -12.50 36.51 -23.88
N LYS A 741 -13.24 35.91 -22.96
CA LYS A 741 -14.52 35.21 -23.17
C LYS A 741 -15.64 36.15 -23.61
N LEU A 742 -15.73 37.37 -23.07
CA LEU A 742 -16.63 38.42 -23.57
C LEU A 742 -16.28 38.88 -25.00
N GLN A 743 -15.02 38.78 -25.40
CA GLN A 743 -14.55 39.00 -26.79
C GLN A 743 -14.78 37.78 -27.71
N GLY A 744 -15.64 36.83 -27.33
CA GLY A 744 -15.95 35.62 -28.09
C GLY A 744 -14.93 34.48 -27.96
N GLY A 745 -14.00 34.57 -27.00
CA GLY A 745 -13.04 33.51 -26.70
C GLY A 745 -13.67 32.29 -26.01
N ASP A 746 -13.00 31.14 -26.14
CA ASP A 746 -13.36 29.92 -25.42
C ASP A 746 -13.30 30.08 -23.89
N HIS A 747 -14.12 29.31 -23.18
CA HIS A 747 -14.03 29.26 -21.72
C HIS A 747 -12.82 28.44 -21.30
N ILE A 748 -11.81 29.14 -20.76
CA ILE A 748 -10.64 28.54 -20.13
C ILE A 748 -10.86 28.56 -18.61
N PRO A 749 -10.60 27.47 -17.87
CA PRO A 749 -10.59 27.47 -16.41
C PRO A 749 -9.25 28.03 -15.88
N VAL A 750 -9.34 28.85 -14.84
CA VAL A 750 -8.18 29.32 -14.05
C VAL A 750 -8.18 28.56 -12.73
N ILE A 751 -7.07 27.92 -12.36
CA ILE A 751 -6.97 27.07 -11.15
C ILE A 751 -5.67 27.33 -10.38
N ALA A 752 -5.72 27.16 -9.06
CA ALA A 752 -4.54 27.06 -8.22
C ALA A 752 -4.24 25.59 -7.89
N ILE A 753 -2.96 25.25 -7.73
CA ILE A 753 -2.47 23.91 -7.39
C ILE A 753 -1.35 23.98 -6.35
N ASN A 754 -1.03 22.84 -5.73
CA ASN A 754 0.12 22.71 -4.83
C ASN A 754 1.45 22.85 -5.61
N ASN A 755 2.44 23.52 -4.99
CA ASN A 755 3.75 23.83 -5.53
C ASN A 755 4.91 23.13 -4.80
N GLU A 756 4.65 22.17 -3.91
CA GLU A 756 5.69 21.43 -3.16
C GLU A 756 6.83 20.90 -4.05
N VAL A 757 6.50 20.29 -5.20
CA VAL A 757 7.50 19.83 -6.20
C VAL A 757 8.17 20.99 -6.92
N ALA A 758 7.40 21.98 -7.39
CA ALA A 758 7.94 23.10 -8.16
C ALA A 758 8.93 23.97 -7.36
N LYS A 759 8.72 24.11 -6.04
CA LYS A 759 9.64 24.77 -5.10
C LYS A 759 11.00 24.07 -5.02
N LEU A 760 11.04 22.73 -5.10
CA LEU A 760 12.28 21.94 -5.10
C LEU A 760 12.91 21.89 -6.51
N HIS A 761 12.10 21.76 -7.55
CA HIS A 761 12.58 21.67 -8.94
C HIS A 761 13.34 22.93 -9.37
N MET A 762 12.82 24.12 -9.09
CA MET A 762 13.24 25.39 -9.70
C MET A 762 14.75 25.69 -9.63
N SER A 763 15.38 25.34 -8.51
CA SER A 763 16.79 25.61 -8.20
C SER A 763 17.70 24.37 -8.36
N SER A 764 17.12 23.21 -8.67
CA SER A 764 17.83 21.92 -8.74
C SER A 764 18.92 21.89 -9.83
N PRO A 765 19.98 21.07 -9.67
CA PRO A 765 21.00 20.88 -10.70
C PRO A 765 20.40 20.36 -12.02
N ARG A 766 19.41 19.47 -11.91
CA ARG A 766 18.67 18.93 -13.06
C ARG A 766 17.93 20.02 -13.83
N ALA A 767 17.13 20.85 -13.17
CA ALA A 767 16.40 21.92 -13.84
C ALA A 767 17.34 22.95 -14.50
N LYS A 768 18.51 23.20 -13.89
CA LYS A 768 19.57 24.04 -14.49
C LYS A 768 20.21 23.39 -15.72
N LYS A 769 20.31 22.06 -15.79
CA LYS A 769 20.79 21.32 -16.97
C LYS A 769 19.74 21.24 -18.09
N GLU A 770 18.47 21.07 -17.73
CA GLU A 770 17.34 20.96 -18.67
C GLU A 770 16.93 22.34 -19.23
N PHE A 771 17.00 23.39 -18.41
CA PHE A 771 16.61 24.76 -18.74
C PHE A 771 17.68 25.78 -18.30
N PRO A 772 18.89 25.77 -18.89
CA PRO A 772 20.00 26.63 -18.47
C PRO A 772 19.71 28.12 -18.67
N ASN A 773 19.12 28.49 -19.82
CA ASN A 773 18.91 29.88 -20.22
C ASN A 773 17.68 30.54 -19.57
N TYR A 774 16.96 29.84 -18.70
CA TYR A 774 15.72 30.30 -18.08
C TYR A 774 15.92 30.59 -16.60
N ASN A 775 15.18 31.57 -16.05
CA ASN A 775 15.27 31.91 -14.64
C ASN A 775 14.51 30.91 -13.76
N ASP A 776 14.83 30.88 -12.46
CA ASP A 776 14.25 29.92 -11.51
C ASP A 776 12.71 30.00 -11.47
N LEU A 777 12.12 31.21 -11.58
CA LEU A 777 10.66 31.38 -11.60
C LEU A 777 10.02 30.85 -12.90
N THR A 778 10.72 30.88 -14.02
CA THR A 778 10.33 30.18 -15.24
C THR A 778 10.37 28.65 -15.03
N ARG A 779 11.44 28.10 -14.46
CA ARG A 779 11.57 26.64 -14.20
C ARG A 779 10.53 26.14 -13.21
N TYR A 780 10.15 26.99 -12.25
CA TYR A 780 9.03 26.79 -11.34
C TYR A 780 7.69 26.71 -12.10
N CYS A 781 7.41 27.66 -13.00
CA CYS A 781 6.20 27.63 -13.83
C CYS A 781 6.14 26.44 -14.80
N ILE A 782 7.28 25.97 -15.32
CA ILE A 782 7.36 24.72 -16.10
C ILE A 782 6.90 23.53 -15.25
N SER A 783 7.43 23.37 -14.04
CA SER A 783 7.05 22.26 -13.15
C SER A 783 5.58 22.35 -12.70
N LEU A 784 5.04 23.55 -12.46
CA LEU A 784 3.59 23.73 -12.21
C LEU A 784 2.72 23.24 -13.38
N ALA A 785 3.12 23.55 -14.61
CA ALA A 785 2.38 23.11 -15.80
C ALA A 785 2.50 21.58 -15.98
N ARG A 786 3.71 21.01 -15.84
CA ARG A 786 3.93 19.55 -15.91
C ARG A 786 3.22 18.79 -14.80
N MET A 787 3.14 19.32 -13.58
CA MET A 787 2.42 18.71 -12.45
C MET A 787 0.94 18.46 -12.79
N LEU A 788 0.35 19.30 -13.65
CA LEU A 788 -1.03 19.12 -14.11
C LEU A 788 -1.16 18.10 -15.28
N GLN A 789 -0.09 17.92 -16.07
CA GLN A 789 -0.05 17.04 -17.24
C GLN A 789 0.43 15.62 -16.92
N ASN A 790 1.35 15.47 -15.97
CA ASN A 790 1.92 14.20 -15.50
C ASN A 790 2.40 14.33 -14.03
N PRO A 791 1.49 14.28 -13.04
CA PRO A 791 1.86 14.41 -11.63
C PRO A 791 2.97 13.44 -11.21
N ILE A 792 2.85 12.18 -11.61
CA ILE A 792 3.78 11.09 -11.22
C ILE A 792 5.18 11.34 -11.75
N GLY A 793 5.31 11.81 -13.00
CA GLY A 793 6.61 12.15 -13.58
C GLY A 793 7.31 13.24 -12.80
N GLU A 794 6.61 14.31 -12.44
CA GLU A 794 7.19 15.41 -11.66
C GLU A 794 7.57 15.01 -10.23
N TYR A 795 6.82 14.12 -9.57
CA TYR A 795 7.27 13.54 -8.30
C TYR A 795 8.52 12.66 -8.49
N ALA A 796 8.58 11.82 -9.53
CA ALA A 796 9.71 10.93 -9.79
C ALA A 796 11.00 11.69 -10.09
N VAL A 797 10.90 12.86 -10.75
CA VAL A 797 12.02 13.78 -11.05
C VAL A 797 12.73 14.33 -9.80
N LEU A 798 12.14 14.23 -8.59
CA LEU A 798 12.78 14.67 -7.36
C LEU A 798 13.81 13.69 -6.80
N GLU A 799 13.77 12.42 -7.19
CA GLU A 799 14.65 11.36 -6.66
C GLU A 799 14.64 11.38 -5.11
N GLU A 800 15.79 11.46 -4.44
CA GLU A 800 15.87 11.49 -2.96
C GLU A 800 15.19 12.73 -2.32
N ASN A 801 15.11 13.85 -3.04
CA ASN A 801 14.53 15.11 -2.53
C ASN A 801 13.03 14.98 -2.22
N ILE A 802 12.37 13.92 -2.66
CA ILE A 802 10.97 13.65 -2.34
C ILE A 802 10.72 13.40 -0.84
N ALA A 803 11.76 13.03 -0.09
CA ALA A 803 11.73 12.93 1.37
C ALA A 803 11.58 14.30 2.07
N SER A 804 11.95 15.40 1.40
CA SER A 804 11.79 16.78 1.90
C SER A 804 10.34 17.28 1.83
N ILE A 805 9.48 16.64 1.03
CA ILE A 805 8.06 16.94 0.97
C ILE A 805 7.34 16.30 2.15
N ILE A 806 6.50 17.07 2.84
CA ILE A 806 5.66 16.54 3.92
C ILE A 806 4.48 15.77 3.31
N HIS A 807 4.47 14.45 3.54
CA HIS A 807 3.36 13.55 3.23
C HIS A 807 2.64 13.10 4.51
N HIS A 808 3.33 13.04 5.65
CA HIS A 808 2.75 12.77 6.96
C HIS A 808 3.53 13.50 8.09
N PRO A 809 2.87 14.16 9.07
CA PRO A 809 3.56 14.96 10.08
C PRO A 809 4.64 14.22 10.89
N LEU A 810 4.46 12.92 11.12
CA LEU A 810 5.41 12.09 11.88
C LEU A 810 6.53 11.47 11.03
N GLN A 811 6.61 11.74 9.72
CA GLN A 811 7.62 11.10 8.85
C GLN A 811 9.07 11.43 9.27
N CYS A 812 9.28 12.59 9.89
CA CYS A 812 10.56 13.03 10.45
C CYS A 812 11.06 12.19 11.64
N LEU A 813 10.27 11.23 12.12
CA LEU A 813 10.66 10.26 13.16
C LEU A 813 11.24 8.96 12.57
N LEU A 814 11.20 8.77 11.25
CA LEU A 814 11.81 7.65 10.55
C LEU A 814 13.32 7.90 10.27
N SER A 815 14.09 6.85 9.98
CA SER A 815 15.38 7.02 9.29
C SER A 815 15.15 7.42 7.83
N HIS A 816 16.11 8.12 7.22
CA HIS A 816 16.01 8.55 5.83
C HIS A 816 15.78 7.36 4.88
N GLU A 817 16.52 6.25 5.08
CA GLU A 817 16.37 4.99 4.33
C GLU A 817 14.91 4.50 4.33
N LYS A 818 14.28 4.40 5.51
CA LYS A 818 12.89 3.95 5.66
C LYS A 818 11.88 4.90 5.02
N LEU A 819 12.18 6.20 5.01
CA LEU A 819 11.33 7.19 4.35
C LEU A 819 11.44 7.07 2.82
N ILE A 820 12.66 6.91 2.28
CA ILE A 820 12.88 6.66 0.85
C ILE A 820 12.25 5.34 0.41
N GLU A 821 12.50 4.24 1.13
CA GLU A 821 11.89 2.93 0.89
C GLU A 821 10.35 3.02 0.87
N CYS A 822 9.77 3.71 1.86
CA CYS A 822 8.33 3.93 1.96
C CYS A 822 7.76 4.68 0.76
N LEU A 823 8.45 5.70 0.25
CA LEU A 823 8.01 6.49 -0.91
C LEU A 823 8.24 5.74 -2.22
N GLN A 824 9.33 4.98 -2.34
CA GLN A 824 9.57 4.04 -3.45
C GLN A 824 8.48 2.98 -3.54
N ARG A 825 8.03 2.38 -2.43
CA ARG A 825 6.89 1.44 -2.42
C ARG A 825 5.61 2.09 -2.95
N GLY A 826 5.35 3.36 -2.61
CA GLY A 826 4.23 4.14 -3.15
C GLY A 826 4.32 4.37 -4.66
N PHE A 827 5.51 4.70 -5.17
CA PHE A 827 5.76 4.76 -6.62
C PHE A 827 5.50 3.41 -7.29
N ILE A 828 6.11 2.33 -6.79
CA ILE A 828 5.96 0.97 -7.33
C ILE A 828 4.48 0.55 -7.35
N ASN A 829 3.73 0.80 -6.27
CA ASN A 829 2.32 0.44 -6.18
C ASN A 829 1.45 1.14 -7.22
N ILE A 830 1.70 2.43 -7.51
CA ILE A 830 0.88 3.22 -8.45
C ILE A 830 1.36 3.08 -9.89
N ILE A 831 2.68 3.06 -10.13
CA ILE A 831 3.27 2.94 -11.47
C ILE A 831 2.97 1.57 -12.09
N ASN A 832 2.93 0.48 -11.33
CA ASN A 832 2.52 -0.81 -11.88
C ASN A 832 0.99 -0.92 -12.06
N GLU A 833 0.18 -0.24 -11.26
CA GLU A 833 -1.28 -0.22 -11.44
C GLU A 833 -1.70 0.52 -12.72
N ILE A 834 -0.99 1.59 -13.07
CA ILE A 834 -1.18 2.32 -14.34
C ILE A 834 -0.45 1.62 -15.49
N GLY A 835 0.76 1.13 -15.22
CA GLY A 835 1.76 0.68 -16.19
C GLY A 835 2.54 1.81 -16.85
N VAL A 836 3.65 1.47 -17.52
CA VAL A 836 4.54 2.39 -18.25
C VAL A 836 4.55 2.07 -19.74
N ASP A 837 4.42 3.08 -20.59
CA ASP A 837 4.56 2.93 -22.05
C ASP A 837 6.03 3.05 -22.45
N PHE A 838 6.65 1.92 -22.84
CA PHE A 838 8.09 1.83 -23.03
C PHE A 838 8.62 2.83 -24.06
N ASN A 839 7.96 2.88 -25.23
CA ASN A 839 8.38 3.71 -26.35
C ASN A 839 8.16 5.20 -26.05
N LYS A 840 7.12 5.55 -25.27
CA LYS A 840 6.90 6.92 -24.79
C LYS A 840 7.81 7.31 -23.61
N GLU A 841 8.37 6.38 -22.85
CA GLU A 841 9.38 6.70 -21.82
C GLU A 841 10.74 6.95 -22.47
N MET A 842 11.21 5.99 -23.28
CA MET A 842 12.54 6.00 -23.90
C MET A 842 12.78 7.20 -24.84
N ASN A 843 11.74 7.68 -25.52
CA ASN A 843 11.82 8.79 -26.47
C ASN A 843 11.52 10.18 -25.86
N ARG A 844 11.56 10.37 -24.53
CA ARG A 844 11.46 11.71 -23.93
C ARG A 844 12.81 12.41 -23.88
N GLU A 845 12.81 13.66 -24.32
CA GLU A 845 13.90 14.63 -24.07
C GLU A 845 14.19 14.76 -22.57
N ASN A 846 13.12 14.82 -21.76
CA ASN A 846 13.20 14.81 -20.31
C ASN A 846 13.33 13.36 -19.83
N LYS A 847 14.55 12.90 -19.54
CA LYS A 847 14.80 11.55 -18.97
C LYS A 847 14.12 11.40 -17.60
N ILE A 848 12.94 10.80 -17.58
CA ILE A 848 12.24 10.39 -16.36
C ILE A 848 12.20 8.87 -16.41
N ASP A 849 12.95 8.20 -15.55
CA ASP A 849 13.06 6.74 -15.61
C ASP A 849 12.01 6.07 -14.73
N LEU A 850 10.73 6.21 -15.12
CA LEU A 850 9.61 5.51 -14.47
C LEU A 850 9.74 3.98 -14.56
N LEU A 851 10.54 3.48 -15.50
CA LEU A 851 10.84 2.06 -15.69
C LEU A 851 11.52 1.41 -14.46
N GLN A 852 12.29 2.17 -13.66
CA GLN A 852 12.94 1.65 -12.45
C GLN A 852 11.93 1.15 -11.39
N TYR A 853 10.70 1.69 -11.39
CA TYR A 853 9.65 1.34 -10.45
C TYR A 853 8.76 0.19 -10.94
N VAL A 854 9.01 -0.34 -12.14
CA VAL A 854 8.28 -1.49 -12.69
C VAL A 854 8.70 -2.78 -11.96
N SER A 855 7.72 -3.66 -11.69
CA SER A 855 7.95 -4.97 -11.09
C SER A 855 9.01 -5.75 -11.87
N GLY A 856 10.00 -6.35 -11.20
CA GLY A 856 11.16 -7.03 -11.80
C GLY A 856 12.36 -6.11 -12.08
N LEU A 857 12.13 -4.85 -12.45
CA LEU A 857 13.18 -3.88 -12.75
C LEU A 857 13.57 -3.05 -11.51
N GLY A 858 14.78 -2.53 -11.51
CA GLY A 858 15.23 -1.36 -10.73
C GLY A 858 16.00 -0.42 -11.66
N PRO A 859 16.76 0.56 -11.13
CA PRO A 859 17.55 1.47 -11.96
C PRO A 859 18.53 0.71 -12.88
N HIS A 860 19.30 -0.25 -12.36
CA HIS A 860 20.36 -0.89 -13.15
C HIS A 860 19.80 -1.76 -14.28
N LYS A 861 18.69 -2.48 -14.05
CA LYS A 861 18.00 -3.29 -15.07
C LYS A 861 17.15 -2.46 -16.03
N ALA A 862 16.68 -1.28 -15.65
CA ALA A 862 16.01 -0.36 -16.57
C ALA A 862 17.03 0.24 -17.56
N ASP A 863 18.15 0.75 -17.05
CA ASP A 863 19.25 1.30 -17.87
C ASP A 863 19.86 0.25 -18.80
N ASP A 864 20.10 -0.97 -18.32
CA ASP A 864 20.61 -2.09 -19.13
C ASP A 864 19.65 -2.45 -20.27
N LEU A 865 18.33 -2.50 -20.02
CA LEU A 865 17.33 -2.78 -21.05
C LEU A 865 17.24 -1.66 -22.10
N ILE A 866 17.28 -0.39 -21.68
CA ILE A 866 17.33 0.76 -22.62
C ILE A 866 18.63 0.73 -23.43
N GLY A 867 19.77 0.50 -22.77
CA GLY A 867 21.09 0.41 -23.40
C GLY A 867 21.11 -0.66 -24.50
N LYS A 868 20.66 -1.88 -24.20
CA LYS A 868 20.59 -3.00 -25.15
C LYS A 868 19.70 -2.74 -26.36
N ILE A 869 18.63 -1.95 -26.21
CA ILE A 869 17.77 -1.56 -27.33
C ILE A 869 18.51 -0.59 -28.26
N LEU A 870 19.20 0.41 -27.68
CA LEU A 870 19.96 1.41 -28.43
C LEU A 870 21.21 0.81 -29.10
N THR A 871 21.97 -0.06 -28.42
CA THR A 871 23.15 -0.74 -29.01
C THR A 871 22.76 -1.65 -30.17
N ASN A 872 21.56 -2.23 -30.14
CA ASN A 872 21.02 -3.05 -31.23
C ASN A 872 20.44 -2.20 -32.39
N GLY A 873 20.71 -0.90 -32.41
CA GLY A 873 20.33 0.02 -33.49
C GLY A 873 18.83 0.31 -33.57
N LYS A 874 18.07 0.13 -32.49
CA LYS A 874 16.61 0.31 -32.48
C LYS A 874 16.17 1.49 -31.62
N ASN A 875 15.30 2.31 -32.19
CA ASN A 875 14.70 3.48 -31.53
C ASN A 875 13.30 3.18 -30.94
N GLU A 876 12.81 1.94 -31.06
CA GLU A 876 11.59 1.47 -30.38
C GLU A 876 11.66 -0.02 -30.03
N LEU A 877 10.91 -0.40 -29.00
CA LEU A 877 10.54 -1.78 -28.72
C LEU A 877 9.35 -2.18 -29.59
N GLU A 878 9.53 -3.17 -30.47
CA GLU A 878 8.47 -3.63 -31.41
C GLU A 878 7.39 -4.50 -30.73
N LYS A 879 7.78 -5.43 -29.85
CA LYS A 879 6.91 -6.40 -29.16
C LYS A 879 7.42 -6.67 -27.75
N ARG A 880 6.53 -7.01 -26.80
CA ARG A 880 6.93 -7.43 -25.43
C ARG A 880 7.90 -8.61 -25.43
N ASP A 881 7.63 -9.61 -26.26
CA ASP A 881 8.45 -10.82 -26.41
C ASP A 881 9.94 -10.55 -26.72
N HIS A 882 10.28 -9.41 -27.30
CA HIS A 882 11.67 -9.05 -27.59
C HIS A 882 12.48 -8.74 -26.32
N ILE A 883 11.84 -8.35 -25.20
CA ILE A 883 12.49 -8.15 -23.90
C ILE A 883 13.20 -9.45 -23.47
N LEU A 884 12.50 -10.59 -23.59
CA LEU A 884 13.03 -11.93 -23.30
C LEU A 884 13.95 -12.43 -24.43
N LYS A 885 13.51 -12.34 -25.69
CA LYS A 885 14.15 -13.04 -26.83
C LYS A 885 15.32 -12.29 -27.49
N ASN A 886 15.34 -10.97 -27.45
CA ASN A 886 16.28 -10.13 -28.22
C ASN A 886 17.21 -9.30 -27.33
N TYR A 887 16.83 -9.05 -26.08
CA TYR A 887 17.61 -8.27 -25.11
C TYR A 887 18.03 -9.11 -23.88
N SER A 888 17.77 -10.42 -23.93
CA SER A 888 18.20 -11.44 -22.96
C SER A 888 17.89 -11.07 -21.50
N MET A 889 16.76 -10.40 -21.25
CA MET A 889 16.25 -10.25 -19.88
C MET A 889 15.75 -11.61 -19.42
N GLY A 890 16.14 -12.01 -18.21
CA GLY A 890 15.78 -13.31 -17.66
C GLY A 890 14.28 -13.54 -17.51
N ASN A 891 13.88 -14.80 -17.40
CA ASN A 891 12.48 -15.23 -17.44
C ASN A 891 11.71 -14.84 -16.17
N ILE A 892 12.36 -14.79 -15.00
CA ILE A 892 11.76 -14.32 -13.75
C ILE A 892 11.54 -12.81 -13.81
N VAL A 893 12.53 -12.05 -14.29
CA VAL A 893 12.41 -10.59 -14.48
C VAL A 893 11.33 -10.27 -15.52
N TYR A 894 11.32 -10.95 -16.67
CA TYR A 894 10.29 -10.80 -17.71
C TYR A 894 8.88 -11.12 -17.18
N THR A 895 8.73 -12.22 -16.43
CA THR A 895 7.45 -12.59 -15.80
C THR A 895 6.97 -11.54 -14.81
N ASN A 896 7.86 -10.86 -14.09
CA ASN A 896 7.47 -9.75 -13.23
C ASN A 896 7.04 -8.50 -14.05
N CYS A 897 7.80 -8.10 -15.08
CA CYS A 897 7.63 -6.79 -15.73
C CYS A 897 6.60 -6.75 -16.87
N ALA A 898 6.42 -7.85 -17.60
CA ALA A 898 5.80 -7.82 -18.94
C ALA A 898 4.32 -7.40 -18.98
N GLY A 899 3.59 -7.54 -17.86
CA GLY A 899 2.19 -7.10 -17.78
C GLY A 899 2.02 -5.59 -17.60
N PHE A 900 3.04 -4.93 -17.04
CA PHE A 900 3.03 -3.51 -16.67
C PHE A 900 3.64 -2.63 -17.77
N ILE A 901 4.63 -3.14 -18.50
CA ILE A 901 5.24 -2.49 -19.67
C ILE A 901 4.26 -2.56 -20.85
N ARG A 902 3.76 -1.42 -21.33
CA ARG A 902 2.99 -1.27 -22.57
C ARG A 902 3.93 -1.05 -23.75
N VAL A 903 3.60 -1.67 -24.88
CA VAL A 903 4.33 -1.48 -26.14
C VAL A 903 3.37 -1.03 -27.22
N GLN A 904 3.47 0.26 -27.60
CA GLN A 904 2.77 0.82 -28.75
C GLN A 904 3.76 0.98 -29.92
N SER A 905 3.66 0.07 -30.89
CA SER A 905 4.41 0.04 -32.16
C SER A 905 3.48 -0.51 -33.26
N TYR A 906 3.75 -0.22 -34.53
CA TYR A 906 3.06 -0.86 -35.66
C TYR A 906 3.14 -2.41 -35.60
N ARG A 907 4.25 -2.94 -35.05
CA ARG A 907 4.53 -4.38 -35.00
C ARG A 907 4.12 -5.09 -33.70
N CYS A 908 3.61 -4.36 -32.69
CA CYS A 908 3.23 -4.88 -31.37
C CYS A 908 2.33 -6.12 -31.41
N GLY A 909 2.38 -6.98 -30.37
CA GLY A 909 1.45 -8.10 -30.25
C GLY A 909 -0.01 -7.67 -30.12
N PRO A 910 -1.00 -8.55 -30.42
CA PRO A 910 -2.43 -8.21 -30.38
C PRO A 910 -2.93 -7.72 -29.00
N PHE A 911 -2.18 -8.01 -27.92
CA PHE A 911 -2.50 -7.61 -26.54
C PHE A 911 -1.39 -6.77 -25.88
N ASP A 912 -0.30 -6.43 -26.57
CA ASP A 912 0.84 -5.67 -26.00
C ASP A 912 0.47 -4.21 -25.62
N ASN A 913 -0.65 -3.74 -26.17
CA ASN A 913 -1.31 -2.47 -25.86
C ASN A 913 -2.34 -2.59 -24.71
N THR A 914 -2.23 -3.59 -23.84
CA THR A 914 -3.16 -3.86 -22.72
C THR A 914 -2.41 -4.30 -21.46
N ARG A 915 -3.05 -4.26 -20.28
CA ARG A 915 -2.51 -4.81 -19.02
C ARG A 915 -2.67 -6.33 -18.89
N ILE A 916 -3.08 -7.01 -19.95
CA ILE A 916 -3.09 -8.49 -19.99
C ILE A 916 -1.63 -8.95 -19.99
N HIS A 917 -1.25 -9.77 -19.01
CA HIS A 917 0.08 -10.37 -18.94
C HIS A 917 0.24 -11.48 -20.01
N PRO A 918 1.41 -11.64 -20.67
CA PRO A 918 1.63 -12.65 -21.72
C PRO A 918 1.18 -14.08 -21.37
N ARG A 919 1.33 -14.50 -20.11
CA ARG A 919 0.79 -15.76 -19.54
C ARG A 919 -0.68 -16.02 -19.85
N TYR A 920 -1.49 -14.98 -20.06
CA TYR A 920 -2.92 -15.07 -20.33
C TYR A 920 -3.30 -14.77 -21.79
N TYR A 921 -2.33 -14.60 -22.71
CA TYR A 921 -2.61 -14.33 -24.12
C TYR A 921 -3.38 -15.47 -24.81
N ALA A 922 -3.14 -16.72 -24.42
CA ALA A 922 -3.92 -17.87 -24.91
C ALA A 922 -5.40 -17.78 -24.48
N LEU A 923 -5.65 -17.43 -23.20
CA LEU A 923 -7.00 -17.22 -22.66
C LEU A 923 -7.69 -16.01 -23.30
N ALA A 924 -6.97 -14.90 -23.48
CA ALA A 924 -7.49 -13.71 -24.16
C ALA A 924 -7.83 -14.01 -25.63
N SER A 925 -6.98 -14.76 -26.34
CA SER A 925 -7.25 -15.21 -27.71
C SER A 925 -8.51 -16.08 -27.78
N LYS A 926 -8.69 -17.02 -26.85
CA LYS A 926 -9.91 -17.84 -26.80
C LYS A 926 -11.15 -16.98 -26.52
N MET A 927 -11.11 -16.09 -25.51
CA MET A 927 -12.19 -15.14 -25.22
C MET A 927 -12.55 -14.25 -26.42
N VAL A 928 -11.58 -13.85 -27.24
CA VAL A 928 -11.85 -13.10 -28.48
C VAL A 928 -12.56 -13.99 -29.51
N ARG A 929 -12.07 -15.20 -29.79
CA ARG A 929 -12.70 -16.15 -30.73
C ARG A 929 -14.13 -16.49 -30.34
N ASP A 930 -14.32 -16.85 -29.06
CA ASP A 930 -15.61 -17.21 -28.48
C ASP A 930 -16.60 -16.02 -28.49
N SER A 931 -16.13 -14.77 -28.54
CA SER A 931 -16.99 -13.57 -28.67
C SER A 931 -17.40 -13.24 -30.12
N PHE A 932 -16.90 -13.98 -31.11
CA PHE A 932 -17.28 -13.85 -32.52
C PHE A 932 -17.87 -15.15 -33.10
N ASP A 933 -18.19 -16.14 -32.26
CA ASP A 933 -18.71 -17.46 -32.64
C ASP A 933 -17.84 -18.17 -33.71
N LEU A 934 -16.51 -18.14 -33.54
CA LEU A 934 -15.55 -18.75 -34.46
C LEU A 934 -15.21 -20.19 -34.06
N ASP A 935 -15.50 -21.15 -34.95
CA ASP A 935 -15.28 -22.59 -34.72
C ASP A 935 -13.78 -22.95 -34.65
N GLU A 936 -13.39 -23.82 -33.71
CA GLU A 936 -11.98 -24.22 -33.51
C GLU A 936 -11.42 -25.12 -34.64
N GLU A 937 -12.27 -25.68 -35.49
CA GLU A 937 -11.91 -26.62 -36.56
C GLU A 937 -12.07 -26.04 -37.99
N GLY A 938 -12.80 -24.93 -38.15
CA GLY A 938 -13.23 -24.43 -39.46
C GLY A 938 -12.36 -23.33 -40.07
N ASP A 939 -11.86 -22.40 -39.26
CA ASP A 939 -11.09 -21.24 -39.72
C ASP A 939 -9.57 -21.47 -39.64
N GLY A 940 -8.89 -21.28 -40.78
CA GLY A 940 -7.45 -21.50 -40.92
C GLY A 940 -6.60 -20.62 -40.00
N VAL A 941 -5.46 -21.17 -39.55
CA VAL A 941 -4.51 -20.64 -38.53
C VAL A 941 -4.67 -19.14 -38.24
N ILE A 942 -5.45 -18.87 -37.18
CA ILE A 942 -5.75 -17.52 -36.70
C ILE A 942 -4.46 -16.82 -36.27
N ASN A 943 -3.99 -15.93 -37.15
CA ASN A 943 -2.73 -15.21 -36.99
C ASN A 943 -2.87 -13.92 -36.14
N ASP A 944 -1.73 -13.35 -35.76
CA ASP A 944 -1.62 -12.07 -35.02
C ASP A 944 -2.46 -10.94 -35.66
N SER A 945 -2.53 -10.89 -37.00
CA SER A 945 -3.24 -9.84 -37.73
C SER A 945 -4.76 -9.97 -37.61
N CYS A 946 -5.30 -11.19 -37.69
CA CYS A 946 -6.72 -11.45 -37.43
C CYS A 946 -7.09 -11.09 -35.99
N LEU A 947 -6.28 -11.50 -35.01
CA LEU A 947 -6.49 -11.14 -33.61
C LEU A 947 -6.44 -9.62 -33.38
N LYS A 948 -5.47 -8.90 -33.98
CA LYS A 948 -5.42 -7.42 -33.94
C LYS A 948 -6.67 -6.75 -34.50
N LEU A 949 -7.24 -7.29 -35.58
CA LEU A 949 -8.48 -6.76 -36.17
C LEU A 949 -9.68 -7.01 -35.26
N TRP A 950 -9.78 -8.19 -34.65
CA TRP A 950 -10.89 -8.55 -33.76
C TRP A 950 -10.81 -7.85 -32.40
N THR A 951 -9.64 -7.70 -31.78
CA THR A 951 -9.48 -6.91 -30.54
C THR A 951 -9.84 -5.44 -30.78
N ARG A 952 -9.38 -4.85 -31.89
CA ARG A 952 -9.76 -3.48 -32.28
C ARG A 952 -11.26 -3.37 -32.61
N ARG A 953 -11.88 -4.43 -33.11
CA ARG A 953 -13.34 -4.50 -33.35
C ARG A 953 -14.12 -4.53 -32.03
N LEU A 954 -13.67 -5.26 -31.01
CA LEU A 954 -14.32 -5.29 -29.68
C LEU A 954 -14.32 -3.93 -28.96
N THR A 955 -13.35 -3.06 -29.25
CA THR A 955 -13.37 -1.67 -28.76
C THR A 955 -14.52 -0.84 -29.38
N SER A 956 -14.99 -1.22 -30.57
CA SER A 956 -16.12 -0.58 -31.28
C SER A 956 -17.46 -1.31 -31.10
N GLU A 957 -17.43 -2.64 -30.94
CA GLU A 957 -18.59 -3.54 -30.76
C GLU A 957 -18.50 -4.25 -29.39
N PRO A 958 -18.57 -3.52 -28.26
CA PRO A 958 -18.32 -4.09 -26.93
C PRO A 958 -19.42 -5.04 -26.44
N GLU A 959 -20.58 -5.07 -27.10
CA GLU A 959 -21.72 -5.91 -26.75
C GLU A 959 -21.38 -7.41 -26.90
N LYS A 960 -20.61 -7.78 -27.93
CA LYS A 960 -20.22 -9.18 -28.22
C LYS A 960 -19.44 -9.87 -27.11
N ILE A 961 -18.49 -9.16 -26.49
CA ILE A 961 -17.77 -9.68 -25.32
C ILE A 961 -18.59 -9.49 -24.03
N ASN A 962 -19.63 -8.65 -24.03
CA ASN A 962 -20.58 -8.57 -22.92
C ASN A 962 -21.50 -9.78 -22.84
N ASP A 963 -21.93 -10.33 -23.98
CA ASP A 963 -22.74 -11.55 -24.10
C ASP A 963 -22.06 -12.81 -23.50
N LEU A 964 -20.72 -12.81 -23.43
CA LEU A 964 -19.98 -13.84 -22.70
C LEU A 964 -20.25 -13.76 -21.18
N VAL A 965 -21.13 -14.65 -20.72
CA VAL A 965 -21.40 -14.96 -19.30
C VAL A 965 -20.15 -15.65 -18.70
N LEU A 966 -19.27 -14.82 -18.11
CA LEU A 966 -17.97 -15.27 -17.59
C LEU A 966 -18.11 -16.42 -16.57
N ASP A 967 -19.15 -16.40 -15.73
CA ASP A 967 -19.39 -17.42 -14.72
C ASP A 967 -19.51 -18.84 -15.29
N ASP A 968 -20.29 -19.00 -16.37
CA ASP A 968 -20.47 -20.28 -17.05
C ASP A 968 -19.34 -20.58 -18.05
N TYR A 969 -18.60 -19.55 -18.48
CA TYR A 969 -17.35 -19.70 -19.22
C TYR A 969 -16.24 -20.30 -18.35
N ALA A 970 -16.03 -19.77 -17.15
CA ALA A 970 -15.09 -20.30 -16.17
C ALA A 970 -15.49 -21.69 -15.67
N LYS A 971 -16.79 -21.98 -15.43
CA LYS A 971 -17.25 -23.34 -15.07
C LYS A 971 -17.02 -24.37 -16.19
N ARG A 972 -16.94 -23.93 -17.46
CA ARG A 972 -16.51 -24.78 -18.58
C ARG A 972 -15.00 -24.97 -18.56
N LEU A 973 -14.23 -23.87 -18.57
CA LEU A 973 -12.76 -23.94 -18.59
C LEU A 973 -12.15 -24.64 -17.38
N SER A 974 -12.75 -24.51 -16.18
CA SER A 974 -12.28 -25.19 -14.96
C SER A 974 -12.45 -26.70 -14.97
N LYS A 975 -13.17 -27.28 -15.95
CA LYS A 975 -13.24 -28.73 -16.17
C LYS A 975 -12.07 -29.26 -17.01
N TYR A 976 -11.54 -28.44 -17.91
CA TYR A 976 -10.46 -28.81 -18.84
C TYR A 976 -9.08 -28.30 -18.40
N HIS A 977 -9.05 -27.26 -17.55
CA HIS A 977 -7.81 -26.69 -17.00
C HIS A 977 -7.96 -26.45 -15.50
N ARG A 978 -6.96 -26.84 -14.70
CA ARG A 978 -6.90 -26.62 -13.24
C ARG A 978 -6.90 -25.13 -12.83
N PHE A 979 -6.84 -24.18 -13.77
CA PHE A 979 -6.78 -22.74 -13.51
C PHE A 979 -7.62 -21.88 -14.48
N THR A 980 -8.76 -21.37 -14.00
CA THR A 980 -9.31 -20.08 -14.44
C THR A 980 -9.98 -19.36 -13.28
N SER A 981 -9.51 -18.15 -12.94
CA SER A 981 -10.22 -17.27 -12.00
C SER A 981 -11.05 -16.26 -12.77
N ASN A 982 -12.34 -16.13 -12.41
CA ASN A 982 -13.25 -15.15 -13.00
C ASN A 982 -12.74 -13.71 -12.92
N LEU A 983 -11.95 -13.36 -11.90
CA LEU A 983 -11.34 -12.04 -11.79
C LEU A 983 -10.33 -11.75 -12.91
N ILE A 984 -9.55 -12.76 -13.33
CA ILE A 984 -8.60 -12.60 -14.44
C ILE A 984 -9.35 -12.44 -15.76
N MET A 985 -10.43 -13.22 -15.97
CA MET A 985 -11.31 -13.06 -17.13
C MET A 985 -12.02 -11.71 -17.15
N HIS A 986 -12.44 -11.18 -16.00
CA HIS A 986 -13.03 -9.86 -15.89
C HIS A 986 -12.01 -8.77 -16.25
N ASN A 987 -10.77 -8.85 -15.75
CA ASN A 987 -9.70 -7.93 -16.10
C ASN A 987 -9.38 -7.99 -17.61
N ILE A 988 -9.32 -9.19 -18.20
CA ILE A 988 -9.14 -9.39 -19.66
C ILE A 988 -10.31 -8.75 -20.43
N LYS A 989 -11.57 -8.99 -20.04
CA LYS A 989 -12.76 -8.38 -20.67
C LYS A 989 -12.71 -6.86 -20.61
N MET A 990 -12.34 -6.27 -19.47
CA MET A 990 -12.23 -4.82 -19.31
C MET A 990 -11.11 -4.22 -20.18
N GLU A 991 -9.95 -4.86 -20.25
CA GLU A 991 -8.83 -4.43 -21.11
C GLU A 991 -9.10 -4.66 -22.61
N LEU A 992 -9.90 -5.67 -23.01
CA LEU A 992 -10.32 -5.86 -24.41
C LEU A 992 -11.35 -4.80 -24.85
N VAL A 993 -12.27 -4.41 -23.94
CA VAL A 993 -13.28 -3.37 -24.21
C VAL A 993 -12.68 -1.95 -24.15
N ARG A 994 -11.69 -1.71 -23.27
CA ARG A 994 -10.97 -0.43 -23.16
C ARG A 994 -9.47 -0.64 -22.92
N PRO A 995 -8.68 -0.92 -23.99
CA PRO A 995 -7.24 -1.12 -23.90
C PRO A 995 -6.53 -0.04 -23.10
N TYR A 996 -5.86 -0.45 -22.02
CA TYR A 996 -5.00 0.38 -21.19
C TYR A 996 -5.65 1.64 -20.55
N ALA A 997 -6.96 1.65 -20.35
CA ALA A 997 -7.66 2.79 -19.73
C ALA A 997 -7.01 3.21 -18.40
N ASP A 998 -6.78 4.52 -18.20
CA ASP A 998 -6.17 5.07 -16.97
C ASP A 998 -7.05 4.75 -15.75
N PRO A 999 -6.54 4.00 -14.73
CA PRO A 999 -7.33 3.58 -13.57
C PRO A 999 -7.45 4.65 -12.49
N ARG A 1000 -6.68 5.74 -12.57
CA ARG A 1000 -6.63 6.77 -11.53
C ARG A 1000 -7.93 7.56 -11.41
N ARG A 1001 -8.17 8.13 -10.22
CA ARG A 1001 -9.22 9.16 -10.06
C ARG A 1001 -8.93 10.38 -10.94
N ASN A 1002 -9.99 11.07 -11.36
CA ASN A 1002 -9.86 12.32 -12.11
C ASN A 1002 -9.21 13.42 -11.25
N PHE A 1003 -8.53 14.37 -11.88
CA PHE A 1003 -8.13 15.61 -11.21
C PHE A 1003 -9.36 16.37 -10.70
N GLU A 1004 -9.37 16.66 -9.40
CA GLU A 1004 -10.40 17.47 -8.74
C GLU A 1004 -9.85 18.88 -8.54
N ILE A 1005 -10.60 19.91 -8.97
CA ILE A 1005 -10.19 21.31 -8.79
C ILE A 1005 -10.26 21.64 -7.28
N PRO A 1006 -9.18 22.13 -6.66
CA PRO A 1006 -9.16 22.42 -5.22
C PRO A 1006 -10.27 23.38 -4.78
N SER A 1007 -10.87 23.12 -3.63
CA SER A 1007 -11.84 24.03 -3.02
C SER A 1007 -11.15 25.31 -2.48
N PRO A 1008 -11.89 26.41 -2.26
CA PRO A 1008 -11.31 27.63 -1.68
C PRO A 1008 -10.61 27.40 -0.32
N GLU A 1009 -11.10 26.43 0.46
CA GLU A 1009 -10.49 26.00 1.72
C GLU A 1009 -9.16 25.27 1.47
N GLN A 1010 -9.10 24.36 0.50
CA GLN A 1010 -7.87 23.65 0.12
C GLN A 1010 -6.83 24.58 -0.52
N VAL A 1011 -7.26 25.58 -1.28
CA VAL A 1011 -6.37 26.63 -1.79
C VAL A 1011 -5.80 27.45 -0.63
N TYR A 1012 -6.58 27.74 0.40
CA TYR A 1012 -6.09 28.43 1.60
C TYR A 1012 -5.08 27.59 2.41
N GLU A 1013 -5.31 26.28 2.57
CA GLU A 1013 -4.31 25.36 3.16
C GLU A 1013 -3.02 25.32 2.33
N MET A 1014 -3.10 25.34 1.00
CA MET A 1014 -1.92 25.49 0.13
C MET A 1014 -1.27 26.89 0.25
N GLU A 1015 -2.03 27.96 0.49
CA GLU A 1015 -1.51 29.32 0.65
C GLU A 1015 -0.77 29.54 1.98
N MET A 1016 -1.16 28.83 3.04
CA MET A 1016 -0.55 28.91 4.38
C MET A 1016 0.48 27.80 4.66
N GLU A 1017 0.44 26.69 3.91
CA GLU A 1017 1.26 25.48 4.11
C GLU A 1017 0.96 24.75 5.44
N GLU A 1018 -0.18 25.07 6.05
CA GLU A 1018 -0.71 24.54 7.31
C GLU A 1018 -2.13 23.97 7.09
N THR A 1019 -2.51 22.94 7.85
CA THR A 1019 -3.88 22.41 7.80
C THR A 1019 -4.85 23.28 8.60
N TYR A 1020 -6.11 23.31 8.17
CA TYR A 1020 -7.16 24.13 8.79
C TYR A 1020 -7.37 23.81 10.29
N GLU A 1021 -7.04 22.59 10.74
CA GLU A 1021 -7.13 22.19 12.16
C GLU A 1021 -6.03 22.84 13.04
N MET A 1022 -4.83 23.10 12.50
CA MET A 1022 -3.74 23.79 13.19
C MET A 1022 -4.10 25.26 13.38
N LEU A 1023 -4.44 25.95 12.29
CA LEU A 1023 -4.90 27.34 12.27
C LEU A 1023 -6.06 27.59 13.25
N ASN A 1024 -7.07 26.72 13.28
CA ASN A 1024 -8.22 26.85 14.18
C ASN A 1024 -7.87 26.70 15.68
N THR A 1025 -6.64 26.28 15.99
CA THR A 1025 -6.06 26.23 17.33
C THR A 1025 -5.22 27.48 17.63
N GLU A 1026 -4.36 27.91 16.69
CA GLU A 1026 -3.45 29.06 16.88
C GLU A 1026 -4.12 30.44 16.72
N LEU A 1027 -5.22 30.54 15.96
CA LEU A 1027 -6.00 31.77 15.68
C LEU A 1027 -6.53 32.51 16.93
N ARG A 1028 -6.33 31.97 18.13
CA ARG A 1028 -6.68 32.63 19.41
C ARG A 1028 -5.67 33.69 19.83
N ASP A 1029 -4.39 33.49 19.53
CA ASP A 1029 -3.30 34.20 20.21
C ASP A 1029 -2.42 35.06 19.26
N ALA A 1030 -2.41 34.77 17.94
CA ALA A 1030 -1.49 35.38 16.96
C ALA A 1030 -1.98 36.70 16.28
N LEU A 1031 -2.97 37.40 16.85
CA LEU A 1031 -3.66 38.51 16.19
C LEU A 1031 -3.14 39.92 16.58
N THR A 1032 -2.35 40.54 15.70
CA THR A 1032 -1.77 41.88 15.89
C THR A 1032 -2.65 43.01 15.34
N PHE A 1033 -2.93 44.03 16.15
CA PHE A 1033 -3.78 45.16 15.76
C PHE A 1033 -3.04 46.14 14.83
N ASN A 1034 -3.59 46.42 13.64
CA ASN A 1034 -2.91 47.23 12.61
C ASN A 1034 -3.69 48.49 12.16
N GLY A 1035 -4.86 48.78 12.72
CA GLY A 1035 -5.53 50.08 12.51
C GLY A 1035 -7.04 50.10 12.75
N ASN A 1036 -7.57 51.31 13.00
CA ASN A 1036 -9.01 51.58 13.08
C ASN A 1036 -9.46 52.34 11.82
N ASN A 1037 -10.34 51.73 11.04
CA ASN A 1037 -11.12 52.42 10.01
C ASN A 1037 -12.53 52.73 10.54
N LYS A 1038 -13.20 53.74 9.96
CA LYS A 1038 -14.52 54.23 10.43
C LYS A 1038 -15.65 53.18 10.48
N HIS A 1039 -15.45 52.01 9.88
CA HIS A 1039 -16.42 50.92 9.82
C HIS A 1039 -15.83 49.55 10.23
N GLY A 1040 -14.62 49.48 10.77
CA GLY A 1040 -14.03 48.22 11.21
C GLY A 1040 -12.58 48.32 11.68
N VAL A 1041 -12.16 47.34 12.49
CA VAL A 1041 -10.77 47.11 12.88
C VAL A 1041 -10.06 46.33 11.78
N THR A 1042 -8.81 46.67 11.47
CA THR A 1042 -7.94 45.86 10.62
C THR A 1042 -6.87 45.18 11.49
N VAL A 1043 -6.85 43.85 11.45
CA VAL A 1043 -5.96 42.98 12.24
C VAL A 1043 -5.05 42.23 11.27
N ARG A 1044 -3.79 42.01 11.66
CA ARG A 1044 -2.82 41.17 10.96
C ARG A 1044 -2.52 39.93 11.80
N GLU A 1045 -2.61 38.77 11.17
CA GLU A 1045 -2.00 37.54 11.64
C GLU A 1045 -0.48 37.63 11.42
N SER A 1046 0.34 37.23 12.39
CA SER A 1046 1.77 37.55 12.40
C SER A 1046 2.59 36.93 11.25
N SER A 1047 2.07 35.88 10.62
CA SER A 1047 2.66 35.20 9.46
C SER A 1047 2.41 35.91 8.11
N ILE A 1048 1.42 36.81 8.01
CA ILE A 1048 0.95 37.32 6.69
C ILE A 1048 1.53 38.70 6.35
N GLN A 1049 2.65 38.72 5.62
CA GLN A 1049 3.23 39.96 5.07
C GLN A 1049 2.49 40.50 3.83
N TYR A 1050 1.34 41.15 4.07
CA TYR A 1050 0.81 42.11 3.11
C TYR A 1050 1.68 43.36 3.03
N ALA A 1051 2.26 43.58 1.85
CA ALA A 1051 2.84 44.86 1.45
C ALA A 1051 1.80 45.99 1.60
N SER A 1052 2.25 47.22 1.83
CA SER A 1052 1.37 48.34 2.21
C SER A 1052 0.18 48.52 1.25
N PRO A 1053 -1.02 48.83 1.77
CA PRO A 1053 -2.19 49.00 0.94
C PRO A 1053 -2.03 50.21 0.01
N ILE A 1054 -1.88 49.94 -1.28
CA ILE A 1054 -2.23 50.92 -2.31
C ILE A 1054 -3.70 51.28 -2.08
N THR A 1055 -4.00 52.57 -1.97
CA THR A 1055 -5.38 53.03 -1.70
C THR A 1055 -6.34 52.48 -2.73
N PRO A 1056 -7.47 51.85 -2.33
CA PRO A 1056 -8.42 51.31 -3.30
C PRO A 1056 -8.93 52.44 -4.20
N PRO A 1057 -9.14 52.17 -5.51
CA PRO A 1057 -9.77 53.15 -6.39
C PRO A 1057 -11.17 53.50 -5.86
N PRO A 1058 -11.69 54.70 -6.16
CA PRO A 1058 -13.03 55.08 -5.73
C PRO A 1058 -14.02 54.07 -6.30
N SER A 1059 -14.70 53.33 -5.42
CA SER A 1059 -15.61 52.26 -5.82
C SER A 1059 -16.78 52.83 -6.62
N THR A 1060 -16.72 52.72 -7.94
CA THR A 1060 -17.93 52.73 -8.76
C THR A 1060 -18.84 51.65 -8.20
N PRO A 1061 -20.06 51.97 -7.73
CA PRO A 1061 -20.95 50.94 -7.20
C PRO A 1061 -21.21 49.92 -8.32
N PRO A 1062 -21.27 48.61 -8.01
CA PRO A 1062 -21.61 47.63 -9.03
C PRO A 1062 -22.95 48.02 -9.65
N PRO A 1063 -23.13 47.85 -10.98
CA PRO A 1063 -24.42 48.09 -11.60
C PRO A 1063 -25.45 47.23 -10.85
N PRO A 1064 -26.57 47.83 -10.38
CA PRO A 1064 -27.52 47.08 -9.57
C PRO A 1064 -28.04 45.92 -10.42
N PRO A 1065 -28.01 44.66 -9.92
CA PRO A 1065 -28.55 43.54 -10.67
C PRO A 1065 -30.03 43.83 -11.00
N PRO A 1066 -30.50 43.44 -12.19
CA PRO A 1066 -31.75 43.93 -12.74
C PRO A 1066 -32.94 43.63 -11.81
N LYS A 1067 -33.79 44.65 -11.64
CA LYS A 1067 -34.87 44.63 -10.67
C LYS A 1067 -36.02 43.72 -11.12
N ILE A 1068 -36.06 42.50 -10.57
CA ILE A 1068 -37.22 41.60 -10.68
C ILE A 1068 -38.36 42.07 -9.74
N THR A 1069 -38.91 43.26 -10.01
CA THR A 1069 -39.97 43.89 -9.20
C THR A 1069 -41.36 43.34 -9.51
N SER A 1070 -41.60 42.07 -9.16
CA SER A 1070 -42.93 41.44 -9.28
C SER A 1070 -43.31 40.48 -8.16
N TYR A 1071 -42.38 40.09 -7.26
CA TYR A 1071 -42.64 39.17 -6.15
C TYR A 1071 -42.22 39.73 -4.78
N SER A 1072 -43.20 39.89 -3.88
CA SER A 1072 -43.01 40.40 -2.50
C SER A 1072 -42.02 39.57 -1.66
N SER A 1073 -41.84 38.29 -1.98
CA SER A 1073 -40.93 37.37 -1.28
C SER A 1073 -39.50 37.35 -1.84
N PHE A 1074 -39.22 38.06 -2.94
CA PHE A 1074 -37.88 38.12 -3.53
C PHE A 1074 -37.00 39.16 -2.82
N HIS A 1075 -35.89 38.71 -2.24
CA HIS A 1075 -34.96 39.54 -1.48
C HIS A 1075 -33.58 39.46 -2.14
N GLN A 1076 -33.00 40.61 -2.45
CA GLN A 1076 -31.66 40.75 -3.04
C GLN A 1076 -30.58 40.62 -1.96
N ILE A 1077 -30.53 39.46 -1.29
CA ILE A 1077 -29.66 39.17 -0.14
C ILE A 1077 -28.87 37.89 -0.36
N ASN A 1078 -27.71 37.77 0.29
CA ASN A 1078 -26.86 36.58 0.20
C ASN A 1078 -27.36 35.43 1.11
N TYR A 1079 -26.64 34.30 1.08
CA TYR A 1079 -26.97 33.12 1.86
C TYR A 1079 -26.93 33.36 3.39
N LYS A 1080 -25.90 34.03 3.90
CA LYS A 1080 -25.72 34.29 5.35
C LYS A 1080 -26.83 35.21 5.87
N GLU A 1081 -27.16 36.26 5.12
CA GLU A 1081 -28.29 37.16 5.37
C GLU A 1081 -29.63 36.44 5.31
N ALA A 1082 -29.82 35.49 4.39
CA ALA A 1082 -31.05 34.70 4.30
C ALA A 1082 -31.25 33.80 5.54
N ILE A 1083 -30.18 33.18 6.07
CA ILE A 1083 -30.24 32.46 7.35
C ILE A 1083 -30.63 33.42 8.48
N GLN A 1084 -29.94 34.55 8.63
CA GLN A 1084 -30.21 35.51 9.71
C GLN A 1084 -31.66 36.01 9.69
N ASN A 1085 -32.17 36.34 8.50
CA ASN A 1085 -33.56 36.76 8.29
C ASN A 1085 -34.60 35.64 8.46
N LEU A 1086 -34.20 34.37 8.52
CA LEU A 1086 -35.07 33.21 8.79
C LEU A 1086 -34.90 32.66 10.21
N ALA A 1087 -33.79 32.94 10.91
CA ALA A 1087 -33.49 32.44 12.24
C ALA A 1087 -34.64 32.68 13.23
N ASN A 1088 -35.19 33.89 13.25
CA ASN A 1088 -36.30 34.28 14.13
C ASN A 1088 -37.70 34.09 13.52
N LYS A 1089 -37.82 33.55 12.29
CA LYS A 1089 -39.11 33.26 11.64
C LYS A 1089 -39.63 31.86 11.97
N SER A 1090 -40.90 31.61 11.67
CA SER A 1090 -41.54 30.30 11.86
C SER A 1090 -40.93 29.22 10.95
N ILE A 1091 -41.07 27.95 11.36
CA ILE A 1091 -40.78 26.81 10.49
C ILE A 1091 -41.72 26.86 9.27
N GLY A 1092 -41.21 26.48 8.10
CA GLY A 1092 -41.87 26.65 6.81
C GLY A 1092 -41.70 28.05 6.18
N SER A 1093 -41.22 29.06 6.93
CA SER A 1093 -40.86 30.35 6.34
C SER A 1093 -39.75 30.19 5.30
N TYR A 1094 -39.84 30.97 4.22
CA TYR A 1094 -38.88 30.97 3.13
C TYR A 1094 -38.51 32.38 2.66
N ILE A 1095 -37.39 32.48 1.95
CA ILE A 1095 -36.92 33.66 1.22
C ILE A 1095 -36.48 33.20 -0.17
N ILE A 1096 -36.88 33.94 -1.20
CA ILE A 1096 -36.42 33.75 -2.58
C ILE A 1096 -35.31 34.76 -2.82
N ARG A 1097 -34.15 34.33 -3.32
CA ARG A 1097 -32.97 35.20 -3.53
C ARG A 1097 -32.22 34.83 -4.81
N PRO A 1098 -31.35 35.71 -5.34
CA PRO A 1098 -30.35 35.32 -6.34
C PRO A 1098 -29.56 34.08 -5.89
N SER A 1099 -29.26 33.17 -6.82
CA SER A 1099 -28.32 32.08 -6.55
C SER A 1099 -26.89 32.56 -6.74
N SER A 1100 -25.95 31.99 -5.97
CA SER A 1100 -24.51 32.16 -6.21
C SER A 1100 -24.02 31.45 -7.48
N LYS A 1101 -24.87 30.64 -8.12
CA LYS A 1101 -24.61 29.96 -9.40
C LYS A 1101 -24.72 30.89 -10.63
N GLY A 1102 -25.01 32.17 -10.43
CA GLY A 1102 -24.97 33.20 -11.48
C GLY A 1102 -26.27 33.39 -12.24
N TYR A 1103 -26.16 34.00 -13.42
CA TYR A 1103 -27.31 34.39 -14.24
C TYR A 1103 -28.10 33.15 -14.73
N GLY A 1104 -29.42 33.20 -14.60
CA GLY A 1104 -30.30 32.05 -14.89
C GLY A 1104 -30.47 31.08 -13.71
N PHE A 1105 -30.07 31.45 -12.49
CA PHE A 1105 -30.31 30.65 -11.29
C PHE A 1105 -30.91 31.47 -10.13
N ILE A 1106 -31.96 30.93 -9.52
CA ILE A 1106 -32.61 31.49 -8.32
C ILE A 1106 -32.53 30.44 -7.19
N SER A 1107 -32.27 30.86 -5.95
CA SER A 1107 -32.31 29.96 -4.80
C SER A 1107 -33.50 30.30 -3.88
N ILE A 1108 -34.32 29.30 -3.56
CA ILE A 1108 -35.25 29.37 -2.43
C ILE A 1108 -34.54 28.84 -1.19
N THR A 1109 -34.49 29.64 -0.14
CA THR A 1109 -33.99 29.23 1.19
C THR A 1109 -35.16 29.16 2.16
N TRP A 1110 -35.36 28.00 2.82
CA TRP A 1110 -36.47 27.80 3.75
C TRP A 1110 -36.05 27.12 5.06
N LYS A 1111 -36.79 27.38 6.14
CA LYS A 1111 -36.51 26.88 7.49
C LYS A 1111 -37.24 25.58 7.76
N ILE A 1112 -36.50 24.48 7.89
CA ILE A 1112 -37.03 23.15 8.22
C ILE A 1112 -37.25 23.02 9.72
N TYR A 1113 -36.28 23.46 10.52
CA TYR A 1113 -36.32 23.30 11.97
C TYR A 1113 -35.50 24.38 12.68
N SER A 1114 -35.36 24.30 14.01
CA SER A 1114 -34.43 25.16 14.75
C SER A 1114 -33.00 24.95 14.24
N ASN A 1115 -32.38 26.03 13.74
CA ASN A 1115 -31.07 26.04 13.09
C ASN A 1115 -30.86 25.07 11.91
N ILE A 1116 -31.94 24.58 11.26
CA ILE A 1116 -31.85 23.77 10.04
C ILE A 1116 -32.59 24.48 8.90
N PHE A 1117 -31.85 24.86 7.87
CA PHE A 1117 -32.33 25.56 6.68
C PHE A 1117 -31.95 24.77 5.44
N GLN A 1118 -32.83 24.67 4.45
CA GLN A 1118 -32.53 24.05 3.16
C GLN A 1118 -32.54 25.10 2.05
N HIS A 1119 -31.62 24.91 1.10
CA HIS A 1119 -31.46 25.73 -0.09
C HIS A 1119 -31.85 24.87 -1.29
N VAL A 1120 -32.82 25.37 -2.06
CA VAL A 1120 -33.34 24.74 -3.27
C VAL A 1120 -32.92 25.64 -4.42
N ASP A 1121 -31.96 25.19 -5.22
CA ASP A 1121 -31.59 25.88 -6.44
C ASP A 1121 -32.56 25.55 -7.56
N ILE A 1122 -32.95 26.59 -8.30
CA ILE A 1122 -33.87 26.58 -9.42
C ILE A 1122 -33.10 27.06 -10.64
N VAL A 1123 -33.13 26.29 -11.73
CA VAL A 1123 -32.57 26.68 -13.02
C VAL A 1123 -33.65 27.37 -13.84
N GLU A 1124 -33.40 28.60 -14.27
CA GLU A 1124 -34.27 29.35 -15.16
C GLU A 1124 -33.92 29.00 -16.62
N LYS A 1125 -34.82 28.28 -17.31
CA LYS A 1125 -34.75 28.08 -18.76
C LYS A 1125 -35.61 29.14 -19.47
N GLU A 1126 -35.30 29.35 -20.75
CA GLU A 1126 -36.01 30.32 -21.60
C GLU A 1126 -36.08 31.75 -21.02
N LYS A 1127 -34.98 32.19 -20.41
CA LYS A 1127 -34.84 33.53 -19.81
C LYS A 1127 -34.43 34.55 -20.86
N TYR A 1128 -35.36 35.42 -21.25
CA TYR A 1128 -35.13 36.54 -22.17
C TYR A 1128 -35.06 37.84 -21.37
N GLY A 1129 -33.84 38.34 -21.15
CA GLY A 1129 -33.57 39.50 -20.31
C GLY A 1129 -34.01 39.31 -18.86
N ASP A 1130 -34.36 40.42 -18.21
CA ASP A 1130 -34.49 40.54 -16.75
C ASP A 1130 -35.70 39.82 -16.14
N SER A 1131 -36.59 39.26 -16.96
CA SER A 1131 -37.75 38.50 -16.48
C SER A 1131 -37.34 37.15 -15.88
N ILE A 1132 -38.21 36.56 -15.05
CA ILE A 1132 -38.03 35.18 -14.58
C ILE A 1132 -38.20 34.24 -15.79
N GLY A 1133 -37.34 33.23 -15.93
CA GLY A 1133 -37.41 32.25 -17.02
C GLY A 1133 -38.77 31.54 -17.09
N LYS A 1134 -39.24 31.26 -18.31
CA LYS A 1134 -40.57 30.65 -18.57
C LYS A 1134 -40.71 29.19 -18.12
N LYS A 1135 -39.61 28.55 -17.76
CA LYS A 1135 -39.55 27.15 -17.31
C LYS A 1135 -38.52 27.06 -16.18
N LEU A 1136 -38.97 26.60 -15.02
CA LEU A 1136 -38.20 26.53 -13.79
C LEU A 1136 -37.91 25.06 -13.45
N GLU A 1137 -36.65 24.67 -13.50
CA GLU A 1137 -36.22 23.29 -13.28
C GLU A 1137 -35.58 23.12 -11.89
N VAL A 1138 -36.02 22.11 -11.15
CA VAL A 1138 -35.59 21.83 -9.77
C VAL A 1138 -35.08 20.39 -9.66
N GLU A 1139 -34.06 20.16 -8.84
CA GLU A 1139 -33.38 18.86 -8.69
C GLU A 1139 -32.94 18.25 -10.04
N GLY A 1140 -32.18 19.02 -10.84
CA GLY A 1140 -31.62 18.53 -12.10
C GLY A 1140 -32.65 18.26 -13.21
N GLY A 1141 -33.83 18.88 -13.12
CA GLY A 1141 -34.92 18.69 -14.09
C GLY A 1141 -35.94 17.63 -13.71
N LYS A 1142 -35.81 16.97 -12.54
CA LYS A 1142 -36.83 16.02 -12.04
C LYS A 1142 -38.20 16.69 -11.84
N TYR A 1143 -38.21 17.96 -11.43
CA TYR A 1143 -39.43 18.76 -11.35
C TYR A 1143 -39.28 19.98 -12.26
N VAL A 1144 -40.34 20.27 -13.00
CA VAL A 1144 -40.43 21.35 -13.98
C VAL A 1144 -41.70 22.12 -13.72
N TYR A 1145 -41.58 23.44 -13.58
CA TYR A 1145 -42.69 24.35 -13.32
C TYR A 1145 -42.73 25.49 -14.33
N SER A 1146 -43.94 25.95 -14.64
CA SER A 1146 -44.27 26.99 -15.61
C SER A 1146 -44.11 28.40 -15.02
N ASP A 1147 -44.40 28.55 -13.72
CA ASP A 1147 -44.14 29.79 -12.99
C ASP A 1147 -43.69 29.55 -11.52
N LEU A 1148 -43.27 30.63 -10.87
CA LEU A 1148 -42.75 30.60 -9.51
C LEU A 1148 -43.83 30.31 -8.46
N LYS A 1149 -45.12 30.57 -8.72
CA LYS A 1149 -46.23 30.30 -7.80
C LYS A 1149 -46.61 28.82 -7.82
N GLU A 1150 -46.62 28.21 -9.00
CA GLU A 1150 -46.77 26.77 -9.20
C GLU A 1150 -45.67 26.02 -8.44
N LEU A 1151 -44.41 26.42 -8.65
CA LEU A 1151 -43.25 25.88 -7.92
C LEU A 1151 -43.39 26.03 -6.39
N LEU A 1152 -43.77 27.21 -5.90
CA LEU A 1152 -43.95 27.43 -4.45
C LEU A 1152 -45.05 26.54 -3.87
N LYS A 1153 -46.18 26.40 -4.55
CA LYS A 1153 -47.34 25.64 -4.07
C LYS A 1153 -47.17 24.12 -4.17
N GLU A 1154 -46.53 23.65 -5.24
CA GLU A 1154 -46.47 22.20 -5.54
C GLU A 1154 -45.14 21.57 -5.12
N TYR A 1155 -44.02 22.31 -5.13
CA TYR A 1155 -42.76 21.81 -4.59
C TYR A 1155 -42.54 22.21 -3.13
N LEU A 1156 -42.65 23.51 -2.80
CA LEU A 1156 -42.22 24.02 -1.49
C LEU A 1156 -43.26 23.76 -0.40
N GLU A 1157 -44.52 24.17 -0.57
CA GLU A 1157 -45.57 23.98 0.44
C GLU A 1157 -45.78 22.49 0.78
N GLN A 1158 -45.68 21.58 -0.20
CA GLN A 1158 -45.73 20.13 0.04
C GLN A 1158 -44.52 19.61 0.84
N LYS A 1159 -43.30 20.12 0.59
CA LYS A 1159 -42.12 19.80 1.39
C LYS A 1159 -42.16 20.39 2.80
N VAL A 1160 -42.81 21.55 2.99
CA VAL A 1160 -43.09 22.12 4.31
C VAL A 1160 -44.09 21.23 5.07
N GLN A 1161 -45.19 20.83 4.43
CA GLN A 1161 -46.20 19.97 5.06
C GLN A 1161 -45.63 18.59 5.44
N THR A 1162 -44.90 17.93 4.55
CA THR A 1162 -44.28 16.61 4.84
C THR A 1162 -43.21 16.69 5.93
N ALA A 1163 -42.47 17.80 6.04
CA ALA A 1163 -41.59 18.03 7.20
C ALA A 1163 -42.38 18.26 8.51
N PHE A 1164 -43.52 18.97 8.45
CA PHE A 1164 -44.37 19.25 9.60
C PHE A 1164 -45.09 18.00 10.13
N ASP A 1165 -45.58 17.13 9.23
CA ASP A 1165 -46.15 15.81 9.56
C ASP A 1165 -45.15 14.93 10.33
N LEU A 1166 -43.85 15.01 9.97
CA LEU A 1166 -42.78 14.30 10.68
C LEU A 1166 -42.59 14.85 12.11
N MET A 1167 -42.66 16.17 12.28
CA MET A 1167 -42.52 16.83 13.59
C MET A 1167 -43.70 16.54 14.54
N ILE A 1168 -44.92 16.42 14.02
CA ILE A 1168 -46.12 16.08 14.82
C ILE A 1168 -46.03 14.66 15.41
N HIS A 1169 -45.22 13.78 14.82
CA HIS A 1169 -45.18 12.39 15.24
C HIS A 1169 -44.66 12.22 16.67
N LYS A 1170 -45.41 11.46 17.50
CA LYS A 1170 -45.14 11.17 18.93
C LYS A 1170 -43.82 10.43 19.26
N ARG A 1171 -42.92 10.29 18.28
CA ARG A 1171 -41.54 9.79 18.42
C ARG A 1171 -40.53 10.65 17.66
N PHE A 1172 -40.88 11.91 17.36
CA PHE A 1172 -39.94 12.92 16.87
C PHE A 1172 -39.19 13.55 18.05
N PHE A 1173 -37.91 13.86 17.83
CA PHE A 1173 -37.00 14.40 18.85
C PHE A 1173 -36.15 15.54 18.28
N SER A 1174 -35.75 16.46 19.16
CA SER A 1174 -34.94 17.67 18.86
C SER A 1174 -33.51 17.38 18.39
N SER A 1175 -33.00 16.19 18.68
CA SER A 1175 -31.68 15.71 18.29
C SER A 1175 -31.64 14.18 18.18
N GLU A 1176 -30.59 13.67 17.55
CA GLU A 1176 -30.28 12.24 17.57
C GLU A 1176 -29.95 11.76 19.00
N GLU A 1177 -29.29 12.58 19.82
CA GLU A 1177 -28.98 12.24 21.22
C GLU A 1177 -30.24 12.05 22.07
N ASP A 1178 -31.23 12.94 21.93
CA ASP A 1178 -32.53 12.83 22.60
C ASP A 1178 -33.25 11.53 22.21
N SER A 1179 -33.22 11.20 20.91
CA SER A 1179 -33.80 9.97 20.37
C SER A 1179 -33.07 8.73 20.90
N ARG A 1180 -31.73 8.70 20.87
CA ARG A 1180 -30.89 7.62 21.43
C ARG A 1180 -31.13 7.44 22.93
N ARG A 1181 -31.20 8.54 23.69
CA ARG A 1181 -31.47 8.56 25.14
C ARG A 1181 -32.86 8.02 25.46
N PHE A 1182 -33.88 8.45 24.71
CA PHE A 1182 -35.23 7.91 24.81
C PHE A 1182 -35.28 6.41 24.50
N ILE A 1183 -34.66 5.97 23.41
CA ILE A 1183 -34.60 4.55 23.00
C ILE A 1183 -33.95 3.68 24.10
N TYR A 1184 -32.85 4.15 24.68
CA TYR A 1184 -32.16 3.47 25.79
C TYR A 1184 -33.05 3.35 27.05
N LEU A 1185 -33.74 4.42 27.44
CA LEU A 1185 -34.67 4.40 28.58
C LEU A 1185 -35.92 3.54 28.32
N PHE A 1186 -36.46 3.58 27.10
CA PHE A 1186 -37.59 2.74 26.69
C PHE A 1186 -37.22 1.25 26.71
N MET A 1187 -36.01 0.89 26.27
CA MET A 1187 -35.51 -0.50 26.33
C MET A 1187 -35.25 -1.00 27.75
N LYS A 1188 -34.87 -0.14 28.70
CA LYS A 1188 -34.78 -0.53 30.13
C LYS A 1188 -36.13 -0.93 30.74
N THR A 1189 -37.25 -0.46 30.19
CA THR A 1189 -38.60 -0.75 30.70
C THR A 1189 -39.39 -1.75 29.85
N ASN A 1190 -38.97 -2.01 28.61
CA ASN A 1190 -39.65 -2.92 27.67
C ASN A 1190 -38.60 -3.78 26.92
N THR A 1191 -38.33 -4.99 27.43
CA THR A 1191 -37.26 -5.87 26.94
C THR A 1191 -37.44 -6.40 25.50
N SER A 1192 -38.68 -6.53 25.02
CA SER A 1192 -39.04 -7.31 23.81
C SER A 1192 -39.64 -6.49 22.66
N LYS A 1193 -39.70 -5.15 22.78
CA LYS A 1193 -40.39 -4.27 21.83
C LYS A 1193 -39.42 -3.36 21.09
N LEU A 1194 -39.56 -3.30 19.76
CA LEU A 1194 -38.87 -2.34 18.88
C LEU A 1194 -38.98 -0.91 19.44
N ALA A 1195 -37.84 -0.34 19.83
CA ALA A 1195 -37.72 1.05 20.25
C ALA A 1195 -37.23 1.88 19.06
N TYR A 1196 -37.89 3.01 18.78
CA TYR A 1196 -37.51 3.88 17.67
C TYR A 1196 -37.91 5.33 17.92
N GLY A 1197 -37.23 6.23 17.21
CA GLY A 1197 -37.42 7.67 17.16
C GLY A 1197 -36.98 8.28 15.84
N PHE A 1198 -37.44 9.49 15.57
CA PHE A 1198 -37.13 10.31 14.40
C PHE A 1198 -36.46 11.62 14.84
N CYS A 1199 -35.56 12.15 14.01
CA CYS A 1199 -35.14 13.55 14.06
C CYS A 1199 -34.78 14.01 12.63
N PHE A 1200 -34.65 15.32 12.40
CA PHE A 1200 -34.03 15.80 11.16
C PHE A 1200 -32.51 15.54 11.18
N ASP A 1201 -31.95 15.35 10.01
CA ASP A 1201 -30.51 15.32 9.80
C ASP A 1201 -29.97 16.76 9.87
N ARG A 1202 -28.90 16.98 10.65
CA ARG A 1202 -28.25 18.30 10.80
C ARG A 1202 -27.13 18.52 9.79
N GLU A 1203 -26.58 17.45 9.23
CA GLU A 1203 -25.50 17.49 8.22
C GLU A 1203 -26.07 17.80 6.84
N ILE A 1204 -27.24 17.22 6.52
CA ILE A 1204 -27.86 17.30 5.19
C ILE A 1204 -29.32 17.78 5.30
N PRO A 1205 -29.56 19.11 5.22
CA PRO A 1205 -30.91 19.68 5.35
C PRO A 1205 -31.93 19.10 4.37
N GLY A 1206 -33.03 18.58 4.91
CA GLY A 1206 -34.08 17.88 4.16
C GLY A 1206 -33.93 16.36 4.15
N ARG A 1207 -32.92 15.81 4.83
CA ARG A 1207 -32.92 14.42 5.29
C ARG A 1207 -33.46 14.30 6.71
N PHE A 1208 -33.84 13.08 7.07
CA PHE A 1208 -34.26 12.70 8.43
C PHE A 1208 -33.60 11.37 8.82
N CYS A 1209 -33.37 11.18 10.12
CA CYS A 1209 -32.86 9.94 10.69
C CYS A 1209 -34.01 9.18 11.36
N PHE A 1210 -34.19 7.91 10.99
CA PHE A 1210 -34.95 6.93 11.76
C PHE A 1210 -33.96 6.12 12.60
N ILE A 1211 -33.96 6.37 13.91
CA ILE A 1211 -33.03 5.78 14.88
C ILE A 1211 -33.79 4.68 15.62
N TYR A 1212 -33.23 3.48 15.74
CA TYR A 1212 -33.96 2.35 16.35
C TYR A 1212 -33.08 1.28 17.00
N ARG A 1213 -33.71 0.43 17.81
CA ARG A 1213 -33.09 -0.72 18.49
C ARG A 1213 -34.08 -1.88 18.57
N MET A 1214 -33.64 -3.11 18.30
CA MET A 1214 -34.52 -4.29 18.20
C MET A 1214 -34.95 -4.86 19.56
N ASP A 1215 -34.00 -4.89 20.49
CA ASP A 1215 -34.06 -5.50 21.83
C ASP A 1215 -32.93 -4.92 22.72
N GLN A 1216 -32.65 -5.51 23.88
CA GLN A 1216 -31.58 -5.05 24.78
C GLN A 1216 -30.16 -5.45 24.35
N THR A 1217 -30.02 -6.43 23.46
CA THR A 1217 -28.73 -7.02 23.03
C THR A 1217 -28.17 -6.40 21.75
N SER A 1218 -29.06 -6.02 20.82
CA SER A 1218 -28.75 -5.33 19.57
C SER A 1218 -28.16 -3.93 19.81
N ASN A 1219 -27.37 -3.43 18.87
CA ASN A 1219 -26.93 -2.03 18.85
C ASN A 1219 -28.07 -1.08 18.40
N ILE A 1220 -27.88 0.22 18.61
CA ILE A 1220 -28.76 1.24 18.00
C ILE A 1220 -28.33 1.41 16.54
N GLU A 1221 -29.24 1.16 15.61
CA GLU A 1221 -29.07 1.43 14.17
C GLU A 1221 -29.69 2.78 13.80
N VAL A 1222 -29.15 3.44 12.77
CA VAL A 1222 -29.65 4.70 12.21
C VAL A 1222 -29.86 4.53 10.71
N LEU A 1223 -31.07 4.85 10.24
CA LEU A 1223 -31.45 4.76 8.83
C LEU A 1223 -31.81 6.17 8.33
N LYS A 1224 -31.08 6.70 7.33
CA LYS A 1224 -31.33 8.05 6.78
C LYS A 1224 -32.36 7.98 5.62
N GLY A 1225 -33.28 8.94 5.58
CA GLY A 1225 -34.27 9.13 4.51
C GLY A 1225 -34.34 10.59 4.04
N SER A 1226 -35.13 10.90 3.00
CA SER A 1226 -35.25 12.27 2.43
C SER A 1226 -36.69 12.73 2.24
N ILE A 1227 -36.91 14.04 2.42
CA ILE A 1227 -38.22 14.71 2.33
C ILE A 1227 -38.43 15.24 0.91
N ARG A 1228 -39.54 14.85 0.28
CA ARG A 1228 -39.90 15.14 -1.11
C ARG A 1228 -41.32 15.72 -1.18
N PRO A 1229 -41.70 16.43 -2.26
CA PRO A 1229 -43.09 16.91 -2.42
C PRO A 1229 -44.11 15.77 -2.35
N GLU A 1230 -43.76 14.59 -2.89
CA GLU A 1230 -44.63 13.40 -2.93
C GLU A 1230 -44.60 12.57 -1.62
N GLY A 1231 -43.87 13.01 -0.59
CA GLY A 1231 -43.74 12.31 0.69
C GLY A 1231 -42.30 11.97 1.10
N TYR A 1232 -42.10 10.78 1.65
CA TYR A 1232 -40.84 10.34 2.24
C TYR A 1232 -40.11 9.35 1.32
N LYS A 1233 -38.98 9.74 0.70
CA LYS A 1233 -38.13 8.80 -0.06
C LYS A 1233 -37.18 8.07 0.89
N PHE A 1234 -37.23 6.74 0.87
CA PHE A 1234 -36.44 5.83 1.70
C PHE A 1234 -36.24 4.49 0.99
N SER A 1235 -35.00 3.98 0.92
CA SER A 1235 -34.65 2.70 0.26
C SER A 1235 -35.22 2.58 -1.16
N GLY A 1236 -34.80 3.47 -2.07
CA GLY A 1236 -35.34 3.59 -3.44
C GLY A 1236 -36.74 4.22 -3.51
N SER A 1237 -37.72 3.61 -2.85
CA SER A 1237 -39.15 3.93 -2.89
C SER A 1237 -39.54 5.29 -2.27
N VAL A 1238 -40.73 5.77 -2.61
CA VAL A 1238 -41.38 6.96 -2.02
C VAL A 1238 -42.66 6.54 -1.28
N TYR A 1239 -42.82 7.01 -0.05
CA TYR A 1239 -43.98 6.71 0.80
C TYR A 1239 -44.81 7.98 1.06
N PRO A 1240 -46.09 8.05 0.64
CA PRO A 1240 -46.86 9.30 0.64
C PRO A 1240 -47.29 9.76 2.04
N THR A 1241 -47.27 8.88 3.05
CA THR A 1241 -47.53 9.29 4.45
C THR A 1241 -46.60 8.57 5.42
N LEU A 1242 -46.35 9.20 6.58
CA LEU A 1242 -45.46 8.68 7.61
C LEU A 1242 -45.88 7.29 8.13
N SER A 1243 -47.18 7.00 8.14
CA SER A 1243 -47.72 5.68 8.49
C SER A 1243 -47.27 4.59 7.52
N HIS A 1244 -47.18 4.90 6.21
CA HIS A 1244 -46.67 3.96 5.20
C HIS A 1244 -45.16 3.75 5.37
N LEU A 1245 -44.39 4.82 5.56
CA LEU A 1245 -42.94 4.73 5.86
C LEU A 1245 -42.68 3.86 7.10
N VAL A 1246 -43.35 4.13 8.21
CA VAL A 1246 -43.19 3.37 9.47
C VAL A 1246 -43.63 1.91 9.31
N LYS A 1247 -44.62 1.61 8.46
CA LYS A 1247 -45.02 0.23 8.13
C LYS A 1247 -43.96 -0.47 7.27
N ALA A 1248 -43.41 0.19 6.25
CA ALA A 1248 -42.36 -0.33 5.39
C ALA A 1248 -41.07 -0.63 6.17
N ILE A 1249 -40.59 0.33 6.98
CA ILE A 1249 -39.40 0.15 7.83
C ILE A 1249 -39.62 -0.99 8.84
N LYS A 1250 -40.81 -1.10 9.45
CA LYS A 1250 -41.14 -2.22 10.35
C LYS A 1250 -41.20 -3.58 9.63
N ASN A 1251 -41.65 -3.61 8.38
CA ASN A 1251 -41.64 -4.84 7.59
C ASN A 1251 -40.20 -5.25 7.24
N LEU A 1252 -39.34 -4.33 6.82
CA LEU A 1252 -37.91 -4.56 6.55
C LEU A 1252 -37.18 -5.07 7.82
N ILE A 1253 -37.44 -4.44 8.96
CA ILE A 1253 -37.04 -4.90 10.31
C ILE A 1253 -37.60 -6.30 10.64
N GLY A 1254 -38.82 -6.61 10.18
CA GLY A 1254 -39.46 -7.92 10.32
C GLY A 1254 -38.83 -9.01 9.45
N TYR A 1255 -38.34 -8.68 8.25
CA TYR A 1255 -37.57 -9.60 7.41
C TYR A 1255 -36.22 -9.94 8.05
N LYS A 1256 -35.52 -8.96 8.67
CA LYS A 1256 -34.33 -9.21 9.52
C LYS A 1256 -34.59 -10.21 10.69
N ARG A 1257 -35.84 -10.49 11.07
CA ARG A 1257 -36.21 -11.40 12.17
C ARG A 1257 -36.47 -12.87 11.76
N LYS A 1258 -36.50 -13.18 10.46
CA LYS A 1258 -36.62 -14.58 9.98
C LYS A 1258 -35.31 -15.01 9.29
N PRO A 1259 -34.88 -16.28 9.41
CA PRO A 1259 -33.89 -16.81 8.48
C PRO A 1259 -34.49 -16.76 7.06
N LEU A 1260 -33.94 -15.88 6.23
CA LEU A 1260 -34.38 -15.68 4.85
C LEU A 1260 -34.02 -16.90 4.00
N THR A 1261 -35.03 -17.62 3.51
CA THR A 1261 -34.81 -18.68 2.52
C THR A 1261 -34.48 -18.06 1.16
N ALA A 1262 -33.55 -18.69 0.42
CA ALA A 1262 -32.86 -18.10 -0.74
C ALA A 1262 -33.78 -17.45 -1.79
N LYS A 1263 -35.00 -18.00 -1.98
CA LYS A 1263 -36.01 -17.48 -2.93
C LYS A 1263 -36.51 -16.05 -2.62
N SER A 1264 -36.15 -15.48 -1.47
CA SER A 1264 -36.49 -14.10 -1.06
C SER A 1264 -35.38 -13.07 -1.24
N TYR A 1265 -34.14 -13.49 -1.57
CA TYR A 1265 -33.04 -12.55 -1.85
C TYR A 1265 -33.17 -11.92 -3.25
N LEU A 1266 -33.54 -12.71 -4.25
CA LEU A 1266 -33.60 -12.31 -5.66
C LEU A 1266 -34.61 -11.19 -5.96
N SER A 1267 -35.64 -11.01 -5.12
CA SER A 1267 -36.69 -9.99 -5.33
C SER A 1267 -36.42 -8.64 -4.66
N PHE A 1268 -35.25 -8.43 -4.04
CA PHE A 1268 -34.92 -7.17 -3.34
C PHE A 1268 -33.76 -6.40 -3.99
N PHE A 1269 -33.00 -7.02 -4.91
CA PHE A 1269 -31.89 -6.41 -5.64
C PHE A 1269 -32.20 -6.15 -7.13
N ALA A 1270 -33.48 -6.23 -7.53
CA ALA A 1270 -33.92 -6.04 -8.92
C ALA A 1270 -34.41 -4.61 -9.24
N GLU A 1271 -34.34 -3.68 -8.28
CA GLU A 1271 -34.78 -2.28 -8.43
C GLU A 1271 -33.83 -1.31 -7.66
N GLU A 1272 -32.56 -1.23 -8.08
CA GLU A 1272 -31.67 -0.10 -7.74
C GLU A 1272 -30.81 0.33 -8.94
#